data_AF-A0A2N2GST3-F1
#
_entry.id   AF-A0A2N2GST3-F1
#
_cell.length_a   1.000
_cell.length_b   1.000
_cell.length_c   1.000
_cell.angle_alpha   90.00
_cell.angle_beta   90.00
_cell.angle_gamma   90.00
#
_symmetry.space_group_name_H-M   'P 1'
#
loop_
_entity.id
_entity.type
_entity.pdbx_description
1 polymer ?
#
loop_
_entity_poly.entity_id
_entity_poly.type
_entity_poly.pdbx_seq_one_letter_code
_entity_poly.pdbx_strand_id
1 'polypeptide(L)'
;MKIYKKNHHSLLIKSFGIRERIYLAVTVMVYFDLTAPDDPLSEQDLWKTVPALLGKSPILDQGMPKPRGEFLVTGSCFAPRGETRQAGRVTVRVGGLTKALDVFGDRYWKESSGPIRTITPPKPFSEMPVVYERAFGGEGFDRNPTGRGIHPQETSPGRSYVPLPNIEYPNRLIGDLNDRPDPAGFGPLDVTWSQRMRKTGTYDDNWLRENWPYFPADMNYEFFNCAAEDQYMDGFFKGDESLEIANMNPDVPVIASRLPPLRIRCFVTKRESLKKEEELFQEIPTRIDTVWLFPAILRGIVMHRGTTEILDEEYADVVRIFLATERSAETPKSIEYYLEEERKARDLKVSVDMAPFEAGAKQIGDAMKRLKKIPADIEQSLKASLGKAPVMPRTPAETAAEGKGVIRDNLALLDRLEANSRNLHAQFGHIVRVDLEMFDRMRGSLHSMSSNIDKNLAQLQKSVAEAQSLMAQGKEDLIQGMKQQIDPGHLAKAGIDPDTFLESKKDLRPWHDKGFPFVVQCRRNLGQDEQTLSALKKLGLDGRAIRKSWVGLNKEEIREERGDWGLKPERSDSGDLKPLSIPPGLVLPHFKDALLDRILILPPGWEEGEKPCCGERVEGSVETPLFLSIEDGAPVICLADELQAWYVEKEIGDACSVIVLTDPGQKPDEEAAARIEKAPAFIIVLPEKAKEADGHAWIKQFPNARPRMLPKGDTVFAARQRGVDIRGWIMEAMPLEFVMKHRVAPVLPAPGKPPTEEDLTVPIPKVDVKALIDKLGAQIKAAQDKALAPHAARMESAKAQAVEKIREAALQAGLDPEAVLQNMEKPMKPSYAAPADAMAGKIMEQVEATRAAGVLTPKMENQMIAEADRIRKQGQQAQQQYEAGMARIESAKATIAEASAKAKAGEMPDAAKAKFRKHGMDPDRMVKRTREEVVAMHGEGESLAFANLSGVDLSGLDLRSIDLHQAQCVKTNFAGTTLDGADLSQVMFIEGDFSKASLRESKMDRTMFIKTKLPGARFQDAKMSQTTFLEADLTGADFSGATLYLSALEKATIARARFPGLKAELSAFSDGDAADVDFKGARFTRCLMRRLTLDRADFSRAAFPSSMLMELKGETVSFQYADMNKARMSGQNSFPGADFKNVRLTGGSFRDTDLSGSSFRGSILDGTMLESCNLRGCSFYSVSAKRCRFSKCDLEGADMRFVNLLMGSLRKSRLVNGDLRGANLFAVDLYKIVLGETRLDGANLKLTLLDRRKDLLPKGAEKS
;
A
#
# COMPACT_ATOMS: atom_id res chain seq x y z
N MET A 1 -25.18 15.19 14.59
CA MET A 1 -24.70 14.56 15.82
C MET A 1 -23.39 13.80 15.58
N LYS A 2 -22.33 14.08 16.35
CA LYS A 2 -21.07 13.30 16.37
C LYS A 2 -20.96 12.48 17.67
N ILE A 3 -20.33 11.32 17.64
CA ILE A 3 -20.24 10.41 18.80
C ILE A 3 -18.76 10.08 19.06
N TYR A 4 -18.32 10.32 20.29
CA TYR A 4 -16.98 9.99 20.78
C TYR A 4 -17.10 8.88 21.82
N LYS A 5 -16.53 7.70 21.52
CA LYS A 5 -16.63 6.51 22.40
C LYS A 5 -15.40 5.62 22.25
N LYS A 6 -15.15 4.78 23.25
CA LYS A 6 -14.12 3.72 23.21
C LYS A 6 -14.63 2.46 22.48
N ASN A 7 -13.71 1.57 22.09
CA ASN A 7 -14.01 0.36 21.32
C ASN A 7 -14.90 -0.67 22.04
N HIS A 8 -14.94 -0.65 23.37
CA HIS A 8 -15.77 -1.54 24.19
C HIS A 8 -17.16 -0.97 24.52
N HIS A 9 -17.51 0.21 23.99
CA HIS A 9 -18.86 0.77 24.12
C HIS A 9 -19.68 0.47 22.87
N SER A 10 -20.72 -0.36 23.00
CA SER A 10 -21.78 -0.47 21.99
C SER A 10 -22.93 0.48 22.35
N LEU A 11 -23.46 1.22 21.38
CA LEU A 11 -24.37 2.34 21.63
C LEU A 11 -25.70 2.18 20.90
N LEU A 12 -26.80 2.31 21.65
CA LEU A 12 -28.16 2.40 21.12
C LEU A 12 -28.79 3.72 21.58
N ILE A 13 -29.37 4.48 20.65
CA ILE A 13 -30.04 5.75 20.92
C ILE A 13 -31.49 5.71 20.46
N LYS A 14 -32.38 6.34 21.21
CA LYS A 14 -33.80 6.38 20.88
C LYS A 14 -34.46 7.65 21.39
N SER A 15 -35.26 8.30 20.54
CA SER A 15 -36.18 9.35 20.97
C SER A 15 -37.49 8.73 21.46
N PHE A 16 -38.10 9.35 22.46
CA PHE A 16 -39.45 9.06 22.90
C PHE A 16 -40.06 10.32 23.51
N GLY A 17 -41.38 10.43 23.56
CA GLY A 17 -42.02 11.58 24.19
C GLY A 17 -42.99 11.20 25.30
N ILE A 18 -43.10 12.10 26.28
CA ILE A 18 -43.96 12.01 27.45
C ILE A 18 -44.58 13.39 27.64
N ARG A 19 -45.93 13.47 27.62
CA ARG A 19 -46.69 14.71 27.92
C ARG A 19 -46.11 15.94 27.21
N GLU A 20 -46.04 15.88 25.88
CA GLU A 20 -45.54 16.94 24.98
C GLU A 20 -44.03 17.24 25.00
N ARG A 21 -43.26 16.58 25.88
CA ARG A 21 -41.80 16.69 25.90
C ARG A 21 -41.17 15.51 25.19
N ILE A 22 -40.05 15.76 24.51
CA ILE A 22 -39.29 14.74 23.79
C ILE A 22 -37.99 14.49 24.54
N TYR A 23 -37.61 13.24 24.67
CA TYR A 23 -36.43 12.77 25.37
C TYR A 23 -35.57 11.92 24.45
N LEU A 24 -34.26 12.06 24.58
CA LEU A 24 -33.26 11.13 24.07
C LEU A 24 -32.90 10.13 25.17
N ALA A 25 -33.11 8.85 24.92
CA ALA A 25 -32.48 7.76 25.66
C ALA A 25 -31.15 7.37 25.00
N VAL A 26 -30.11 7.26 25.82
CA VAL A 26 -28.78 6.77 25.44
C VAL A 26 -28.51 5.49 26.22
N THR A 27 -28.38 4.38 25.51
CA THR A 27 -28.06 3.06 26.08
C THR A 27 -26.65 2.68 25.68
N VAL A 28 -25.76 2.58 26.66
CA VAL A 28 -24.38 2.09 26.49
C VAL A 28 -24.32 0.65 26.97
N MET A 29 -24.03 -0.27 26.07
CA MET A 29 -23.85 -1.70 26.36
C MET A 29 -22.36 -1.99 26.54
N VAL A 30 -22.03 -2.62 27.66
CA VAL A 30 -20.69 -3.11 27.98
C VAL A 30 -20.72 -4.63 27.94
N TYR A 31 -19.96 -5.20 27.02
CA TYR A 31 -19.80 -6.65 26.87
C TYR A 31 -18.65 -7.14 27.74
N PHE A 32 -18.80 -8.24 28.46
CA PHE A 32 -17.75 -8.74 29.35
C PHE A 32 -17.71 -10.27 29.42
N ASP A 33 -16.55 -10.79 29.82
CA ASP A 33 -16.32 -12.20 30.09
C ASP A 33 -16.69 -12.52 31.54
N LEU A 34 -17.51 -13.56 31.78
CA LEU A 34 -17.88 -13.97 33.13
C LEU A 34 -16.68 -14.48 33.94
N THR A 35 -15.58 -14.87 33.29
CA THR A 35 -14.34 -15.30 33.95
C THR A 35 -13.36 -14.14 34.20
N ALA A 36 -13.51 -13.03 33.49
CA ALA A 36 -12.68 -11.82 33.60
C ALA A 36 -13.56 -10.55 33.53
N PRO A 37 -14.42 -10.31 34.53
CA PRO A 37 -15.44 -9.27 34.46
C PRO A 37 -14.89 -7.84 34.49
N ASP A 38 -13.63 -7.65 34.88
CA ASP A 38 -13.02 -6.32 35.00
C ASP A 38 -12.52 -5.74 33.67
N ASP A 39 -12.45 -6.57 32.61
CA ASP A 39 -11.91 -6.21 31.30
C ASP A 39 -13.00 -6.30 30.23
N PRO A 40 -13.63 -5.17 29.86
CA PRO A 40 -14.64 -5.14 28.82
C PRO A 40 -14.13 -5.65 27.47
N LEU A 41 -14.95 -6.47 26.82
CA LEU A 41 -14.74 -6.95 25.47
C LEU A 41 -15.15 -5.90 24.44
N SER A 42 -14.69 -6.07 23.20
CA SER A 42 -14.97 -5.12 22.14
C SER A 42 -16.44 -5.17 21.68
N GLU A 43 -16.93 -4.04 21.16
CA GLU A 43 -18.24 -3.99 20.49
C GLU A 43 -18.34 -4.98 19.31
N GLN A 44 -17.24 -5.22 18.60
CA GLN A 44 -17.22 -6.17 17.48
C GLN A 44 -17.47 -7.60 17.97
N ASP A 45 -16.93 -7.97 19.12
CA ASP A 45 -17.14 -9.29 19.70
C ASP A 45 -18.59 -9.48 20.14
N LEU A 46 -19.22 -8.45 20.72
CA LEU A 46 -20.65 -8.46 21.05
C LEU A 46 -21.49 -8.79 19.81
N TRP A 47 -21.32 -8.03 18.72
CA TRP A 47 -22.15 -8.18 17.52
C TRP A 47 -21.86 -9.46 16.70
N LYS A 48 -20.67 -10.06 16.84
CA LYS A 48 -20.35 -11.36 16.23
C LYS A 48 -20.99 -12.54 16.97
N THR A 49 -21.11 -12.44 18.30
CA THR A 49 -21.43 -13.60 19.15
C THR A 49 -22.90 -13.65 19.57
N VAL A 50 -23.44 -12.51 20.05
CA VAL A 50 -24.74 -12.48 20.72
C VAL A 50 -25.94 -12.68 19.76
N PRO A 51 -26.00 -12.08 18.55
CA PRO A 51 -27.20 -12.18 17.71
C PRO A 51 -27.63 -13.62 17.36
N ALA A 52 -26.66 -14.53 17.19
CA ALA A 52 -26.93 -15.94 16.89
C ALA A 52 -27.60 -16.69 18.06
N LEU A 53 -27.41 -16.23 19.30
CA LEU A 53 -27.95 -16.86 20.51
C LEU A 53 -29.42 -16.47 20.78
N LEU A 54 -29.92 -15.40 20.17
CA LEU A 54 -31.25 -14.84 20.43
C LEU A 54 -32.38 -15.44 19.56
N GLY A 55 -32.08 -16.38 18.66
CA GLY A 55 -33.08 -17.11 17.86
C GLY A 55 -33.60 -16.37 16.62
N LYS A 56 -34.81 -16.74 16.14
CA LYS A 56 -35.35 -16.39 14.80
C LYS A 56 -35.73 -14.90 14.60
N SER A 57 -35.94 -14.15 15.68
CA SER A 57 -36.27 -12.71 15.65
C SER A 57 -35.48 -11.96 16.73
N PRO A 58 -34.16 -11.78 16.56
CA PRO A 58 -33.28 -11.33 17.63
C PRO A 58 -33.50 -9.84 17.92
N ILE A 59 -34.22 -9.52 19.00
CA ILE A 59 -34.29 -8.17 19.55
C ILE A 59 -33.53 -8.17 20.87
N LEU A 60 -32.34 -7.55 20.87
CA LEU A 60 -31.50 -7.46 22.07
C LEU A 60 -32.02 -6.41 23.07
N ASP A 61 -32.44 -5.23 22.64
CA ASP A 61 -33.09 -4.26 23.52
C ASP A 61 -33.81 -3.19 22.67
N GLN A 62 -34.85 -2.55 23.22
CA GLN A 62 -35.60 -1.50 22.52
C GLN A 62 -35.05 -0.09 22.74
N GLY A 63 -34.05 0.08 23.60
CA GLY A 63 -33.40 1.36 23.93
C GLY A 63 -34.24 2.27 24.84
N MET A 64 -35.31 1.75 25.47
CA MET A 64 -36.22 2.53 26.30
C MET A 64 -35.76 2.52 27.77
N PRO A 65 -35.86 3.65 28.50
CA PRO A 65 -35.54 3.69 29.92
C PRO A 65 -36.48 2.77 30.71
N LYS A 66 -35.91 1.95 31.61
CA LYS A 66 -36.69 1.04 32.47
C LYS A 66 -36.86 1.66 33.86
N PRO A 67 -38.05 1.60 34.48
CA PRO A 67 -38.27 2.08 35.84
C PRO A 67 -37.52 1.29 36.92
N ARG A 68 -37.23 0.02 36.65
CA ARG A 68 -36.54 -0.91 37.57
C ARG A 68 -35.43 -1.66 36.85
N GLY A 69 -34.39 -2.05 37.58
CA GLY A 69 -33.36 -2.96 37.10
C GLY A 69 -33.93 -4.35 36.86
N GLU A 70 -33.51 -5.02 35.80
CA GLU A 70 -33.86 -6.41 35.53
C GLU A 70 -32.65 -7.22 35.09
N PHE A 71 -32.70 -8.54 35.32
CA PHE A 71 -31.76 -9.45 34.69
C PHE A 71 -32.47 -10.44 33.77
N LEU A 72 -31.79 -10.83 32.69
CA LEU A 72 -32.24 -11.79 31.68
C LEU A 72 -31.16 -12.86 31.51
N VAL A 73 -31.57 -14.07 31.15
CA VAL A 73 -30.63 -15.17 30.87
C VAL A 73 -31.05 -15.90 29.62
N THR A 74 -30.11 -16.07 28.69
CA THR A 74 -30.29 -16.91 27.49
C THR A 74 -29.36 -18.11 27.59
N GLY A 75 -29.93 -19.31 27.60
CA GLY A 75 -29.16 -20.54 27.67
C GLY A 75 -30.00 -21.79 27.89
N SER A 76 -29.30 -22.88 28.19
CA SER A 76 -29.86 -24.21 28.40
C SER A 76 -29.49 -24.73 29.79
N CYS A 77 -30.25 -25.69 30.31
CA CYS A 77 -29.83 -26.52 31.42
C CYS A 77 -28.91 -27.62 30.88
N PHE A 78 -27.69 -27.71 31.39
CA PHE A 78 -26.73 -28.74 31.02
C PHE A 78 -26.58 -29.76 32.12
N ALA A 79 -26.53 -31.04 31.77
CA ALA A 79 -26.11 -32.09 32.68
C ALA A 79 -24.58 -32.02 32.89
N PRO A 80 -24.06 -32.14 34.14
CA PRO A 80 -22.64 -32.03 34.40
C PRO A 80 -21.81 -33.04 33.59
N ARG A 81 -20.68 -32.60 33.01
CA ARG A 81 -19.68 -33.46 32.35
C ARG A 81 -20.21 -34.32 31.19
N GLY A 82 -21.27 -33.88 30.50
CA GLY A 82 -21.82 -34.58 29.34
C GLY A 82 -22.62 -35.84 29.67
N GLU A 83 -22.92 -36.10 30.95
CA GLU A 83 -23.85 -37.16 31.36
C GLU A 83 -25.28 -36.82 30.92
N THR A 84 -26.21 -37.79 30.97
CA THR A 84 -27.63 -37.51 30.74
C THR A 84 -28.40 -37.64 32.04
N ARG A 85 -29.27 -36.68 32.36
CA ARG A 85 -30.16 -36.73 33.55
C ARG A 85 -31.61 -36.54 33.16
N GLN A 86 -32.53 -37.08 33.95
CA GLN A 86 -33.97 -36.93 33.72
C GLN A 86 -34.48 -35.54 34.17
N ALA A 87 -33.82 -34.93 35.15
CA ALA A 87 -34.16 -33.60 35.65
C ALA A 87 -32.90 -32.89 36.16
N GLY A 88 -32.92 -31.56 36.16
CA GLY A 88 -31.90 -30.70 36.71
C GLY A 88 -32.51 -29.40 37.20
N ARG A 89 -31.82 -28.71 38.12
CA ARG A 89 -32.22 -27.38 38.59
C ARG A 89 -31.22 -26.35 38.09
N VAL A 90 -31.73 -25.28 37.49
CA VAL A 90 -30.92 -24.09 37.15
C VAL A 90 -31.20 -23.01 38.18
N THR A 91 -30.16 -22.35 38.67
CA THR A 91 -30.27 -21.24 39.63
C THR A 91 -29.41 -20.10 39.15
N VAL A 92 -29.96 -18.88 39.13
CA VAL A 92 -29.23 -17.66 38.81
C VAL A 92 -29.44 -16.66 39.93
N ARG A 93 -28.33 -16.19 40.49
CA ARG A 93 -28.28 -15.14 41.50
C ARG A 93 -27.51 -13.93 40.96
N VAL A 94 -28.13 -12.76 41.03
CA VAL A 94 -27.54 -11.46 40.64
C VAL A 94 -27.73 -10.52 41.81
N GLY A 95 -26.66 -10.26 42.57
CA GLY A 95 -26.73 -9.51 43.83
C GLY A 95 -27.67 -10.19 44.83
N GLY A 96 -28.73 -9.47 45.23
CA GLY A 96 -29.77 -9.97 46.14
C GLY A 96 -30.90 -10.75 45.46
N LEU A 97 -31.00 -10.73 44.12
CA LEU A 97 -32.04 -11.45 43.39
C LEU A 97 -31.61 -12.88 43.12
N THR A 98 -32.48 -13.85 43.40
CA THR A 98 -32.25 -15.27 43.10
C THR A 98 -33.48 -15.87 42.46
N LYS A 99 -33.31 -16.56 41.33
CA LYS A 99 -34.38 -17.32 40.67
C LYS A 99 -33.88 -18.73 40.35
N ALA A 100 -34.70 -19.72 40.67
CA ALA A 100 -34.43 -21.13 40.44
C ALA A 100 -35.57 -21.76 39.64
N LEU A 101 -35.24 -22.59 38.65
CA LEU A 101 -36.20 -23.31 37.81
C LEU A 101 -35.84 -24.80 37.79
N ASP A 102 -36.86 -25.65 37.91
CA ASP A 102 -36.72 -27.09 37.72
C ASP A 102 -36.94 -27.43 36.24
N VAL A 103 -35.97 -28.15 35.66
CA VAL A 103 -35.90 -28.48 34.25
C VAL A 103 -35.93 -30.00 34.08
N PHE A 104 -36.94 -30.49 33.37
CA PHE A 104 -37.20 -31.90 33.16
C PHE A 104 -37.01 -32.28 31.69
N GLY A 105 -36.64 -33.53 31.46
CA GLY A 105 -36.77 -34.20 30.18
C GLY A 105 -38.18 -34.16 29.63
N ASP A 106 -38.35 -34.50 28.35
CA ASP A 106 -39.69 -34.58 27.76
C ASP A 106 -40.55 -35.61 28.51
N ARG A 107 -41.74 -35.16 28.93
CA ARG A 107 -42.74 -35.89 29.71
C ARG A 107 -44.13 -35.69 29.13
N TYR A 108 -45.02 -36.64 29.39
CA TYR A 108 -46.38 -36.65 28.86
C TYR A 108 -47.36 -37.16 29.92
N TRP A 109 -48.62 -36.77 29.79
CA TRP A 109 -49.72 -37.41 30.49
C TRP A 109 -50.05 -38.75 29.85
N LYS A 110 -50.06 -39.83 30.65
CA LYS A 110 -50.42 -41.18 30.22
C LYS A 110 -51.71 -41.61 30.94
N GLU A 111 -52.64 -42.22 30.21
CA GLU A 111 -53.81 -42.85 30.81
C GLU A 111 -53.38 -44.12 31.57
N SER A 112 -53.70 -44.16 32.87
CA SER A 112 -53.66 -45.38 33.68
C SER A 112 -55.07 -45.96 33.74
N SER A 113 -55.24 -47.19 34.22
CA SER A 113 -56.54 -47.88 34.32
C SER A 113 -57.60 -47.02 35.04
N GLY A 114 -58.56 -46.47 34.27
CA GLY A 114 -59.66 -45.61 34.75
C GLY A 114 -59.50 -44.12 34.34
N PRO A 115 -60.21 -43.18 34.99
CA PRO A 115 -60.08 -41.73 34.73
C PRO A 115 -58.77 -41.12 35.28
N ILE A 116 -57.86 -41.94 35.81
CA ILE A 116 -56.63 -41.51 36.47
C ILE A 116 -55.52 -41.39 35.42
N ARG A 117 -55.02 -40.17 35.22
CA ARG A 117 -53.85 -39.89 34.38
C ARG A 117 -52.60 -39.78 35.25
N THR A 118 -51.50 -40.38 34.79
CA THR A 118 -50.19 -40.34 35.48
C THR A 118 -49.14 -39.70 34.58
N ILE A 119 -48.11 -39.11 35.19
CA ILE A 119 -47.00 -38.47 34.47
C ILE A 119 -45.97 -39.54 34.08
N THR A 120 -45.53 -39.55 32.83
CA THR A 120 -44.44 -40.45 32.39
C THR A 120 -43.10 -40.03 33.03
N PRO A 121 -42.17 -40.97 33.30
CA PRO A 121 -40.80 -40.62 33.67
C PRO A 121 -40.15 -39.69 32.62
N PRO A 122 -39.43 -38.63 33.03
CA PRO A 122 -38.76 -37.75 32.09
C PRO A 122 -37.69 -38.47 31.27
N LYS A 123 -37.64 -38.18 29.96
CA LYS A 123 -36.57 -38.66 29.09
C LYS A 123 -35.22 -38.03 29.49
N PRO A 124 -34.12 -38.79 29.61
CA PRO A 124 -32.81 -38.21 29.90
C PRO A 124 -32.39 -37.18 28.85
N PHE A 125 -31.75 -36.10 29.28
CA PHE A 125 -31.15 -35.07 28.41
C PHE A 125 -29.74 -34.70 28.88
N SER A 126 -28.87 -34.35 27.94
CA SER A 126 -27.57 -33.71 28.20
C SER A 126 -27.68 -32.18 28.17
N GLU A 127 -28.54 -31.65 27.31
CA GLU A 127 -28.88 -30.23 27.20
C GLU A 127 -30.41 -30.07 27.05
N MET A 128 -31.00 -29.17 27.82
CA MET A 128 -32.41 -28.78 27.70
C MET A 128 -32.54 -27.26 27.61
N PRO A 129 -32.95 -26.69 26.47
CA PRO A 129 -33.14 -25.25 26.30
C PRO A 129 -34.13 -24.66 27.31
N VAL A 130 -33.75 -23.56 27.97
CA VAL A 130 -34.61 -22.85 28.93
C VAL A 130 -35.33 -21.70 28.23
N VAL A 131 -36.37 -22.03 27.47
CA VAL A 131 -37.17 -21.11 26.64
C VAL A 131 -38.67 -21.27 26.90
N TYR A 132 -39.47 -20.23 26.68
CA TYR A 132 -40.89 -20.25 27.04
C TYR A 132 -41.74 -21.25 26.25
N GLU A 133 -41.33 -21.68 25.06
CA GLU A 133 -41.97 -22.76 24.28
C GLU A 133 -41.92 -24.12 24.99
N ARG A 134 -41.05 -24.24 26.00
CA ARG A 134 -40.91 -25.39 26.88
C ARG A 134 -41.46 -25.16 28.28
N ALA A 135 -42.01 -23.98 28.56
CA ALA A 135 -42.74 -23.66 29.79
C ALA A 135 -44.25 -23.93 29.63
N PHE A 136 -44.99 -23.83 30.73
CA PHE A 136 -46.44 -24.03 30.72
C PHE A 136 -47.14 -23.03 29.79
N GLY A 137 -48.05 -23.53 28.94
CA GLY A 137 -48.85 -22.71 28.03
C GLY A 137 -49.44 -23.50 26.86
N GLY A 138 -49.82 -22.78 25.82
CA GLY A 138 -50.41 -23.31 24.59
C GLY A 138 -51.43 -22.36 23.99
N GLU A 139 -51.92 -22.69 22.78
CA GLU A 139 -52.90 -21.87 22.06
C GLU A 139 -54.09 -21.48 22.95
N GLY A 140 -54.50 -20.22 22.96
CA GLY A 140 -55.56 -19.72 23.84
C GLY A 140 -55.16 -19.43 25.30
N PHE A 141 -53.91 -19.69 25.72
CA PHE A 141 -53.38 -19.23 27.01
C PHE A 141 -52.57 -17.93 26.82
N ASP A 142 -53.23 -16.81 27.09
CA ASP A 142 -52.75 -15.43 26.86
C ASP A 142 -51.39 -15.09 27.49
N ARG A 143 -51.01 -15.78 28.57
CA ARG A 143 -49.73 -15.58 29.27
C ARG A 143 -48.53 -16.25 28.61
N ASN A 144 -48.75 -17.29 27.80
CA ASN A 144 -47.72 -17.98 27.00
C ASN A 144 -48.38 -18.82 25.89
N PRO A 145 -48.83 -18.19 24.79
CA PRO A 145 -49.53 -18.89 23.70
C PRO A 145 -48.66 -19.92 22.98
N THR A 146 -47.34 -19.76 23.04
CA THR A 146 -46.34 -20.64 22.40
C THR A 146 -45.87 -21.79 23.29
N GLY A 147 -46.34 -21.85 24.54
CA GLY A 147 -45.95 -22.87 25.51
C GLY A 147 -46.54 -24.25 25.23
N ARG A 148 -46.36 -25.16 26.19
CA ARG A 148 -46.90 -26.53 26.14
C ARG A 148 -47.55 -26.92 27.47
N GLY A 149 -48.43 -27.92 27.46
CA GLY A 149 -49.13 -28.37 28.68
C GLY A 149 -50.65 -28.40 28.56
N ILE A 150 -51.23 -27.69 27.59
CA ILE A 150 -52.69 -27.56 27.44
C ILE A 150 -53.25 -28.50 26.37
N HIS A 151 -52.70 -28.43 25.15
CA HIS A 151 -53.28 -29.14 24.00
C HIS A 151 -52.63 -30.50 23.74
N PRO A 152 -53.41 -31.52 23.35
CA PRO A 152 -52.87 -32.81 22.94
C PRO A 152 -52.07 -32.70 21.64
N GLN A 153 -50.95 -33.43 21.55
CA GLN A 153 -50.15 -33.58 20.33
C GLN A 153 -50.31 -34.98 19.76
N GLU A 154 -50.53 -35.08 18.45
CA GLU A 154 -50.53 -36.35 17.72
C GLU A 154 -49.10 -36.83 17.46
N THR A 155 -48.82 -38.09 17.81
CA THR A 155 -47.50 -38.72 17.60
C THR A 155 -47.54 -39.82 16.54
N SER A 156 -48.73 -40.37 16.27
CA SER A 156 -49.03 -41.37 15.24
C SER A 156 -50.55 -41.36 15.00
N PRO A 157 -51.05 -41.83 13.83
CA PRO A 157 -52.49 -41.88 13.57
C PRO A 157 -53.23 -42.65 14.68
N GLY A 158 -54.10 -41.97 15.42
CA GLY A 158 -54.89 -42.55 16.51
C GLY A 158 -54.24 -42.56 17.91
N ARG A 159 -53.07 -41.91 18.13
CA ARG A 159 -52.48 -41.74 19.47
C ARG A 159 -52.09 -40.28 19.74
N SER A 160 -52.84 -39.63 20.63
CA SER A 160 -52.60 -38.28 21.11
C SER A 160 -52.17 -38.28 22.58
N TYR A 161 -51.10 -37.54 22.92
CA TYR A 161 -50.67 -37.33 24.31
C TYR A 161 -50.61 -35.84 24.61
N VAL A 162 -50.92 -35.42 25.83
CA VAL A 162 -50.68 -34.04 26.27
C VAL A 162 -49.25 -33.94 26.83
N PRO A 163 -48.33 -33.20 26.19
CA PRO A 163 -46.98 -33.03 26.70
C PRO A 163 -46.98 -32.15 27.96
N LEU A 164 -46.16 -32.48 28.96
CA LEU A 164 -45.89 -31.59 30.08
C LEU A 164 -44.81 -30.56 29.69
N PRO A 165 -44.81 -29.37 30.31
CA PRO A 165 -43.70 -28.44 30.20
C PRO A 165 -42.39 -29.07 30.73
N ASN A 166 -41.28 -28.66 30.13
CA ASN A 166 -39.96 -29.03 30.62
C ASN A 166 -39.51 -28.09 31.74
N ILE A 167 -40.02 -26.86 31.81
CA ILE A 167 -39.54 -25.82 32.73
C ILE A 167 -40.66 -25.46 33.69
N GLU A 168 -40.42 -25.64 34.98
CA GLU A 168 -41.38 -25.39 36.06
C GLU A 168 -40.72 -24.64 37.22
N TYR A 169 -41.54 -23.95 38.02
CA TYR A 169 -41.07 -23.32 39.25
C TYR A 169 -40.94 -24.38 40.37
N PRO A 170 -39.84 -24.41 41.15
CA PRO A 170 -39.61 -25.42 42.19
C PRO A 170 -40.70 -25.49 43.27
N ASN A 171 -41.38 -24.38 43.52
CA ASN A 171 -42.46 -24.26 44.51
C ASN A 171 -43.86 -24.41 43.90
N ARG A 172 -43.97 -24.70 42.60
CA ARG A 172 -45.24 -24.79 41.87
C ARG A 172 -45.17 -25.82 40.74
N LEU A 173 -44.78 -27.04 41.10
CA LEU A 173 -44.73 -28.18 40.18
C LEU A 173 -46.15 -28.62 39.78
N ILE A 174 -46.30 -29.04 38.52
CA ILE A 174 -47.57 -29.54 37.98
C ILE A 174 -47.79 -30.97 38.43
N GLY A 175 -48.88 -31.18 39.17
CA GLY A 175 -49.32 -32.49 39.67
C GLY A 175 -50.66 -32.94 39.08
N ASP A 176 -51.47 -32.01 38.58
CA ASP A 176 -52.80 -32.26 38.01
C ASP A 176 -52.95 -31.65 36.60
N LEU A 177 -53.78 -32.27 35.76
CA LEU A 177 -54.04 -31.80 34.39
C LEU A 177 -54.73 -30.43 34.36
N ASN A 178 -55.40 -30.04 35.44
CA ASN A 178 -56.07 -28.74 35.59
C ASN A 178 -55.16 -27.65 36.16
N ASP A 179 -53.92 -27.97 36.55
CA ASP A 179 -52.98 -26.95 37.01
C ASP A 179 -52.72 -25.94 35.88
N ARG A 180 -52.78 -24.65 36.22
CA ARG A 180 -52.51 -23.52 35.30
C ARG A 180 -51.46 -22.59 35.92
N PRO A 181 -50.19 -23.03 36.11
CA PRO A 181 -49.16 -22.18 36.67
C PRO A 181 -48.75 -21.07 35.69
N ASP A 182 -48.06 -20.06 36.21
CA ASP A 182 -47.43 -19.03 35.38
C ASP A 182 -46.24 -19.62 34.59
N PRO A 183 -45.97 -19.14 33.37
CA PRO A 183 -44.88 -19.64 32.55
C PRO A 183 -43.52 -19.34 33.19
N ALA A 184 -42.76 -20.40 33.46
CA ALA A 184 -41.43 -20.34 34.06
C ALA A 184 -40.34 -20.10 32.99
N GLY A 185 -39.46 -19.12 33.20
CA GLY A 185 -38.36 -18.83 32.27
C GLY A 185 -37.45 -17.69 32.74
N PHE A 186 -36.32 -17.47 32.05
CA PHE A 186 -35.40 -16.34 32.32
C PHE A 186 -35.37 -15.28 31.21
N GLY A 187 -35.86 -15.64 30.02
CA GLY A 187 -35.81 -14.80 28.83
C GLY A 187 -36.86 -13.68 28.84
N PRO A 188 -36.84 -12.81 27.82
CA PRO A 188 -37.81 -11.74 27.70
C PRO A 188 -39.22 -12.29 27.40
N LEU A 189 -40.23 -11.75 28.07
CA LEU A 189 -41.64 -11.97 27.77
C LEU A 189 -42.00 -11.26 26.46
N ASP A 190 -42.73 -11.94 25.59
CA ASP A 190 -43.18 -11.38 24.33
C ASP A 190 -44.08 -10.16 24.58
N VAL A 191 -43.97 -9.17 23.68
CA VAL A 191 -44.70 -7.90 23.79
C VAL A 191 -46.22 -8.07 23.73
N THR A 192 -46.69 -9.15 23.09
CA THR A 192 -48.11 -9.44 22.89
C THR A 192 -48.76 -10.20 24.05
N TRP A 193 -47.99 -10.67 25.03
CA TRP A 193 -48.52 -11.46 26.13
C TRP A 193 -49.19 -10.61 27.20
N SER A 194 -50.22 -11.15 27.86
CA SER A 194 -51.07 -10.37 28.76
C SER A 194 -50.33 -9.73 29.94
N GLN A 195 -49.23 -10.34 30.41
CA GLN A 195 -48.36 -9.78 31.46
C GLN A 195 -47.79 -8.41 31.08
N ARG A 196 -47.48 -8.20 29.79
CA ARG A 196 -46.95 -6.94 29.25
C ARG A 196 -48.05 -6.07 28.65
N MET A 197 -48.97 -6.65 27.89
CA MET A 197 -50.08 -5.91 27.26
C MET A 197 -50.93 -5.14 28.29
N ARG A 198 -51.13 -5.67 29.49
CA ARG A 198 -51.84 -4.95 30.57
C ARG A 198 -51.14 -3.65 31.02
N LYS A 199 -49.88 -3.43 30.63
CA LYS A 199 -49.05 -2.27 31.03
C LYS A 199 -49.04 -1.15 29.98
N THR A 200 -49.65 -1.34 28.81
CA THR A 200 -49.52 -0.39 27.68
C THR A 200 -50.28 0.92 27.87
N GLY A 201 -51.24 0.98 28.80
CA GLY A 201 -52.15 2.11 28.98
C GLY A 201 -53.35 2.07 28.03
N THR A 202 -54.20 3.09 28.11
CA THR A 202 -55.46 3.20 27.36
C THR A 202 -55.28 4.01 26.08
N TYR A 203 -55.46 3.36 24.92
CA TYR A 203 -55.35 3.99 23.59
C TYR A 203 -56.74 4.26 23.02
N ASP A 204 -57.44 5.27 23.55
CA ASP A 204 -58.79 5.66 23.13
C ASP A 204 -58.81 6.98 22.32
N ASP A 205 -60.01 7.46 21.98
CA ASP A 205 -60.19 8.74 21.27
C ASP A 205 -59.69 9.94 22.07
N ASN A 206 -59.57 9.85 23.39
CA ASN A 206 -59.01 10.91 24.21
C ASN A 206 -57.48 10.95 24.08
N TRP A 207 -56.82 9.80 24.18
CA TRP A 207 -55.40 9.68 23.88
C TRP A 207 -55.06 10.18 22.47
N LEU A 208 -55.82 9.78 21.45
CA LEU A 208 -55.57 10.22 20.08
C LEU A 208 -55.71 11.76 19.91
N ARG A 209 -56.61 12.38 20.67
CA ARG A 209 -56.86 13.83 20.65
C ARG A 209 -55.80 14.63 21.36
N GLU A 210 -55.40 14.18 22.55
CA GLU A 210 -54.64 14.99 23.50
C GLU A 210 -53.19 14.54 23.66
N ASN A 211 -52.86 13.28 23.33
CA ASN A 211 -51.57 12.68 23.65
C ASN A 211 -50.82 12.10 22.44
N TRP A 212 -51.47 11.78 21.31
CA TRP A 212 -50.77 11.34 20.10
C TRP A 212 -49.74 12.37 19.62
N PRO A 213 -48.50 11.98 19.26
CA PRO A 213 -47.97 10.62 19.07
C PRO A 213 -47.27 10.00 20.30
N TYR A 214 -47.47 10.55 21.50
CA TYR A 214 -46.84 10.10 22.73
C TYR A 214 -47.59 8.94 23.40
N PHE A 215 -46.97 8.32 24.40
CA PHE A 215 -47.60 7.23 25.17
C PHE A 215 -48.83 7.72 25.96
N PRO A 216 -49.83 6.84 26.20
CA PRO A 216 -50.96 7.15 27.07
C PRO A 216 -50.54 7.65 28.45
N ALA A 217 -51.32 8.58 29.00
CA ALA A 217 -51.04 9.19 30.29
C ALA A 217 -51.05 8.18 31.46
N ASP A 218 -51.77 7.06 31.29
CA ASP A 218 -51.93 5.95 32.23
C ASP A 218 -51.00 4.75 31.92
N MET A 219 -50.08 4.87 30.96
CA MET A 219 -49.14 3.79 30.64
C MET A 219 -48.25 3.44 31.83
N ASN A 220 -48.14 2.15 32.13
CA ASN A 220 -47.15 1.65 33.07
C ASN A 220 -45.83 1.38 32.33
N TYR A 221 -44.82 2.22 32.57
CA TYR A 221 -43.51 2.14 31.91
C TYR A 221 -42.72 0.86 32.20
N GLU A 222 -43.13 0.05 33.18
CA GLU A 222 -42.60 -1.31 33.36
C GLU A 222 -42.97 -2.25 32.22
N PHE A 223 -43.80 -1.80 31.28
CA PHE A 223 -43.92 -2.44 29.97
C PHE A 223 -42.57 -2.67 29.29
N PHE A 224 -41.58 -1.80 29.52
CA PHE A 224 -40.23 -1.91 28.95
C PHE A 224 -39.31 -2.83 29.73
N ASN A 225 -39.64 -3.16 30.99
CA ASN A 225 -39.04 -4.31 31.66
C ASN A 225 -39.56 -5.58 30.98
N CYS A 226 -38.67 -6.30 30.32
CA CYS A 226 -39.01 -7.46 29.51
C CYS A 226 -38.91 -8.77 30.30
N ALA A 227 -38.22 -8.79 31.44
CA ALA A 227 -38.14 -9.98 32.28
C ALA A 227 -39.48 -10.27 33.00
N ALA A 228 -39.61 -11.45 33.61
CA ALA A 228 -40.67 -11.70 34.57
C ALA A 228 -40.45 -10.88 35.86
N GLU A 229 -41.53 -10.54 36.58
CA GLU A 229 -41.48 -9.63 37.73
C GLU A 229 -40.62 -10.15 38.90
N ASP A 230 -40.39 -11.45 38.97
CA ASP A 230 -39.47 -12.11 39.92
C ASP A 230 -37.98 -11.92 39.59
N GLN A 231 -37.66 -11.24 38.48
CA GLN A 231 -36.29 -10.86 38.06
C GLN A 231 -36.05 -9.35 38.17
N TYR A 232 -36.98 -8.61 38.78
CA TYR A 232 -36.88 -7.15 38.96
C TYR A 232 -36.15 -6.80 40.26
N MET A 233 -35.36 -5.74 40.21
CA MET A 233 -34.71 -5.15 41.37
C MET A 233 -35.53 -3.98 41.92
N ASP A 234 -35.56 -3.85 43.24
CA ASP A 234 -36.02 -2.63 43.91
C ASP A 234 -34.95 -1.54 43.75
N GLY A 235 -34.96 -0.89 42.59
CA GLY A 235 -33.97 0.11 42.18
C GLY A 235 -33.20 -0.31 40.93
N PHE A 236 -31.90 0.00 40.88
CA PHE A 236 -31.00 -0.27 39.76
C PHE A 236 -29.72 -0.95 40.25
N PHE A 237 -29.03 -1.67 39.37
CA PHE A 237 -27.73 -2.26 39.72
C PHE A 237 -26.66 -1.17 39.87
N LYS A 238 -25.72 -1.38 40.78
CA LYS A 238 -24.60 -0.50 41.12
C LYS A 238 -23.37 -0.77 40.25
N GLY A 239 -23.20 -2.00 39.78
CA GLY A 239 -22.00 -2.40 39.05
C GLY A 239 -20.92 -2.84 40.03
N ASP A 240 -21.08 -4.05 40.55
CA ASP A 240 -20.13 -4.87 41.31
C ASP A 240 -20.81 -6.10 41.95
N GLU A 241 -22.13 -6.26 41.74
CA GLU A 241 -22.93 -7.32 42.32
C GLU A 241 -22.38 -8.71 42.03
N SER A 242 -22.34 -9.55 43.06
CA SER A 242 -21.97 -10.96 42.90
C SER A 242 -22.93 -11.70 41.97
N LEU A 243 -22.38 -12.53 41.09
CA LEU A 243 -23.10 -13.41 40.18
C LEU A 243 -22.84 -14.87 40.55
N GLU A 244 -23.89 -15.67 40.57
CA GLU A 244 -23.78 -17.13 40.70
C GLU A 244 -24.77 -17.80 39.76
N ILE A 245 -24.28 -18.67 38.88
CA ILE A 245 -25.08 -19.33 37.84
C ILE A 245 -24.80 -20.83 37.90
N ALA A 246 -25.80 -21.63 38.27
CA ALA A 246 -25.67 -23.07 38.40
C ALA A 246 -26.33 -23.81 37.22
N ASN A 247 -25.64 -24.84 36.70
CA ASN A 247 -26.11 -25.80 35.70
C ASN A 247 -26.52 -25.22 34.33
N MET A 248 -25.95 -24.07 33.94
CA MET A 248 -26.25 -23.41 32.65
C MET A 248 -25.05 -23.32 31.69
N ASN A 249 -23.99 -24.07 31.97
CA ASN A 249 -22.82 -24.21 31.10
C ASN A 249 -22.43 -25.71 31.03
N PRO A 250 -21.99 -26.21 29.86
CA PRO A 250 -21.64 -27.63 29.69
C PRO A 250 -20.46 -28.08 30.57
N ASP A 251 -19.48 -27.20 30.79
CA ASP A 251 -18.20 -27.54 31.41
C ASP A 251 -18.07 -27.00 32.84
N VAL A 252 -18.78 -25.91 33.16
CA VAL A 252 -18.69 -25.20 34.44
C VAL A 252 -20.01 -25.37 35.21
N PRO A 253 -20.08 -26.28 36.21
CA PRO A 253 -21.32 -26.56 36.94
C PRO A 253 -21.86 -25.35 37.72
N VAL A 254 -20.97 -24.51 38.25
CA VAL A 254 -21.31 -23.27 38.94
C VAL A 254 -20.35 -22.18 38.49
N ILE A 255 -20.88 -21.15 37.84
CA ILE A 255 -20.14 -19.95 37.45
C ILE A 255 -20.28 -18.94 38.58
N ALA A 256 -19.20 -18.67 39.31
CA ALA A 256 -19.10 -17.61 40.30
C ALA A 256 -18.37 -16.41 39.69
N SER A 257 -19.01 -15.23 39.70
CA SER A 257 -18.49 -14.01 39.07
C SER A 257 -19.04 -12.76 39.75
N ARG A 258 -18.89 -11.60 39.11
CA ARG A 258 -19.53 -10.33 39.51
C ARG A 258 -19.80 -9.46 38.29
N LEU A 259 -20.64 -8.43 38.44
CA LEU A 259 -20.76 -7.39 37.44
C LEU A 259 -19.49 -6.53 37.37
N PRO A 260 -19.12 -6.01 36.18
CA PRO A 260 -17.99 -5.10 36.00
C PRO A 260 -18.12 -3.87 36.91
N PRO A 261 -17.11 -3.53 37.74
CA PRO A 261 -17.13 -2.35 38.61
C PRO A 261 -16.77 -1.07 37.83
N LEU A 262 -17.60 -0.74 36.84
CA LEU A 262 -17.38 0.36 35.90
C LEU A 262 -18.46 1.43 36.04
N ARG A 263 -18.02 2.69 36.06
CA ARG A 263 -18.87 3.87 35.98
C ARG A 263 -18.81 4.43 34.57
N ILE A 264 -19.89 4.26 33.82
CA ILE A 264 -20.03 4.82 32.47
C ILE A 264 -20.55 6.26 32.56
N ARG A 265 -19.70 7.21 32.16
CA ARG A 265 -20.03 8.64 32.13
C ARG A 265 -20.50 8.99 30.71
N CYS A 266 -21.66 9.65 30.60
CA CYS A 266 -22.24 10.04 29.31
C CYS A 266 -22.46 11.54 29.30
N PHE A 267 -21.83 12.24 28.37
CA PHE A 267 -21.97 13.69 28.20
C PHE A 267 -22.62 13.97 26.85
N VAL A 268 -23.54 14.92 26.83
CA VAL A 268 -24.26 15.31 25.61
C VAL A 268 -24.15 16.81 25.44
N THR A 269 -23.68 17.22 24.26
CA THR A 269 -23.70 18.62 23.85
C THR A 269 -24.96 18.89 23.05
N LYS A 270 -25.78 19.83 23.50
CA LYS A 270 -27.02 20.24 22.82
C LYS A 270 -27.03 21.72 22.51
N ARG A 271 -27.87 22.15 21.56
CA ARG A 271 -28.20 23.56 21.33
C ARG A 271 -29.34 23.98 22.23
N GLU A 272 -29.28 25.18 22.80
CA GLU A 272 -30.40 25.74 23.58
C GLU A 272 -31.64 26.03 22.73
N SER A 273 -31.45 26.30 21.44
CA SER A 273 -32.52 26.53 20.47
C SER A 273 -32.08 26.05 19.09
N LEU A 274 -33.01 25.56 18.28
CA LEU A 274 -32.73 25.18 16.89
C LEU A 274 -32.30 26.37 16.01
N LYS A 275 -32.51 27.62 16.46
CA LYS A 275 -32.14 28.85 15.75
C LYS A 275 -30.81 29.46 16.19
N LYS A 276 -30.27 29.09 17.35
CA LYS A 276 -29.03 29.67 17.91
C LYS A 276 -27.88 28.66 17.80
N GLU A 277 -26.65 29.18 17.73
CA GLU A 277 -25.43 28.35 17.68
C GLU A 277 -24.84 28.02 19.05
N GLU A 278 -25.37 28.59 20.14
CA GLU A 278 -24.88 28.32 21.50
C GLU A 278 -25.07 26.85 21.90
N GLU A 279 -24.00 26.25 22.42
CA GLU A 279 -23.91 24.84 22.78
C GLU A 279 -23.77 24.67 24.30
N LEU A 280 -24.59 23.80 24.87
CA LEU A 280 -24.55 23.37 26.26
C LEU A 280 -23.95 21.96 26.36
N PHE A 281 -22.78 21.84 26.97
CA PHE A 281 -22.18 20.55 27.35
C PHE A 281 -22.67 20.16 28.74
N GLN A 282 -23.35 19.01 28.85
CA GLN A 282 -23.90 18.54 30.12
C GLN A 282 -23.69 17.03 30.27
N GLU A 283 -23.52 16.59 31.52
CA GLU A 283 -23.55 15.17 31.85
C GLU A 283 -24.99 14.67 31.94
N ILE A 284 -25.23 13.46 31.42
CA ILE A 284 -26.45 12.71 31.64
C ILE A 284 -26.12 11.53 32.57
N PRO A 285 -26.76 11.43 33.75
CA PRO A 285 -26.54 10.30 34.65
C PRO A 285 -26.98 9.01 33.97
N THR A 286 -26.12 8.00 34.01
CA THR A 286 -26.44 6.64 33.53
C THR A 286 -26.65 5.72 34.72
N ARG A 287 -27.56 4.74 34.56
CA ARG A 287 -27.85 3.71 35.55
C ARG A 287 -27.89 2.34 34.88
N ILE A 288 -27.51 1.29 35.60
CA ILE A 288 -27.59 -0.07 35.08
C ILE A 288 -29.01 -0.59 35.31
N ASP A 289 -29.80 -0.64 34.24
CA ASP A 289 -31.19 -1.10 34.31
C ASP A 289 -31.39 -2.50 33.73
N THR A 290 -30.40 -3.05 33.03
CA THR A 290 -30.51 -4.37 32.40
C THR A 290 -29.18 -5.11 32.48
N VAL A 291 -29.22 -6.34 32.99
CA VAL A 291 -28.13 -7.32 32.93
C VAL A 291 -28.60 -8.48 32.06
N TRP A 292 -27.82 -8.86 31.04
CA TRP A 292 -28.15 -10.02 30.21
C TRP A 292 -27.00 -11.02 30.22
N LEU A 293 -27.27 -12.24 30.67
CA LEU A 293 -26.28 -13.29 30.83
C LEU A 293 -26.42 -14.37 29.75
N PHE A 294 -25.27 -14.84 29.24
CA PHE A 294 -25.13 -15.90 28.25
C PHE A 294 -24.18 -16.98 28.79
N PRO A 295 -24.65 -17.81 29.75
CA PRO A 295 -23.76 -18.66 30.54
C PRO A 295 -23.06 -19.75 29.74
N ALA A 296 -23.71 -20.26 28.68
CA ALA A 296 -23.16 -21.30 27.81
C ALA A 296 -21.83 -20.89 27.14
N ILE A 297 -21.64 -19.59 26.89
CA ILE A 297 -20.40 -19.05 26.31
C ILE A 297 -19.60 -18.19 27.29
N LEU A 298 -19.96 -18.18 28.57
CA LEU A 298 -19.31 -17.40 29.63
C LEU A 298 -19.28 -15.89 29.34
N ARG A 299 -20.40 -15.32 28.89
CA ARG A 299 -20.48 -13.89 28.52
C ARG A 299 -21.64 -13.18 29.19
N GLY A 300 -21.52 -11.87 29.35
CA GLY A 300 -22.58 -11.01 29.86
C GLY A 300 -22.58 -9.63 29.21
N ILE A 301 -23.74 -8.96 29.27
CA ILE A 301 -23.92 -7.57 28.87
C ILE A 301 -24.49 -6.80 30.06
N VAL A 302 -23.88 -5.65 30.35
CA VAL A 302 -24.45 -4.65 31.25
C VAL A 302 -24.91 -3.46 30.41
N MET A 303 -26.16 -3.04 30.59
CA MET A 303 -26.72 -1.90 29.86
C MET A 303 -26.88 -0.70 30.79
N HIS A 304 -26.08 0.34 30.52
CA HIS A 304 -26.15 1.63 31.20
C HIS A 304 -27.05 2.57 30.42
N ARG A 305 -28.11 3.07 31.04
CA ARG A 305 -29.13 3.88 30.37
C ARG A 305 -29.23 5.26 30.99
N GLY A 306 -29.14 6.30 30.16
CA GLY A 306 -29.30 7.70 30.54
C GLY A 306 -30.33 8.40 29.65
N THR A 307 -30.97 9.46 30.16
CA THR A 307 -32.01 10.19 29.43
C THR A 307 -31.86 11.71 29.57
N THR A 308 -32.07 12.45 28.48
CA THR A 308 -32.14 13.93 28.53
C THR A 308 -33.26 14.44 27.63
N GLU A 309 -33.86 15.57 27.98
CA GLU A 309 -34.86 16.25 27.13
C GLU A 309 -34.19 16.79 25.86
N ILE A 310 -34.86 16.72 24.71
CA ILE A 310 -34.38 17.22 23.41
C ILE A 310 -35.48 18.05 22.73
N LEU A 311 -35.08 18.95 21.85
CA LEU A 311 -36.00 19.85 21.14
C LEU A 311 -36.58 19.24 19.86
N ASP A 312 -35.88 18.27 19.28
CA ASP A 312 -36.25 17.63 18.02
C ASP A 312 -36.09 16.12 18.13
N GLU A 313 -37.12 15.36 17.73
CA GLU A 313 -37.11 13.89 17.77
C GLU A 313 -36.10 13.22 16.83
N GLU A 314 -35.50 13.96 15.89
CA GLU A 314 -34.35 13.51 15.09
C GLU A 314 -33.01 14.03 15.62
N TYR A 315 -32.99 14.50 16.87
CA TYR A 315 -31.78 14.92 17.57
C TYR A 315 -31.11 16.13 16.91
N ALA A 316 -31.87 17.01 16.24
CA ALA A 316 -31.32 18.17 15.53
C ALA A 316 -30.63 19.17 16.48
N ASP A 317 -31.07 19.23 17.74
CA ASP A 317 -30.43 19.98 18.81
C ASP A 317 -29.22 19.26 19.40
N VAL A 318 -29.07 17.94 19.21
CA VAL A 318 -27.96 17.16 19.75
C VAL A 318 -26.75 17.24 18.82
N VAL A 319 -25.78 18.04 19.25
CA VAL A 319 -24.54 18.23 18.49
C VAL A 319 -23.62 17.03 18.68
N ARG A 320 -23.41 16.60 19.92
CA ARG A 320 -22.40 15.59 20.28
C ARG A 320 -22.81 14.69 21.44
N ILE A 321 -22.30 13.46 21.43
CA ILE A 321 -22.32 12.52 22.56
C ILE A 321 -20.88 12.10 22.84
N PHE A 322 -20.43 12.20 24.08
CA PHE A 322 -19.10 11.79 24.54
C PHE A 322 -19.24 10.77 25.68
N LEU A 323 -18.60 9.61 25.53
CA LEU A 323 -18.68 8.50 26.48
C LEU A 323 -17.31 8.23 27.10
N ALA A 324 -17.26 8.13 28.42
CA ALA A 324 -16.08 7.75 29.17
C ALA A 324 -16.36 6.58 30.12
N THR A 325 -15.29 5.87 30.48
CA THR A 325 -15.30 4.77 31.44
C THR A 325 -14.38 5.14 32.59
N GLU A 326 -14.89 5.09 33.81
CA GLU A 326 -14.13 5.19 35.07
C GLU A 326 -14.28 3.88 35.84
N ARG A 327 -13.32 3.56 36.73
CA ARG A 327 -13.52 2.48 37.70
C ARG A 327 -14.40 2.98 38.84
N SER A 328 -15.36 2.18 39.30
CA SER A 328 -16.30 2.58 40.36
C SER A 328 -15.61 2.95 41.68
N ALA A 329 -14.42 2.39 41.95
CA ALA A 329 -13.63 2.69 43.14
C ALA A 329 -12.91 4.05 43.10
N GLU A 330 -12.75 4.65 41.91
CA GLU A 330 -12.06 5.93 41.76
C GLU A 330 -13.01 7.11 41.97
N THR A 331 -12.48 8.20 42.53
CA THR A 331 -13.20 9.47 42.66
C THR A 331 -13.59 9.97 41.27
N PRO A 332 -14.89 10.25 41.01
CA PRO A 332 -15.32 10.70 39.69
C PRO A 332 -14.64 12.01 39.30
N LYS A 333 -14.16 12.09 38.06
CA LYS A 333 -13.56 13.32 37.53
C LYS A 333 -14.65 14.37 37.26
N SER A 334 -14.26 15.65 37.28
CA SER A 334 -15.19 16.76 37.09
C SER A 334 -15.73 16.85 35.67
N ILE A 335 -16.84 17.58 35.48
CA ILE A 335 -17.42 17.83 34.16
C ILE A 335 -16.47 18.65 33.30
N GLU A 336 -15.75 19.61 33.89
CA GLU A 336 -14.77 20.46 33.22
C GLU A 336 -13.60 19.63 32.65
N TYR A 337 -13.14 18.63 33.40
CA TYR A 337 -12.14 17.68 32.91
C TYR A 337 -12.63 16.97 31.64
N TYR A 338 -13.88 16.51 31.63
CA TYR A 338 -14.43 15.84 30.44
C TYR A 338 -14.80 16.78 29.31
N LEU A 339 -15.11 18.05 29.60
CA LEU A 339 -15.23 19.08 28.58
C LEU A 339 -13.88 19.35 27.92
N GLU A 340 -12.78 19.37 28.69
CA GLU A 340 -11.42 19.43 28.15
C GLU A 340 -11.05 18.17 27.36
N GLU A 341 -11.38 16.97 27.85
CA GLU A 341 -11.13 15.72 27.11
C GLU A 341 -12.00 15.64 25.85
N GLU A 342 -13.24 16.13 25.87
CA GLU A 342 -14.07 16.24 24.67
C GLU A 342 -13.50 17.27 23.71
N ARG A 343 -13.03 18.43 24.19
CA ARG A 343 -12.32 19.43 23.37
C ARG A 343 -11.06 18.83 22.76
N LYS A 344 -10.25 18.09 23.53
CA LYS A 344 -9.12 17.31 23.02
C LYS A 344 -9.58 16.26 22.03
N ALA A 345 -10.71 15.58 22.24
CA ALA A 345 -11.29 14.63 21.28
C ALA A 345 -11.85 15.31 20.02
N ARG A 346 -12.23 16.59 20.11
CA ARG A 346 -12.66 17.47 19.02
C ARG A 346 -11.47 18.00 18.22
N ASP A 347 -10.42 18.38 18.93
CA ASP A 347 -9.14 18.88 18.43
C ASP A 347 -8.23 17.73 17.99
N LEU A 348 -8.53 16.50 18.43
CA LEU A 348 -8.24 15.23 17.78
C LEU A 348 -9.05 15.17 16.47
N LYS A 349 -8.72 16.08 15.56
CA LYS A 349 -8.29 15.62 14.24
C LYS A 349 -7.17 14.67 14.57
N VAL A 350 -7.40 13.36 14.40
CA VAL A 350 -6.47 12.26 14.76
C VAL A 350 -5.08 12.86 14.87
N SER A 351 -4.58 13.09 16.08
CA SER A 351 -3.25 13.64 16.25
C SER A 351 -2.34 12.50 15.84
N VAL A 352 -2.16 12.39 14.53
CA VAL A 352 -1.07 11.67 13.94
C VAL A 352 0.13 12.33 14.57
N ASP A 353 0.87 11.58 15.37
CA ASP A 353 2.18 12.00 15.79
C ASP A 353 2.91 12.42 14.51
N MET A 354 3.09 13.73 14.33
CA MET A 354 3.71 14.25 13.13
C MET A 354 5.22 14.03 13.21
N ALA A 355 5.80 13.68 14.36
CA ALA A 355 7.23 13.39 14.47
C ALA A 355 7.69 12.27 13.51
N PRO A 356 6.99 11.13 13.35
CA PRO A 356 7.30 10.15 12.32
C PRO A 356 7.01 10.64 10.89
N PHE A 357 6.02 11.50 10.67
CA PHE A 357 5.77 12.12 9.35
C PHE A 357 6.82 13.19 8.98
N GLU A 358 7.32 13.95 9.94
CA GLU A 358 8.38 14.97 9.80
C GLU A 358 9.74 14.30 9.66
N ALA A 359 10.01 13.25 10.44
CA ALA A 359 11.20 12.40 10.27
C ALA A 359 11.15 11.67 8.93
N GLY A 360 9.99 11.16 8.53
CA GLY A 360 9.74 10.56 7.22
C GLY A 360 9.87 11.56 6.08
N ALA A 361 9.30 12.75 6.20
CA ALA A 361 9.41 13.84 5.22
C ALA A 361 10.85 14.35 5.08
N LYS A 362 11.62 14.41 6.17
CA LYS A 362 13.04 14.73 6.15
C LYS A 362 13.85 13.63 5.44
N GLN A 363 13.57 12.36 5.74
CA GLN A 363 14.21 11.21 5.06
C GLN A 363 13.84 11.13 3.58
N ILE A 364 12.58 11.38 3.22
CA ILE A 364 12.10 11.45 1.83
C ILE A 364 12.71 12.66 1.13
N GLY A 365 12.80 13.82 1.78
CA GLY A 365 13.45 15.01 1.25
C GLY A 365 14.94 14.76 0.97
N ASP A 366 15.66 14.11 1.88
CA ASP A 366 17.06 13.74 1.67
C ASP A 366 17.25 12.67 0.58
N ALA A 367 16.31 11.72 0.45
CA ALA A 367 16.28 10.76 -0.65
C ALA A 367 15.98 11.43 -2.00
N MET A 368 15.07 12.40 -2.05
CA MET A 368 14.70 13.18 -3.23
C MET A 368 15.84 14.11 -3.70
N LYS A 369 16.59 14.71 -2.76
CA LYS A 369 17.84 15.42 -3.05
C LYS A 369 18.86 14.51 -3.75
N ARG A 370 18.98 13.26 -3.31
CA ARG A 370 19.85 12.26 -3.94
C ARG A 370 19.36 11.87 -5.34
N LEU A 371 18.06 11.65 -5.51
CA LEU A 371 17.42 11.32 -6.80
C LEU A 371 17.58 12.45 -7.84
N LYS A 372 17.35 13.72 -7.45
CA LYS A 372 17.53 14.88 -8.35
C LYS A 372 18.98 15.08 -8.79
N LYS A 373 19.96 14.66 -7.99
CA LYS A 373 21.40 14.76 -8.32
C LYS A 373 21.92 13.63 -9.23
N ILE A 374 21.14 12.59 -9.48
CA ILE A 374 21.54 11.46 -10.35
C ILE A 374 21.99 11.92 -11.74
N PRO A 375 21.27 12.80 -12.47
CA PRO A 375 21.71 13.28 -13.77
C PRO A 375 23.06 14.01 -13.73
N ALA A 376 23.28 14.85 -12.71
CA ALA A 376 24.55 15.55 -12.51
C ALA A 376 25.70 14.60 -12.15
N ASP A 377 25.44 13.57 -11.34
CA ASP A 377 26.42 12.52 -11.02
C ASP A 377 26.80 11.71 -12.28
N ILE A 378 25.83 11.45 -13.16
CA ILE A 378 26.05 10.78 -14.44
C ILE A 378 26.85 11.67 -15.39
N GLU A 379 26.53 12.97 -15.46
CA GLU A 379 27.31 13.94 -16.25
C GLU A 379 28.75 14.10 -15.72
N GLN A 380 28.94 14.09 -14.41
CA GLN A 380 30.27 14.09 -13.82
C GLN A 380 31.04 12.81 -14.17
N SER A 381 30.37 11.66 -14.15
CA SER A 381 30.94 10.36 -14.56
C SER A 381 31.28 10.34 -16.06
N LEU A 382 30.50 11.06 -16.88
CA LEU A 382 30.71 11.30 -18.31
C LEU A 382 31.96 12.16 -18.54
N LYS A 383 32.07 13.30 -17.83
CA LYS A 383 33.25 14.20 -17.88
C LYS A 383 34.51 13.47 -17.46
N ALA A 384 34.44 12.63 -16.42
CA ALA A 384 35.52 11.76 -15.97
C ALA A 384 35.93 10.74 -17.07
N SER A 385 34.95 10.08 -17.70
CA SER A 385 35.19 9.11 -18.78
C SER A 385 35.76 9.74 -20.05
N LEU A 386 35.45 11.03 -20.29
CA LEU A 386 35.94 11.81 -21.44
C LEU A 386 37.28 12.52 -21.17
N GLY A 387 37.90 12.31 -19.99
CA GLY A 387 39.17 12.92 -19.61
C GLY A 387 39.10 14.42 -19.31
N LYS A 388 37.90 14.94 -19.02
CA LYS A 388 37.65 16.36 -18.67
C LYS A 388 37.47 16.61 -17.17
N ALA A 389 37.48 15.56 -16.36
CA ALA A 389 37.52 15.64 -14.89
C ALA A 389 38.56 14.64 -14.34
N PRO A 390 39.22 14.94 -13.20
CA PRO A 390 40.24 14.08 -12.62
C PRO A 390 39.64 12.74 -12.15
N VAL A 391 40.33 11.63 -12.46
CA VAL A 391 39.89 10.27 -12.13
C VAL A 391 40.91 9.61 -11.21
N MET A 392 40.44 9.05 -10.08
CA MET A 392 41.30 8.28 -9.19
C MET A 392 41.79 7.03 -9.95
N PRO A 393 43.11 6.80 -10.07
CA PRO A 393 43.62 5.57 -10.65
C PRO A 393 43.22 4.40 -9.75
N ARG A 394 42.30 3.58 -10.25
CA ARG A 394 41.69 2.43 -9.57
C ARG A 394 41.73 1.23 -10.49
N THR A 395 41.85 0.04 -9.91
CA THR A 395 41.68 -1.19 -10.69
C THR A 395 40.21 -1.34 -11.12
N PRO A 396 39.92 -2.06 -12.23
CA PRO A 396 38.54 -2.39 -12.61
C PRO A 396 37.77 -3.08 -11.48
N ALA A 397 38.45 -3.91 -10.68
CA ALA A 397 37.89 -4.59 -9.53
C ALA A 397 37.48 -3.61 -8.40
N GLU A 398 38.32 -2.62 -8.09
CA GLU A 398 38.00 -1.57 -7.11
C GLU A 398 36.83 -0.70 -7.57
N THR A 399 36.75 -0.39 -8.86
CA THR A 399 35.67 0.41 -9.46
C THR A 399 34.33 -0.34 -9.41
N ALA A 400 34.34 -1.64 -9.71
CA ALA A 400 33.15 -2.47 -9.59
C ALA A 400 32.73 -2.72 -8.14
N ALA A 401 33.69 -2.88 -7.22
CA ALA A 401 33.40 -3.04 -5.79
C ALA A 401 32.71 -1.80 -5.21
N GLU A 402 33.13 -0.59 -5.61
CA GLU A 402 32.47 0.65 -5.19
C GLU A 402 31.09 0.81 -5.83
N GLY A 403 30.94 0.52 -7.13
CA GLY A 403 29.64 0.54 -7.82
C GLY A 403 28.62 -0.41 -7.17
N LYS A 404 29.06 -1.62 -6.80
CA LYS A 404 28.26 -2.56 -6.01
C LYS A 404 27.98 -2.09 -4.59
N GLY A 405 28.93 -1.39 -3.96
CA GLY A 405 28.74 -0.74 -2.66
C GLY A 405 27.63 0.29 -2.70
N VAL A 406 27.60 1.16 -3.71
CA VAL A 406 26.54 2.16 -3.91
C VAL A 406 25.17 1.51 -4.16
N ILE A 407 25.12 0.43 -4.94
CA ILE A 407 23.86 -0.31 -5.15
C ILE A 407 23.38 -0.96 -3.85
N ARG A 408 24.29 -1.56 -3.08
CA ARG A 408 23.99 -2.18 -1.79
C ARG A 408 23.46 -1.15 -0.78
N ASP A 409 24.08 0.03 -0.71
CA ASP A 409 23.66 1.09 0.20
C ASP A 409 22.28 1.66 -0.18
N ASN A 410 21.97 1.74 -1.48
CA ASN A 410 20.66 2.14 -1.96
C ASN A 410 19.59 1.06 -1.78
N LEU A 411 19.92 -0.23 -1.93
CA LEU A 411 19.03 -1.34 -1.57
C LEU A 411 18.71 -1.33 -0.07
N ALA A 412 19.71 -1.17 0.79
CA ALA A 412 19.52 -1.05 2.24
C ALA A 412 18.75 0.22 2.66
N LEU A 413 18.80 1.28 1.85
CA LEU A 413 17.95 2.45 2.03
C LEU A 413 16.50 2.15 1.62
N LEU A 414 16.28 1.46 0.49
CA LEU A 414 14.95 1.06 0.04
C LEU A 414 14.27 0.12 1.03
N ASP A 415 15.00 -0.85 1.56
CA ASP A 415 14.45 -1.79 2.54
C ASP A 415 14.01 -1.05 3.83
N ARG A 416 14.77 -0.03 4.26
CA ARG A 416 14.38 0.84 5.39
C ARG A 416 13.16 1.69 5.07
N LEU A 417 13.11 2.30 3.89
CA LEU A 417 11.98 3.13 3.45
C LEU A 417 10.71 2.31 3.25
N GLU A 418 10.82 1.09 2.73
CA GLU A 418 9.72 0.17 2.55
C GLU A 418 9.21 -0.34 3.88
N ALA A 419 10.08 -0.71 4.82
CA ALA A 419 9.67 -1.10 6.17
C ALA A 419 8.88 0.02 6.85
N ASN A 420 9.36 1.27 6.72
CA ASN A 420 8.65 2.45 7.24
C ASN A 420 7.33 2.71 6.50
N SER A 421 7.31 2.56 5.18
CA SER A 421 6.10 2.74 4.37
C SER A 421 5.06 1.66 4.60
N ARG A 422 5.48 0.41 4.84
CA ARG A 422 4.61 -0.72 5.25
C ARG A 422 4.06 -0.50 6.65
N ASN A 423 4.86 0.05 7.57
CA ASN A 423 4.39 0.41 8.91
C ASN A 423 3.37 1.56 8.87
N LEU A 424 3.64 2.61 8.07
CA LEU A 424 2.71 3.69 7.79
C LEU A 424 1.43 3.20 7.08
N HIS A 425 1.56 2.25 6.14
CA HIS A 425 0.41 1.61 5.48
C HIS A 425 -0.39 0.72 6.45
N ALA A 426 0.26 0.01 7.36
CA ALA A 426 -0.43 -0.77 8.39
C ALA A 426 -1.18 0.13 9.38
N GLN A 427 -0.60 1.27 9.76
CA GLN A 427 -1.20 2.21 10.70
C GLN A 427 -2.26 3.13 10.05
N PHE A 428 -2.06 3.57 8.80
CA PHE A 428 -2.87 4.60 8.14
C PHE A 428 -3.42 4.19 6.76
N GLY A 429 -3.23 2.94 6.32
CA GLY A 429 -3.68 2.44 5.01
C GLY A 429 -5.20 2.38 4.83
N HIS A 430 -5.95 2.54 5.92
CA HIS A 430 -7.40 2.73 5.92
C HIS A 430 -7.83 4.19 5.65
N ILE A 431 -6.87 5.13 5.64
CA ILE A 431 -7.09 6.58 5.44
C ILE A 431 -6.46 7.03 4.12
N VAL A 432 -5.25 6.55 3.78
CA VAL A 432 -4.55 6.93 2.56
C VAL A 432 -3.88 5.71 1.91
N ARG A 433 -3.98 5.61 0.58
CA ARG A 433 -3.32 4.56 -0.21
C ARG A 433 -1.81 4.85 -0.31
N VAL A 434 -0.99 3.93 0.20
CA VAL A 434 0.48 3.97 0.08
C VAL A 434 0.88 2.95 -0.98
N ASP A 435 1.51 3.40 -2.08
CA ASP A 435 1.96 2.50 -3.17
C ASP A 435 3.23 1.74 -2.77
N LEU A 436 3.04 0.57 -2.16
CA LEU A 436 4.13 -0.32 -1.75
C LEU A 436 4.80 -1.03 -2.94
N GLU A 437 4.13 -1.13 -4.09
CA GLU A 437 4.68 -1.81 -5.28
C GLU A 437 5.81 -1.01 -5.94
N MET A 438 5.93 0.27 -5.64
CA MET A 438 7.03 1.11 -6.10
C MET A 438 8.40 0.59 -5.64
N PHE A 439 8.51 0.05 -4.42
CA PHE A 439 9.77 -0.46 -3.87
C PHE A 439 10.26 -1.70 -4.63
N ASP A 440 9.35 -2.58 -5.02
CA ASP A 440 9.68 -3.76 -5.84
C ASP A 440 10.18 -3.35 -7.23
N ARG A 441 9.54 -2.35 -7.87
CA ARG A 441 9.99 -1.80 -9.16
C ARG A 441 11.39 -1.20 -9.07
N MET A 442 11.68 -0.44 -8.00
CA MET A 442 13.01 0.15 -7.77
C MET A 442 14.08 -0.90 -7.45
N ARG A 443 13.76 -1.92 -6.64
CA ARG A 443 14.65 -3.06 -6.37
C ARG A 443 14.98 -3.80 -7.68
N GLY A 444 14.00 -4.04 -8.54
CA GLY A 444 14.21 -4.64 -9.86
C GLY A 444 15.22 -3.87 -10.72
N SER A 445 15.10 -2.53 -10.74
CA SER A 445 16.04 -1.66 -11.47
C SER A 445 17.47 -1.71 -10.92
N LEU A 446 17.64 -1.64 -9.59
CA LEU A 446 18.97 -1.69 -8.95
C LEU A 446 19.66 -3.06 -9.12
N HIS A 447 18.91 -4.17 -9.07
CA HIS A 447 19.46 -5.50 -9.36
C HIS A 447 19.88 -5.64 -10.83
N SER A 448 19.11 -5.10 -11.76
CA SER A 448 19.49 -5.05 -13.18
C SER A 448 20.77 -4.24 -13.40
N MET A 449 20.90 -3.08 -12.75
CA MET A 449 22.12 -2.27 -12.78
C MET A 449 23.33 -3.02 -12.22
N SER A 450 23.18 -3.76 -11.11
CA SER A 450 24.26 -4.58 -10.53
C SER A 450 24.73 -5.66 -11.49
N SER A 451 23.77 -6.37 -12.12
CA SER A 451 24.07 -7.40 -13.12
C SER A 451 24.76 -6.82 -14.36
N ASN A 452 24.41 -5.61 -14.77
CA ASN A 452 25.06 -4.93 -15.90
C ASN A 452 26.47 -4.45 -15.54
N ILE A 453 26.73 -4.00 -14.31
CA ILE A 453 28.10 -3.70 -13.83
C ILE A 453 28.95 -4.96 -13.88
N ASP A 454 28.43 -6.11 -13.47
CA ASP A 454 29.15 -7.38 -13.52
C ASP A 454 29.48 -7.85 -14.94
N LYS A 455 28.51 -7.74 -15.85
CA LYS A 455 28.71 -8.08 -17.27
C LYS A 455 29.72 -7.15 -17.93
N ASN A 456 29.60 -5.85 -17.69
CA ASN A 456 30.49 -4.86 -18.26
C ASN A 456 31.91 -4.98 -17.67
N LEU A 457 32.06 -5.27 -16.37
CA LEU A 457 33.36 -5.52 -15.75
C LEU A 457 34.05 -6.74 -16.37
N ALA A 458 33.34 -7.85 -16.52
CA ALA A 458 33.88 -9.06 -17.13
C ALA A 458 34.29 -8.83 -18.58
N GLN A 459 33.49 -8.05 -19.33
CA GLN A 459 33.81 -7.69 -20.72
C GLN A 459 35.01 -6.73 -20.80
N LEU A 460 35.11 -5.76 -19.90
CA LEU A 460 36.19 -4.77 -19.89
C LEU A 460 37.51 -5.38 -19.40
N GLN A 461 37.48 -6.27 -18.41
CA GLN A 461 38.65 -7.06 -18.00
C GLN A 461 39.14 -7.97 -19.13
N LYS A 462 38.22 -8.59 -19.87
CA LYS A 462 38.54 -9.40 -21.05
C LYS A 462 39.13 -8.56 -22.17
N SER A 463 38.55 -7.40 -22.48
CA SER A 463 39.02 -6.49 -23.54
C SER A 463 40.40 -5.90 -23.23
N VAL A 464 40.63 -5.51 -21.97
CA VAL A 464 41.93 -4.97 -21.52
C VAL A 464 43.00 -6.07 -21.52
N ALA A 465 42.67 -7.28 -21.06
CA ALA A 465 43.58 -8.42 -21.10
C ALA A 465 43.90 -8.85 -22.55
N GLU A 466 42.91 -8.87 -23.44
CA GLU A 466 43.10 -9.16 -24.86
C GLU A 466 43.97 -8.08 -25.55
N ALA A 467 43.72 -6.80 -25.28
CA ALA A 467 44.52 -5.70 -25.84
C ALA A 467 45.96 -5.67 -25.30
N GLN A 468 46.16 -5.90 -23.99
CA GLN A 468 47.50 -5.97 -23.38
C GLN A 468 48.27 -7.21 -23.84
N SER A 469 47.61 -8.35 -23.99
CA SER A 469 48.17 -9.58 -24.56
C SER A 469 48.58 -9.36 -26.02
N LEU A 470 47.69 -8.81 -26.86
CA LEU A 470 48.00 -8.51 -28.27
C LEU A 470 49.14 -7.49 -28.43
N MET A 471 49.24 -6.51 -27.53
CA MET A 471 50.33 -5.52 -27.54
C MET A 471 51.67 -6.11 -27.09
N ALA A 472 51.69 -6.92 -26.02
CA ALA A 472 52.91 -7.57 -25.54
C ALA A 472 53.42 -8.61 -26.56
N GLN A 473 52.51 -9.44 -27.05
CA GLN A 473 52.80 -10.49 -28.03
C GLN A 473 53.20 -9.89 -29.38
N GLY A 474 52.53 -8.82 -29.85
CA GLY A 474 52.93 -8.11 -31.07
C GLY A 474 54.27 -7.38 -31.01
N LYS A 475 54.74 -6.96 -29.81
CA LYS A 475 56.08 -6.40 -29.60
C LYS A 475 57.14 -7.50 -29.58
N GLU A 476 56.86 -8.61 -28.91
CA GLU A 476 57.79 -9.72 -28.70
C GLU A 476 57.95 -10.60 -29.94
N ASP A 477 56.87 -10.85 -30.69
CA ASP A 477 56.90 -11.55 -31.98
C ASP A 477 57.68 -10.76 -33.04
N LEU A 478 57.62 -9.42 -33.03
CA LEU A 478 58.36 -8.56 -33.96
C LEU A 478 59.86 -8.56 -33.63
N ILE A 479 60.22 -8.46 -32.33
CA ILE A 479 61.61 -8.51 -31.86
C ILE A 479 62.22 -9.90 -32.10
N GLN A 480 61.49 -10.99 -31.81
CA GLN A 480 61.95 -12.35 -32.09
C GLN A 480 62.06 -12.65 -33.58
N GLY A 481 61.08 -12.21 -34.38
CA GLY A 481 61.12 -12.38 -35.83
C GLY A 481 62.34 -11.68 -36.46
N MET A 482 62.67 -10.46 -36.03
CA MET A 482 63.88 -9.75 -36.47
C MET A 482 65.17 -10.49 -36.06
N LYS A 483 65.23 -11.06 -34.85
CA LYS A 483 66.41 -11.78 -34.33
C LYS A 483 66.64 -13.16 -34.94
N GLN A 484 65.58 -13.86 -35.38
CA GLN A 484 65.67 -15.23 -35.88
C GLN A 484 65.79 -15.32 -37.41
N GLN A 485 65.29 -14.32 -38.15
CA GLN A 485 65.20 -14.38 -39.61
C GLN A 485 66.15 -13.41 -40.34
N ILE A 486 66.83 -12.50 -39.63
CA ILE A 486 67.82 -11.56 -40.20
C ILE A 486 69.17 -11.76 -39.48
N ASP A 487 70.26 -11.86 -40.25
CA ASP A 487 71.61 -12.07 -39.69
C ASP A 487 72.06 -10.91 -38.77
N PRO A 488 72.62 -11.20 -37.57
CA PRO A 488 73.04 -10.18 -36.60
C PRO A 488 74.05 -9.15 -37.14
N GLY A 489 74.91 -9.53 -38.10
CA GLY A 489 75.91 -8.64 -38.70
C GLY A 489 75.31 -7.57 -39.61
N HIS A 490 74.11 -7.79 -40.15
CA HIS A 490 73.40 -6.83 -40.99
C HIS A 490 72.61 -5.81 -40.17
N LEU A 491 72.01 -6.22 -39.04
CA LEU A 491 71.32 -5.32 -38.11
C LEU A 491 72.28 -4.30 -37.46
N ALA A 492 73.51 -4.73 -37.13
CA ALA A 492 74.54 -3.87 -36.58
C ALA A 492 75.05 -2.80 -37.58
N LYS A 493 75.19 -3.14 -38.87
CA LYS A 493 75.58 -2.17 -39.92
C LYS A 493 74.51 -1.11 -40.21
N ALA A 494 73.23 -1.42 -39.96
CA ALA A 494 72.11 -0.49 -40.09
C ALA A 494 71.86 0.36 -38.82
N GLY A 495 72.61 0.14 -37.74
CA GLY A 495 72.51 0.90 -36.49
C GLY A 495 71.23 0.63 -35.69
N ILE A 496 70.61 -0.54 -35.86
CA ILE A 496 69.34 -0.91 -35.22
C ILE A 496 69.61 -1.91 -34.09
N ASP A 497 69.29 -1.52 -32.85
CA ASP A 497 69.25 -2.42 -31.69
C ASP A 497 67.82 -2.96 -31.50
N PRO A 498 67.56 -4.24 -31.75
CA PRO A 498 66.21 -4.81 -31.71
C PRO A 498 65.55 -4.72 -30.33
N ASP A 499 66.31 -4.60 -29.24
CA ASP A 499 65.76 -4.61 -27.88
C ASP A 499 65.29 -3.22 -27.40
N THR A 500 65.79 -2.14 -28.01
CA THR A 500 65.54 -0.75 -27.55
C THR A 500 64.86 0.16 -28.58
N PHE A 501 64.66 -0.32 -29.82
CA PHE A 501 64.18 0.43 -30.98
C PHE A 501 62.79 1.14 -30.87
N LEU A 502 61.97 0.83 -29.85
CA LEU A 502 60.57 1.31 -29.74
C LEU A 502 60.29 2.40 -28.67
N GLU A 503 61.30 2.95 -28.00
CA GLU A 503 61.08 3.97 -26.94
C GLU A 503 61.18 5.43 -27.45
N SER A 504 60.09 6.20 -27.39
CA SER A 504 60.06 7.64 -27.75
C SER A 504 59.95 8.57 -26.53
N LYS A 505 60.66 9.72 -26.52
CA LYS A 505 60.61 10.76 -25.45
C LYS A 505 59.22 11.41 -25.29
N LYS A 506 58.72 11.52 -24.05
CA LYS A 506 57.45 12.19 -23.67
C LYS A 506 57.64 13.70 -23.44
N ASP A 507 56.70 14.53 -23.90
CA ASP A 507 56.48 15.89 -23.37
C ASP A 507 56.03 15.79 -21.90
N LEU A 508 56.78 16.39 -20.99
CA LEU A 508 56.50 16.38 -19.54
C LEU A 508 55.62 17.58 -19.16
N ARG A 509 54.57 17.34 -18.37
CA ARG A 509 53.71 18.35 -17.73
C ARG A 509 53.93 18.30 -16.21
N PRO A 510 54.89 19.05 -15.66
CA PRO A 510 55.40 18.85 -14.30
C PRO A 510 54.33 18.80 -13.19
N TRP A 511 53.37 19.72 -13.17
CA TRP A 511 52.29 19.75 -12.17
C TRP A 511 51.36 18.53 -12.23
N HIS A 512 51.08 18.02 -13.42
CA HIS A 512 50.25 16.82 -13.55
C HIS A 512 51.08 15.54 -13.39
N ASP A 513 52.31 15.49 -13.88
CA ASP A 513 53.13 14.28 -13.87
C ASP A 513 53.78 14.01 -12.50
N LYS A 514 54.07 15.06 -11.71
CA LYS A 514 54.60 14.95 -10.34
C LYS A 514 53.58 15.32 -9.26
N GLY A 515 52.79 16.37 -9.46
CA GLY A 515 51.81 16.82 -8.46
C GLY A 515 50.56 15.94 -8.35
N PHE A 516 50.06 15.37 -9.45
CA PHE A 516 48.87 14.49 -9.39
C PHE A 516 49.12 13.18 -8.62
N PRO A 517 50.26 12.47 -8.80
CA PRO A 517 50.62 11.35 -7.92
C PRO A 517 50.66 11.71 -6.43
N PHE A 518 51.21 12.89 -6.09
CA PHE A 518 51.21 13.39 -4.71
C PHE A 518 49.79 13.58 -4.18
N VAL A 519 48.91 14.26 -4.92
CA VAL A 519 47.50 14.45 -4.55
C VAL A 519 46.76 13.10 -4.40
N VAL A 520 47.02 12.13 -5.28
CA VAL A 520 46.48 10.76 -5.17
C VAL A 520 46.94 10.10 -3.87
N GLN A 521 48.20 10.26 -3.49
CA GLN A 521 48.73 9.72 -2.24
C GLN A 521 48.09 10.41 -1.03
N CYS A 522 47.96 11.74 -1.03
CA CYS A 522 47.24 12.47 0.02
C CYS A 522 45.78 12.01 0.14
N ARG A 523 45.11 11.73 -0.99
CA ARG A 523 43.74 11.22 -0.98
C ARG A 523 43.64 9.83 -0.34
N ARG A 524 44.62 8.96 -0.62
CA ARG A 524 44.74 7.62 0.02
C ARG A 524 45.03 7.74 1.52
N ASN A 525 45.93 8.64 1.90
CA ASN A 525 46.26 8.92 3.30
C ASN A 525 45.02 9.37 4.08
N LEU A 526 44.21 10.28 3.51
CA LEU A 526 42.94 10.68 4.11
C LEU A 526 41.97 9.49 4.25
N GLY A 527 41.94 8.60 3.26
CA GLY A 527 41.13 7.37 3.31
C GLY A 527 41.48 6.42 4.46
N GLN A 528 42.72 6.47 4.94
CA GLN A 528 43.23 5.67 6.07
C GLN A 528 43.19 6.43 7.41
N ASP A 529 42.84 7.72 7.40
CA ASP A 529 42.82 8.57 8.59
C ASP A 529 41.37 8.82 9.04
N GLU A 530 40.85 7.93 9.88
CA GLU A 530 39.46 7.99 10.35
C GLU A 530 39.17 9.26 11.15
N GLN A 531 40.15 9.78 11.89
CA GLN A 531 39.99 10.99 12.70
C GLN A 531 39.71 12.21 11.82
N THR A 532 40.54 12.42 10.79
CA THR A 532 40.39 13.53 9.84
C THR A 532 39.10 13.41 9.02
N LEU A 533 38.76 12.19 8.59
CA LEU A 533 37.48 11.93 7.92
C LEU A 533 36.27 12.20 8.81
N SER A 534 36.36 11.86 10.10
CA SER A 534 35.32 12.15 11.09
C SER A 534 35.15 13.65 11.30
N ALA A 535 36.24 14.42 11.35
CA ALA A 535 36.22 15.88 11.44
C ALA A 535 35.53 16.53 10.23
N LEU A 536 35.88 16.11 9.00
CA LEU A 536 35.21 16.57 7.77
C LEU A 536 33.70 16.24 7.77
N LYS A 537 33.33 15.03 8.20
CA LYS A 537 31.91 14.63 8.36
C LYS A 537 31.19 15.47 9.40
N LYS A 538 31.85 15.80 10.52
CA LYS A 538 31.30 16.65 11.59
C LYS A 538 30.99 18.06 11.07
N LEU A 539 31.85 18.61 10.20
CA LEU A 539 31.61 19.88 9.51
C LEU A 539 30.45 19.81 8.50
N GLY A 540 30.09 18.61 8.03
CA GLY A 540 28.94 18.37 7.14
C GLY A 540 29.32 17.97 5.72
N LEU A 541 30.62 17.80 5.43
CA LEU A 541 31.13 17.26 4.18
C LEU A 541 30.98 15.73 4.19
N ASP A 542 30.11 15.21 3.33
CA ASP A 542 29.93 13.77 3.21
C ASP A 542 30.95 13.15 2.24
N GLY A 543 30.96 11.81 2.15
CA GLY A 543 31.89 11.10 1.29
C GLY A 543 31.78 11.47 -0.19
N ARG A 544 30.66 12.03 -0.66
CA ARG A 544 30.52 12.53 -2.03
C ARG A 544 31.25 13.86 -2.17
N ALA A 545 30.99 14.83 -1.30
CA ALA A 545 31.67 16.12 -1.32
C ALA A 545 33.21 15.93 -1.25
N ILE A 546 33.69 15.09 -0.34
CA ILE A 546 35.12 14.79 -0.17
C ILE A 546 35.72 14.10 -1.42
N ARG A 547 34.95 13.28 -2.14
CA ARG A 547 35.41 12.70 -3.42
C ARG A 547 35.42 13.73 -4.55
N LYS A 548 34.39 14.57 -4.64
CA LYS A 548 34.25 15.58 -5.70
C LYS A 548 35.34 16.66 -5.60
N SER A 549 35.66 17.09 -4.38
CA SER A 549 36.70 18.10 -4.12
C SER A 549 38.12 17.56 -4.10
N TRP A 550 38.30 16.23 -4.24
CA TRP A 550 39.61 15.58 -4.19
C TRP A 550 40.44 15.88 -2.92
N VAL A 551 39.78 16.27 -1.82
CA VAL A 551 40.44 16.58 -0.54
C VAL A 551 41.34 15.40 -0.10
N GLY A 552 42.59 15.70 0.23
CA GLY A 552 43.55 14.74 0.74
C GLY A 552 44.17 15.19 2.07
N LEU A 553 45.01 14.34 2.64
CA LEU A 553 45.77 14.63 3.86
C LEU A 553 47.25 14.43 3.59
N ASN A 554 48.02 15.50 3.72
CA ASN A 554 49.47 15.42 3.78
C ASN A 554 49.90 15.29 5.25
N LYS A 555 50.56 14.18 5.61
CA LYS A 555 50.83 13.86 7.02
C LYS A 555 52.10 14.54 7.55
N GLU A 556 53.09 14.75 6.69
CA GLU A 556 54.41 15.26 7.06
C GLU A 556 54.86 16.31 6.02
N GLU A 557 55.82 17.17 6.38
CA GLU A 557 56.43 18.11 5.43
C GLU A 557 57.21 17.32 4.37
N ILE A 558 56.98 17.62 3.09
CA ILE A 558 57.71 17.02 1.98
C ILE A 558 58.63 18.07 1.35
N ARG A 559 59.87 17.66 1.05
CA ARG A 559 60.85 18.48 0.35
C ARG A 559 61.19 17.85 -0.99
N GLU A 560 60.83 18.53 -2.07
CA GLU A 560 60.98 18.06 -3.45
C GLU A 560 61.96 18.93 -4.24
N GLU A 561 62.50 18.37 -5.32
CA GLU A 561 63.32 19.13 -6.25
C GLU A 561 62.46 20.09 -7.07
N ARG A 562 62.83 21.38 -7.08
CA ARG A 562 62.07 22.44 -7.78
C ARG A 562 61.91 22.17 -9.27
N GLY A 563 62.95 21.61 -9.91
CA GLY A 563 62.95 21.32 -11.35
C GLY A 563 61.91 20.29 -11.77
N ASP A 564 61.64 19.29 -10.93
CA ASP A 564 60.63 18.25 -11.20
C ASP A 564 59.20 18.80 -11.22
N TRP A 565 58.97 19.94 -10.56
CA TRP A 565 57.70 20.66 -10.54
C TRP A 565 57.63 21.79 -11.56
N GLY A 566 58.65 21.90 -12.43
CA GLY A 566 58.73 22.96 -13.45
C GLY A 566 59.07 24.34 -12.87
N LEU A 567 59.54 24.40 -11.63
CA LEU A 567 59.94 25.64 -10.95
C LEU A 567 61.41 25.94 -11.22
N LYS A 568 61.75 27.22 -11.26
CA LYS A 568 63.15 27.66 -11.46
C LYS A 568 63.99 27.32 -10.21
N PRO A 569 65.26 26.93 -10.38
CA PRO A 569 66.16 26.71 -9.25
C PRO A 569 66.40 28.03 -8.52
N GLU A 570 66.30 28.00 -7.19
CA GLU A 570 66.49 29.14 -6.30
C GLU A 570 67.52 28.74 -5.23
N ARG A 571 68.40 29.67 -4.83
CA ARG A 571 69.46 29.39 -3.85
C ARG A 571 69.18 30.08 -2.52
N SER A 572 69.50 29.41 -1.42
CA SER A 572 69.47 30.00 -0.07
C SER A 572 70.57 31.05 0.11
N ASP A 573 70.50 31.83 1.18
CA ASP A 573 71.55 32.78 1.59
C ASP A 573 72.91 32.10 1.86
N SER A 574 72.93 30.76 2.04
CA SER A 574 74.13 29.93 2.19
C SER A 574 74.70 29.39 0.86
N GLY A 575 74.03 29.64 -0.28
CA GLY A 575 74.47 29.24 -1.62
C GLY A 575 73.97 27.86 -2.11
N ASP A 576 73.23 27.12 -1.28
CA ASP A 576 72.66 25.81 -1.61
C ASP A 576 71.34 25.95 -2.37
N LEU A 577 70.98 24.95 -3.19
CA LEU A 577 69.68 24.92 -3.87
C LEU A 577 68.55 24.70 -2.86
N LYS A 578 67.63 25.66 -2.76
CA LYS A 578 66.45 25.59 -1.90
C LYS A 578 65.48 24.54 -2.47
N PRO A 579 65.00 23.55 -1.70
CA PRO A 579 63.97 22.63 -2.16
C PRO A 579 62.57 23.27 -2.14
N LEU A 580 61.62 22.73 -2.90
CA LEU A 580 60.20 23.05 -2.75
C LEU A 580 59.70 22.38 -1.46
N SER A 581 59.24 23.16 -0.49
CA SER A 581 58.65 22.66 0.76
C SER A 581 57.12 22.63 0.66
N ILE A 582 56.52 21.50 1.01
CA ILE A 582 55.08 21.28 1.04
C ILE A 582 54.70 20.89 2.48
N PRO A 583 54.03 21.77 3.25
CA PRO A 583 53.74 21.53 4.67
C PRO A 583 52.71 20.41 4.91
N PRO A 584 52.67 19.81 6.11
CA PRO A 584 51.60 18.90 6.51
C PRO A 584 50.29 19.66 6.68
N GLY A 585 49.17 19.01 6.35
CA GLY A 585 47.85 19.63 6.44
C GLY A 585 46.81 19.03 5.49
N LEU A 586 45.62 19.62 5.49
CA LEU A 586 44.54 19.20 4.61
C LEU A 586 44.78 19.76 3.20
N VAL A 587 44.87 18.87 2.21
CA VAL A 587 45.20 19.21 0.83
C VAL A 587 43.92 19.41 0.02
N LEU A 588 43.75 20.60 -0.54
CA LEU A 588 42.66 21.00 -1.44
C LEU A 588 43.22 21.24 -2.85
N PRO A 589 43.15 20.23 -3.73
CA PRO A 589 43.61 20.37 -5.11
C PRO A 589 42.58 21.08 -5.99
N HIS A 590 43.05 21.76 -7.02
CA HIS A 590 42.23 22.37 -8.06
C HIS A 590 42.61 21.82 -9.43
N PHE A 591 41.59 21.59 -10.26
CA PHE A 591 41.75 20.99 -11.58
C PHE A 591 41.04 21.81 -12.63
N LYS A 592 41.74 22.09 -13.73
CA LYS A 592 41.16 22.64 -14.95
C LYS A 592 41.16 21.56 -16.04
N ASP A 593 39.97 21.16 -16.51
CA ASP A 593 39.80 20.12 -17.53
C ASP A 593 40.62 18.84 -17.26
N ALA A 594 40.57 18.33 -16.02
CA ALA A 594 41.33 17.18 -15.48
C ALA A 594 42.83 17.37 -15.22
N LEU A 595 43.41 18.51 -15.56
CA LEU A 595 44.81 18.82 -15.28
C LEU A 595 44.95 19.52 -13.93
N LEU A 596 45.88 19.05 -13.11
CA LEU A 596 46.19 19.65 -11.82
C LEU A 596 47.01 20.91 -12.08
N ASP A 597 46.55 22.05 -11.57
CA ASP A 597 47.22 23.34 -11.77
C ASP A 597 47.40 24.15 -10.46
N ARG A 598 46.79 23.71 -9.36
CA ARG A 598 46.92 24.37 -8.05
C ARG A 598 46.69 23.40 -6.90
N ILE A 599 47.48 23.57 -5.83
CA ILE A 599 47.35 22.85 -4.57
C ILE A 599 47.31 23.87 -3.42
N LEU A 600 46.25 23.82 -2.62
CA LEU A 600 46.09 24.62 -1.40
C LEU A 600 46.18 23.71 -0.16
N ILE A 601 46.89 24.12 0.88
CA ILE A 601 47.07 23.35 2.11
C ILE A 601 46.49 24.13 3.29
N LEU A 602 45.55 23.53 4.02
CA LEU A 602 45.04 24.09 5.25
C LEU A 602 45.85 23.56 6.45
N PRO A 603 46.44 24.43 7.27
CA PRO A 603 47.10 24.01 8.50
C PRO A 603 46.07 23.50 9.53
N PRO A 604 46.47 22.75 10.57
CA PRO A 604 45.58 22.28 11.64
C PRO A 604 44.77 23.43 12.27
N GLY A 605 43.50 23.18 12.62
CA GLY A 605 42.56 24.16 13.20
C GLY A 605 41.29 24.39 12.38
N TRP A 606 41.22 23.88 11.15
CA TRP A 606 40.01 23.96 10.31
C TRP A 606 38.84 23.10 10.85
N GLU A 607 39.12 22.14 11.73
CA GLU A 607 38.18 21.16 12.28
C GLU A 607 37.10 21.80 13.17
N GLU A 608 37.41 22.97 13.77
CA GLU A 608 36.48 23.72 14.62
C GLU A 608 35.39 24.38 13.77
N GLY A 609 35.76 24.87 12.58
CA GLY A 609 34.86 25.55 11.66
C GLY A 609 34.32 26.90 12.15
N GLU A 610 34.89 27.50 13.20
CA GLU A 610 34.38 28.75 13.77
C GLU A 610 34.81 30.00 12.99
N LYS A 611 35.91 29.95 12.25
CA LYS A 611 36.47 31.06 11.46
C LYS A 611 36.79 30.60 10.03
N PRO A 612 36.79 31.52 9.04
CA PRO A 612 37.26 31.20 7.70
C PRO A 612 38.68 30.66 7.71
N CYS A 613 38.92 29.59 6.96
CA CYS A 613 40.22 28.92 6.94
C CYS A 613 41.07 29.46 5.80
N CYS A 614 42.10 30.24 6.12
CA CYS A 614 43.07 30.72 5.14
C CYS A 614 44.14 29.65 4.91
N GLY A 615 44.13 29.01 3.73
CA GLY A 615 45.15 28.04 3.34
C GLY A 615 46.40 28.69 2.73
N GLU A 616 47.50 27.95 2.74
CA GLU A 616 48.73 28.30 2.02
C GLU A 616 48.78 27.57 0.68
N ARG A 617 49.03 28.30 -0.42
CA ARG A 617 49.17 27.70 -1.75
C ARG A 617 50.59 27.19 -1.93
N VAL A 618 50.74 25.99 -2.47
CA VAL A 618 52.06 25.46 -2.85
C VAL A 618 52.63 26.35 -3.95
N GLU A 619 53.92 26.70 -3.82
CA GLU A 619 54.62 27.60 -4.73
C GLU A 619 54.47 27.17 -6.20
N GLY A 620 54.14 28.13 -7.07
CA GLY A 620 53.90 27.90 -8.50
C GLY A 620 52.49 27.46 -8.87
N SER A 621 51.58 27.32 -7.90
CA SER A 621 50.15 27.13 -8.14
C SER A 621 49.52 28.34 -8.83
N VAL A 622 48.52 28.12 -9.68
CA VAL A 622 47.74 29.20 -10.33
C VAL A 622 46.96 30.03 -9.30
N GLU A 623 46.83 31.35 -9.52
CA GLU A 623 46.23 32.27 -8.54
C GLU A 623 44.70 32.38 -8.59
N THR A 624 44.09 31.85 -9.65
CA THR A 624 42.66 31.97 -9.93
C THR A 624 41.79 31.43 -8.78
N PRO A 625 40.69 32.13 -8.42
CA PRO A 625 39.80 31.68 -7.36
C PRO A 625 38.96 30.46 -7.76
N LEU A 626 38.48 29.68 -6.78
CA LEU A 626 37.64 28.51 -7.01
C LEU A 626 36.24 28.92 -7.49
N PHE A 627 35.79 28.36 -8.62
CA PHE A 627 34.44 28.53 -9.13
C PHE A 627 33.79 27.18 -9.47
N LEU A 628 32.64 26.90 -8.83
CA LEU A 628 31.86 25.68 -8.95
C LEU A 628 30.55 26.00 -9.69
N SER A 629 30.54 25.78 -11.00
CA SER A 629 29.43 26.12 -11.92
C SER A 629 28.46 24.95 -12.13
N ILE A 630 27.18 25.26 -12.40
CA ILE A 630 26.12 24.27 -12.66
C ILE A 630 25.46 24.46 -14.04
N GLU A 631 24.78 25.58 -14.30
CA GLU A 631 24.05 25.91 -15.55
C GLU A 631 24.08 27.42 -15.83
N ASP A 632 23.83 27.82 -17.09
CA ASP A 632 23.72 29.24 -17.46
C ASP A 632 22.45 29.87 -16.87
N GLY A 633 22.59 31.04 -16.23
CA GLY A 633 21.48 31.77 -15.61
C GLY A 633 21.12 31.35 -14.18
N ALA A 634 21.92 30.49 -13.54
CA ALA A 634 21.78 30.17 -12.12
C ALA A 634 22.28 31.31 -11.21
N PRO A 635 21.69 31.51 -10.00
CA PRO A 635 22.27 32.37 -8.98
C PRO A 635 23.70 31.96 -8.61
N VAL A 636 24.50 32.91 -8.11
CA VAL A 636 25.89 32.70 -7.68
C VAL A 636 26.05 33.09 -6.21
N ILE A 637 26.79 32.29 -5.44
CA ILE A 637 27.07 32.55 -4.01
C ILE A 637 28.57 32.69 -3.78
N CYS A 638 28.98 33.78 -3.16
CA CYS A 638 30.36 34.07 -2.78
C CYS A 638 30.62 33.73 -1.31
N LEU A 639 31.70 32.97 -1.06
CA LEU A 639 32.14 32.54 0.27
C LEU A 639 33.59 32.93 0.53
N ALA A 640 33.98 32.93 1.80
CA ALA A 640 35.30 33.37 2.25
C ALA A 640 36.42 32.34 2.08
N ASP A 641 36.11 31.04 2.00
CA ASP A 641 37.10 29.99 1.77
C ASP A 641 36.55 28.76 1.01
N GLU A 642 37.46 27.93 0.51
CA GLU A 642 37.17 26.78 -0.35
C GLU A 642 36.53 25.61 0.39
N LEU A 643 36.82 25.43 1.68
CA LEU A 643 36.23 24.35 2.46
C LEU A 643 34.74 24.61 2.69
N GLN A 644 34.37 25.85 3.00
CA GLN A 644 32.99 26.31 3.06
C GLN A 644 32.29 26.17 1.70
N ALA A 645 32.97 26.50 0.59
CA ALA A 645 32.40 26.39 -0.75
C ALA A 645 31.97 24.97 -1.12
N TRP A 646 32.78 23.96 -0.80
CA TRP A 646 32.43 22.57 -1.04
C TRP A 646 31.26 22.08 -0.18
N TYR A 647 31.09 22.62 1.03
CA TYR A 647 29.92 22.31 1.85
C TYR A 647 28.66 22.96 1.27
N VAL A 648 28.73 24.24 0.88
CA VAL A 648 27.59 24.95 0.29
C VAL A 648 27.21 24.31 -1.03
N GLU A 649 28.15 23.99 -1.92
CA GLU A 649 27.89 23.27 -3.17
C GLU A 649 27.17 21.92 -2.91
N LYS A 650 27.56 21.21 -1.85
CA LYS A 650 26.85 19.99 -1.46
C LYS A 650 25.40 20.26 -1.04
N GLU A 651 25.11 21.36 -0.36
CA GLU A 651 23.75 21.71 0.09
C GLU A 651 22.86 22.34 -1.00
N ILE A 652 23.43 23.12 -1.93
CA ILE A 652 22.67 23.93 -2.91
C ILE A 652 23.18 23.86 -4.36
N GLY A 653 24.13 22.99 -4.68
CA GLY A 653 24.69 22.83 -6.03
C GLY A 653 23.76 22.19 -7.06
N ASP A 654 22.48 21.99 -6.74
CA ASP A 654 21.40 21.75 -7.70
C ASP A 654 20.66 23.04 -8.11
N ALA A 655 20.97 24.16 -7.45
CA ALA A 655 20.25 25.42 -7.58
C ALA A 655 21.18 26.63 -7.79
N CYS A 656 22.38 26.68 -7.20
CA CYS A 656 23.27 27.83 -7.37
C CYS A 656 24.72 27.41 -7.67
N SER A 657 25.42 28.29 -8.38
CA SER A 657 26.88 28.21 -8.52
C SER A 657 27.57 28.82 -7.30
N VAL A 658 28.78 28.37 -6.98
CA VAL A 658 29.53 28.82 -5.80
C VAL A 658 30.89 29.35 -6.22
N ILE A 659 31.29 30.52 -5.71
CA ILE A 659 32.60 31.13 -5.93
C ILE A 659 33.27 31.46 -4.58
N VAL A 660 34.60 31.44 -4.56
CA VAL A 660 35.40 31.90 -3.41
C VAL A 660 36.12 33.18 -3.79
N LEU A 661 35.79 34.29 -3.13
CA LEU A 661 36.54 35.54 -3.23
C LEU A 661 36.77 36.06 -1.81
N THR A 662 38.03 36.27 -1.44
CA THR A 662 38.40 36.71 -0.08
C THR A 662 38.17 38.20 0.14
N ASP A 663 38.21 38.98 -0.94
CA ASP A 663 37.99 40.41 -0.93
C ASP A 663 37.41 40.91 -2.27
N PRO A 664 36.78 42.10 -2.31
CA PRO A 664 36.18 42.64 -3.53
C PRO A 664 37.18 42.94 -4.66
N GLY A 665 38.48 43.09 -4.36
CA GLY A 665 39.51 43.40 -5.35
C GLY A 665 40.01 42.18 -6.13
N GLN A 666 39.72 40.98 -5.64
CA GLN A 666 40.13 39.73 -6.29
C GLN A 666 39.34 39.51 -7.59
N LYS A 667 40.06 39.32 -8.71
CA LYS A 667 39.43 39.15 -10.02
C LYS A 667 39.11 37.68 -10.30
N PRO A 668 37.84 37.33 -10.58
CA PRO A 668 37.50 36.01 -11.12
C PRO A 668 38.07 35.85 -12.54
N ASP A 669 38.17 34.60 -13.02
CA ASP A 669 38.49 34.35 -14.43
C ASP A 669 37.35 34.78 -15.38
N GLU A 670 37.62 34.75 -16.68
CA GLU A 670 36.67 35.22 -17.71
C GLU A 670 35.34 34.47 -17.65
N GLU A 671 35.35 33.16 -17.34
CA GLU A 671 34.14 32.35 -17.26
C GLU A 671 33.32 32.72 -16.03
N ALA A 672 33.95 32.75 -14.86
CA ALA A 672 33.29 33.11 -13.60
C ALA A 672 32.77 34.56 -13.63
N ALA A 673 33.51 35.49 -14.23
CA ALA A 673 33.07 36.88 -14.41
C ALA A 673 31.79 36.97 -15.25
N ALA A 674 31.75 36.28 -16.40
CA ALA A 674 30.58 36.27 -17.28
C ALA A 674 29.35 35.62 -16.62
N ARG A 675 29.57 34.63 -15.75
CA ARG A 675 28.51 33.94 -14.99
C ARG A 675 27.94 34.82 -13.88
N ILE A 676 28.81 35.53 -13.15
CA ILE A 676 28.39 36.49 -12.12
C ILE A 676 27.56 37.61 -12.74
N GLU A 677 27.98 38.17 -13.88
CA GLU A 677 27.26 39.27 -14.55
C GLU A 677 25.83 38.87 -14.96
N LYS A 678 25.65 37.65 -15.46
CA LYS A 678 24.35 37.12 -15.93
C LYS A 678 23.50 36.51 -14.81
N ALA A 679 24.00 36.43 -13.58
CA ALA A 679 23.32 35.76 -12.49
C ALA A 679 22.08 36.56 -12.03
N PRO A 680 20.91 35.91 -11.83
CA PRO A 680 19.71 36.57 -11.32
C PRO A 680 19.87 37.06 -9.87
N ALA A 681 20.82 36.49 -9.12
CA ALA A 681 21.28 36.99 -7.83
C ALA A 681 22.74 36.58 -7.60
N PHE A 682 23.57 37.52 -7.12
CA PHE A 682 24.92 37.26 -6.64
C PHE A 682 25.00 37.54 -5.14
N ILE A 683 24.99 36.49 -4.31
CA ILE A 683 24.91 36.62 -2.84
C ILE A 683 26.31 36.61 -2.23
N ILE A 684 26.65 37.61 -1.43
CA ILE A 684 27.91 37.65 -0.68
C ILE A 684 27.64 37.26 0.77
N VAL A 685 28.17 36.12 1.21
CA VAL A 685 27.97 35.65 2.59
C VAL A 685 28.91 36.39 3.52
N LEU A 686 28.35 37.10 4.51
CA LEU A 686 29.09 37.84 5.53
C LEU A 686 28.88 37.23 6.94
N PRO A 687 29.87 37.35 7.85
CA PRO A 687 29.73 36.94 9.25
C PRO A 687 28.53 37.57 9.98
N GLU A 688 28.06 36.93 11.07
CA GLU A 688 26.96 37.43 11.92
C GLU A 688 27.19 38.88 12.38
N LYS A 689 28.44 39.23 12.71
CA LYS A 689 28.81 40.55 13.25
C LYS A 689 29.23 41.57 12.20
N ALA A 690 29.14 41.25 10.90
CA ALA A 690 29.46 42.20 9.85
C ALA A 690 28.52 43.41 9.88
N LYS A 691 29.01 44.57 9.47
CA LYS A 691 28.21 45.79 9.34
C LYS A 691 27.74 45.93 7.89
N GLU A 692 26.65 46.66 7.69
CA GLU A 692 26.14 46.99 6.36
C GLU A 692 27.21 47.69 5.49
N ALA A 693 28.09 48.48 6.12
CA ALA A 693 29.26 49.10 5.50
C ALA A 693 30.22 48.09 4.82
N ASP A 694 30.37 46.89 5.37
CA ASP A 694 31.30 45.86 4.87
C ASP A 694 30.85 45.29 3.51
N GLY A 695 29.56 45.44 3.18
CA GLY A 695 29.00 45.06 1.88
C GLY A 695 29.19 46.09 0.76
N HIS A 696 29.52 47.35 1.09
CA HIS A 696 29.53 48.44 0.10
C HIS A 696 30.64 48.29 -0.94
N ALA A 697 31.82 47.80 -0.54
CA ALA A 697 32.93 47.55 -1.45
C ALA A 697 32.60 46.45 -2.48
N TRP A 698 31.82 45.44 -2.07
CA TRP A 698 31.32 44.39 -2.95
C TRP A 698 30.31 44.90 -3.97
N ILE A 699 29.34 45.72 -3.53
CA ILE A 699 28.34 46.33 -4.44
C ILE A 699 29.00 47.27 -5.44
N LYS A 700 30.04 48.01 -5.02
CA LYS A 700 30.79 48.90 -5.91
C LYS A 700 31.52 48.15 -7.02
N GLN A 701 32.11 46.99 -6.71
CA GLN A 701 32.81 46.17 -7.71
C GLN A 701 31.84 45.34 -8.55
N PHE A 702 30.79 44.80 -7.94
CA PHE A 702 29.81 43.93 -8.54
C PHE A 702 28.41 44.52 -8.30
N PRO A 703 27.84 45.28 -9.25
CA PRO A 703 26.58 46.00 -9.04
C PRO A 703 25.36 45.13 -8.69
N ASN A 704 25.38 43.84 -9.05
CA ASN A 704 24.33 42.87 -8.72
C ASN A 704 24.59 42.10 -7.41
N ALA A 705 25.66 42.43 -6.68
CA ALA A 705 25.99 41.82 -5.40
C ALA A 705 24.94 42.15 -4.32
N ARG A 706 24.58 41.14 -3.54
CA ARG A 706 23.63 41.20 -2.44
C ARG A 706 24.30 40.65 -1.18
N PRO A 707 24.94 41.49 -0.36
CA PRO A 707 25.52 41.07 0.90
C PRO A 707 24.43 40.50 1.82
N ARG A 708 24.70 39.35 2.43
CA ARG A 708 23.79 38.70 3.36
C ARG A 708 24.54 38.14 4.56
N MET A 709 24.15 38.60 5.74
CA MET A 709 24.76 38.21 7.01
C MET A 709 24.23 36.86 7.47
N LEU A 710 25.13 36.03 8.01
CA LEU A 710 24.77 34.77 8.64
C LEU A 710 23.92 35.02 9.90
N PRO A 711 22.85 34.24 10.15
CA PRO A 711 22.00 34.45 11.33
C PRO A 711 22.71 34.15 12.66
N LYS A 712 23.69 33.23 12.63
CA LYS A 712 24.50 32.82 13.77
C LYS A 712 25.89 32.40 13.29
N GLY A 713 26.93 32.90 13.93
CA GLY A 713 28.33 32.56 13.64
C GLY A 713 28.95 33.23 12.44
N ASP A 714 30.27 33.06 12.35
CA ASP A 714 31.10 33.77 11.38
C ASP A 714 31.38 32.95 10.10
N THR A 715 30.94 31.69 10.07
CA THR A 715 31.05 30.76 8.93
C THR A 715 29.77 29.96 8.74
N VAL A 716 29.57 29.39 7.55
CA VAL A 716 28.44 28.47 7.30
C VAL A 716 28.50 27.21 8.16
N PHE A 717 29.70 26.79 8.57
CA PHE A 717 29.89 25.66 9.47
C PHE A 717 29.41 25.99 10.89
N ALA A 718 29.79 27.14 11.43
CA ALA A 718 29.35 27.61 12.75
C ALA A 718 27.83 27.83 12.77
N ALA A 719 27.26 28.40 11.72
CA ALA A 719 25.82 28.58 11.56
C ALA A 719 25.08 27.24 11.60
N ARG A 720 25.56 26.24 10.85
CA ARG A 720 25.00 24.89 10.85
C ARG A 720 25.08 24.23 12.22
N GLN A 721 26.23 24.29 12.89
CA GLN A 721 26.41 23.72 14.23
C GLN A 721 25.46 24.35 15.26
N ARG A 722 25.04 25.60 15.04
CA ARG A 722 24.06 26.35 15.86
C ARG A 722 22.61 26.21 15.37
N GLY A 723 22.35 25.22 14.51
CA GLY A 723 21.00 24.81 14.10
C GLY A 723 20.40 25.59 12.92
N VAL A 724 21.19 26.37 12.18
CA VAL A 724 20.70 27.08 10.98
C VAL A 724 20.57 26.12 9.80
N ASP A 725 19.41 26.07 9.15
CA ASP A 725 19.23 25.41 7.86
C ASP A 725 19.83 26.28 6.74
N ILE A 726 21.07 25.97 6.38
CA ILE A 726 21.85 26.75 5.41
C ILE A 726 21.19 26.78 4.03
N ARG A 727 20.56 25.67 3.59
CA ARG A 727 19.84 25.64 2.31
C ARG A 727 18.61 26.53 2.37
N GLY A 728 17.76 26.36 3.39
CA GLY A 728 16.56 27.17 3.57
C GLY A 728 16.91 28.66 3.59
N TRP A 729 17.90 29.02 4.41
CA TRP A 729 18.42 30.38 4.50
C TRP A 729 18.85 30.91 3.13
N ILE A 730 19.69 30.21 2.37
CA ILE A 730 20.10 30.63 1.02
C ILE A 730 18.89 30.81 0.09
N MET A 731 17.96 29.84 0.06
CA MET A 731 16.83 29.82 -0.85
C MET A 731 15.86 31.00 -0.61
N GLU A 732 15.71 31.47 0.61
CA GLU A 732 14.89 32.65 0.94
C GLU A 732 15.39 33.95 0.29
N ALA A 733 16.66 34.04 -0.14
CA ALA A 733 17.16 35.21 -0.88
C ALA A 733 16.89 35.13 -2.39
N MET A 734 16.30 34.04 -2.86
CA MET A 734 16.08 33.79 -4.29
C MET A 734 14.65 34.16 -4.72
N PRO A 735 14.43 34.47 -6.01
CA PRO A 735 13.08 34.72 -6.53
C PRO A 735 12.12 33.55 -6.29
N LEU A 736 10.86 33.83 -5.92
CA LEU A 736 9.87 32.81 -5.52
C LEU A 736 9.66 31.73 -6.59
N GLU A 737 9.60 32.13 -7.87
CA GLU A 737 9.46 31.22 -9.01
C GLU A 737 10.64 30.26 -9.16
N PHE A 738 11.84 30.72 -8.79
CA PHE A 738 13.06 29.90 -8.76
C PHE A 738 13.02 28.91 -7.60
N VAL A 739 12.59 29.37 -6.42
CA VAL A 739 12.44 28.54 -5.21
C VAL A 739 11.44 27.42 -5.42
N MET A 740 10.31 27.68 -6.07
CA MET A 740 9.27 26.67 -6.34
C MET A 740 9.78 25.52 -7.22
N LYS A 741 10.66 25.79 -8.19
CA LYS A 741 11.27 24.75 -9.05
C LYS A 741 12.26 23.84 -8.30
N HIS A 742 12.93 24.37 -7.27
CA HIS A 742 14.00 23.70 -6.53
C HIS A 742 13.61 23.29 -5.11
N ARG A 743 12.31 23.37 -4.77
CA ARG A 743 11.76 22.87 -3.50
C ARG A 743 11.82 21.33 -3.48
N VAL A 744 12.21 20.75 -2.34
CA VAL A 744 12.47 19.31 -2.19
C VAL A 744 11.71 18.67 -1.02
N ALA A 745 10.91 19.45 -0.27
CA ALA A 745 10.11 18.94 0.84
C ALA A 745 8.64 18.73 0.43
N PRO A 746 7.95 17.68 0.91
CA PRO A 746 6.51 17.57 0.79
C PRO A 746 5.83 18.73 1.50
N VAL A 747 4.68 19.18 0.98
CA VAL A 747 3.85 20.17 1.66
C VAL A 747 3.24 19.45 2.86
N LEU A 748 3.72 19.78 4.07
CA LEU A 748 3.06 19.30 5.28
C LEU A 748 1.66 19.93 5.32
N PRO A 749 0.60 19.14 5.53
CA PRO A 749 -0.74 19.69 5.70
C PRO A 749 -0.75 20.65 6.90
N ALA A 750 -1.51 21.73 6.80
CA ALA A 750 -1.63 22.70 7.88
C ALA A 750 -2.03 21.99 9.20
N PRO A 751 -1.46 22.38 10.35
CA PRO A 751 -1.69 21.72 11.63
C PRO A 751 -3.18 21.49 11.89
N GLY A 752 -3.54 20.23 12.13
CA GLY A 752 -4.94 19.84 12.24
C GLY A 752 -5.69 20.00 10.92
N LYS A 753 -5.27 19.35 9.84
CA LYS A 753 -6.17 18.89 8.77
C LYS A 753 -5.67 17.51 8.35
N PRO A 754 -6.54 16.54 8.05
CA PRO A 754 -6.07 15.27 7.49
C PRO A 754 -5.36 15.56 6.16
N PRO A 755 -4.21 14.92 5.89
CA PRO A 755 -3.50 15.13 4.63
C PRO A 755 -4.42 14.84 3.45
N THR A 756 -4.45 15.76 2.49
CA THR A 756 -5.13 15.55 1.21
C THR A 756 -4.28 14.69 0.27
N GLU A 757 -4.89 14.18 -0.80
CA GLU A 757 -4.17 13.41 -1.84
C GLU A 757 -3.02 14.24 -2.45
N GLU A 758 -3.19 15.56 -2.55
CA GLU A 758 -2.16 16.51 -3.00
C GLU A 758 -1.02 16.72 -1.96
N ASP A 759 -1.33 16.72 -0.65
CA ASP A 759 -0.34 16.86 0.43
C ASP A 759 0.61 15.64 0.55
N LEU A 760 0.20 14.49 0.00
CA LEU A 760 0.96 13.23 0.03
C LEU A 760 1.48 12.78 -1.34
N THR A 761 1.17 13.52 -2.40
CA THR A 761 1.87 13.35 -3.68
C THR A 761 3.28 13.93 -3.58
N VAL A 762 4.27 13.04 -3.46
CA VAL A 762 5.68 13.41 -3.64
C VAL A 762 5.92 13.54 -5.16
N PRO A 763 6.26 14.72 -5.69
CA PRO A 763 6.55 14.87 -7.12
C PRO A 763 7.90 14.23 -7.43
N ILE A 764 7.91 12.91 -7.66
CA ILE A 764 9.10 12.15 -8.05
C ILE A 764 9.55 12.67 -9.43
N PRO A 765 10.75 13.23 -9.56
CA PRO A 765 11.24 13.66 -10.85
C PRO A 765 11.28 12.44 -11.78
N LYS A 766 10.65 12.53 -12.95
CA LYS A 766 10.73 11.50 -13.99
C LYS A 766 12.17 11.48 -14.53
N VAL A 767 13.04 10.69 -13.90
CA VAL A 767 14.39 10.44 -14.41
C VAL A 767 14.31 9.20 -15.30
N ASP A 768 14.50 9.39 -16.60
CA ASP A 768 14.63 8.27 -17.55
C ASP A 768 16.04 7.67 -17.41
N VAL A 769 16.19 6.84 -16.37
CA VAL A 769 17.43 6.16 -16.02
C VAL A 769 17.95 5.32 -17.19
N LYS A 770 17.05 4.78 -18.03
CA LYS A 770 17.42 4.01 -19.22
C LYS A 770 18.06 4.90 -20.28
N ALA A 771 17.43 6.02 -20.63
CA ALA A 771 17.99 6.95 -21.61
C ALA A 771 19.35 7.52 -21.17
N LEU A 772 19.53 7.78 -19.87
CA LEU A 772 20.81 8.22 -19.29
C LEU A 772 21.89 7.13 -19.36
N ILE A 773 21.56 5.87 -19.05
CA ILE A 773 22.48 4.73 -19.15
C ILE A 773 22.87 4.46 -20.61
N ASP A 774 21.91 4.56 -21.54
CA ASP A 774 22.17 4.36 -22.97
C ASP A 774 23.08 5.48 -23.52
N LYS A 775 22.87 6.74 -23.09
CA LYS A 775 23.76 7.86 -23.41
C LYS A 775 25.16 7.68 -22.82
N LEU A 776 25.26 7.17 -21.59
CA LEU A 776 26.52 6.85 -20.91
C LEU A 776 27.29 5.75 -21.65
N GLY A 777 26.63 4.65 -22.02
CA GLY A 777 27.24 3.56 -22.78
C GLY A 777 27.76 3.99 -24.15
N ALA A 778 27.00 4.83 -24.87
CA ALA A 778 27.40 5.35 -26.17
C ALA A 778 28.62 6.29 -26.08
N GLN A 779 28.68 7.15 -25.06
CA GLN A 779 29.78 8.09 -24.92
C GLN A 779 31.05 7.46 -24.31
N ILE A 780 30.94 6.48 -23.42
CA ILE A 780 32.08 5.68 -22.94
C ILE A 780 32.73 4.94 -24.12
N LYS A 781 31.92 4.33 -24.99
CA LYS A 781 32.41 3.67 -26.20
C LYS A 781 33.13 4.66 -27.13
N ALA A 782 32.52 5.82 -27.39
CA ALA A 782 33.14 6.88 -28.20
C ALA A 782 34.44 7.44 -27.59
N ALA A 783 34.54 7.54 -26.26
CA ALA A 783 35.74 7.97 -25.55
C ALA A 783 36.86 6.92 -25.59
N GLN A 784 36.52 5.63 -25.43
CA GLN A 784 37.46 4.52 -25.57
C GLN A 784 38.00 4.42 -26.99
N ASP A 785 37.14 4.53 -28.00
CA ASP A 785 37.54 4.53 -29.41
C ASP A 785 38.49 5.71 -29.70
N LYS A 786 38.24 6.89 -29.10
CA LYS A 786 39.08 8.09 -29.24
C LYS A 786 40.38 8.04 -28.43
N ALA A 787 40.44 7.30 -27.31
CA ALA A 787 41.62 7.14 -26.47
C ALA A 787 42.56 6.01 -26.97
N LEU A 788 42.01 4.99 -27.62
CA LEU A 788 42.77 3.90 -28.25
C LEU A 788 43.28 4.25 -29.65
N ALA A 789 42.59 5.13 -30.38
CA ALA A 789 42.99 5.55 -31.73
C ALA A 789 44.41 6.15 -31.83
N PRO A 790 44.89 7.02 -30.91
CA PRO A 790 46.25 7.56 -30.97
C PRO A 790 47.33 6.50 -30.69
N HIS A 791 47.04 5.50 -29.85
CA HIS A 791 47.98 4.42 -29.53
C HIS A 791 48.06 3.37 -30.64
N ALA A 792 46.92 3.00 -31.23
CA ALA A 792 46.88 2.14 -32.40
C ALA A 792 47.55 2.80 -33.62
N ALA A 793 47.29 4.10 -33.86
CA ALA A 793 47.93 4.86 -34.94
C ALA A 793 49.44 5.07 -34.71
N ARG A 794 49.90 5.27 -33.46
CA ARG A 794 51.34 5.35 -33.12
C ARG A 794 52.05 4.01 -33.31
N MET A 795 51.40 2.89 -32.99
CA MET A 795 51.93 1.53 -33.19
C MET A 795 51.96 1.13 -34.67
N GLU A 796 50.91 1.43 -35.43
CA GLU A 796 50.89 1.26 -36.90
C GLU A 796 51.97 2.11 -37.56
N SER A 797 52.11 3.38 -37.16
CA SER A 797 53.18 4.26 -37.63
C SER A 797 54.58 3.73 -37.28
N ALA A 798 54.77 3.17 -36.08
CA ALA A 798 56.05 2.59 -35.66
C ALA A 798 56.35 1.27 -36.39
N LYS A 799 55.34 0.40 -36.62
CA LYS A 799 55.46 -0.81 -37.44
C LYS A 799 55.74 -0.48 -38.91
N ALA A 800 55.04 0.47 -39.50
CA ALA A 800 55.25 0.90 -40.88
C ALA A 800 56.65 1.52 -41.09
N GLN A 801 57.12 2.33 -40.13
CA GLN A 801 58.50 2.85 -40.15
C GLN A 801 59.56 1.75 -39.95
N ALA A 802 59.28 0.72 -39.14
CA ALA A 802 60.16 -0.43 -38.98
C ALA A 802 60.24 -1.28 -40.25
N VAL A 803 59.08 -1.58 -40.86
CA VAL A 803 58.98 -2.35 -42.11
C VAL A 803 59.70 -1.65 -43.25
N GLU A 804 59.59 -0.33 -43.39
CA GLU A 804 60.34 0.37 -44.45
C GLU A 804 61.84 0.46 -44.21
N LYS A 805 62.30 0.61 -42.95
CA LYS A 805 63.73 0.52 -42.65
C LYS A 805 64.29 -0.89 -42.92
N ILE A 806 63.49 -1.94 -42.68
CA ILE A 806 63.85 -3.33 -42.99
C ILE A 806 63.88 -3.55 -44.51
N ARG A 807 62.92 -2.97 -45.26
CA ARG A 807 62.87 -3.05 -46.73
C ARG A 807 64.07 -2.34 -47.37
N GLU A 808 64.43 -1.14 -46.90
CA GLU A 808 65.62 -0.41 -47.35
C GLU A 808 66.92 -1.15 -47.04
N ALA A 809 67.04 -1.74 -45.85
CA ALA A 809 68.21 -2.53 -45.45
C ALA A 809 68.36 -3.82 -46.26
N ALA A 810 67.26 -4.51 -46.58
CA ALA A 810 67.25 -5.70 -47.44
C ALA A 810 67.68 -5.38 -48.89
N LEU A 811 67.23 -4.24 -49.43
CA LEU A 811 67.63 -3.73 -50.73
C LEU A 811 69.12 -3.35 -50.80
N GLN A 812 69.65 -2.70 -49.77
CA GLN A 812 71.09 -2.37 -49.69
C GLN A 812 71.97 -3.62 -49.54
N ALA A 813 71.43 -4.72 -49.02
CA ALA A 813 72.11 -6.01 -48.87
C ALA A 813 71.90 -6.97 -50.07
N GLY A 814 71.12 -6.58 -51.08
CA GLY A 814 70.91 -7.35 -52.32
C GLY A 814 69.92 -8.52 -52.20
N LEU A 815 69.04 -8.50 -51.20
CA LEU A 815 68.02 -9.54 -50.94
C LEU A 815 66.63 -9.10 -51.43
N ASP A 816 65.78 -10.05 -51.82
CA ASP A 816 64.38 -9.78 -52.22
C ASP A 816 63.54 -9.42 -50.99
N PRO A 817 63.05 -8.16 -50.88
CA PRO A 817 62.38 -7.68 -49.68
C PRO A 817 61.05 -8.39 -49.40
N GLU A 818 60.33 -8.86 -50.43
CA GLU A 818 58.99 -9.43 -50.24
C GLU A 818 59.01 -10.88 -49.77
N ALA A 819 60.06 -11.63 -50.15
CA ALA A 819 60.26 -12.99 -49.66
C ALA A 819 60.59 -13.04 -48.16
N VAL A 820 61.27 -12.00 -47.63
CA VAL A 820 61.61 -11.88 -46.21
C VAL A 820 60.36 -11.58 -45.37
N LEU A 821 59.45 -10.74 -45.87
CA LEU A 821 58.23 -10.36 -45.16
C LEU A 821 57.20 -11.50 -45.07
N GLN A 822 57.11 -12.39 -46.07
CA GLN A 822 56.15 -13.51 -46.09
C GLN A 822 56.41 -14.61 -45.03
N ASN A 823 57.64 -14.76 -44.53
CA ASN A 823 57.98 -15.81 -43.56
C ASN A 823 57.69 -15.46 -42.09
N MET A 824 57.24 -14.23 -41.81
CA MET A 824 56.93 -13.76 -40.45
C MET A 824 55.47 -14.04 -40.00
N GLU A 825 54.59 -14.58 -40.85
CA GLU A 825 53.12 -14.62 -40.60
C GLU A 825 52.53 -15.91 -39.97
N LYS A 826 53.30 -16.89 -39.46
CA LYS A 826 52.73 -18.12 -38.85
C LYS A 826 52.80 -18.16 -37.30
N PRO A 827 51.67 -18.33 -36.57
CA PRO A 827 51.66 -18.30 -35.09
C PRO A 827 51.93 -19.66 -34.42
N MET A 828 52.55 -19.65 -33.23
CA MET A 828 53.04 -20.83 -32.47
C MET A 828 52.16 -21.12 -31.22
N LYS A 829 51.98 -22.40 -30.82
CA LYS A 829 51.16 -22.82 -29.65
C LYS A 829 51.98 -22.85 -28.34
N PRO A 830 51.44 -22.42 -27.18
CA PRO A 830 52.18 -22.42 -25.90
C PRO A 830 52.18 -23.79 -25.18
N SER A 831 53.25 -24.08 -24.43
CA SER A 831 53.47 -25.30 -23.61
C SER A 831 53.88 -24.93 -22.17
N TYR A 832 53.22 -25.54 -21.19
CA TYR A 832 53.39 -25.30 -19.74
C TYR A 832 54.24 -26.37 -19.04
N ALA A 833 54.56 -27.48 -19.70
CA ALA A 833 55.50 -28.49 -19.19
C ALA A 833 56.96 -28.04 -19.33
N ALA A 834 57.32 -27.40 -20.45
CA ALA A 834 58.70 -27.01 -20.75
C ALA A 834 59.31 -25.98 -19.78
N PRO A 835 58.58 -24.94 -19.31
CA PRO A 835 59.10 -24.00 -18.33
C PRO A 835 59.33 -24.63 -16.95
N ALA A 836 58.46 -25.56 -16.54
CA ALA A 836 58.59 -26.26 -15.26
C ALA A 836 59.77 -27.25 -15.27
N ASP A 837 60.01 -27.94 -16.38
CA ASP A 837 61.18 -28.80 -16.55
C ASP A 837 62.50 -28.00 -16.55
N ALA A 838 62.50 -26.81 -17.15
CA ALA A 838 63.66 -25.90 -17.11
C ALA A 838 63.93 -25.36 -15.70
N MET A 839 62.89 -25.05 -14.92
CA MET A 839 63.02 -24.56 -13.55
C MET A 839 63.48 -25.65 -12.58
N ALA A 840 62.95 -26.88 -12.73
CA ALA A 840 63.45 -28.04 -12.01
C ALA A 840 64.90 -28.38 -12.39
N GLY A 841 65.29 -28.21 -13.66
CA GLY A 841 66.67 -28.34 -14.11
C GLY A 841 67.62 -27.37 -13.42
N LYS A 842 67.24 -26.10 -13.28
CA LYS A 842 68.04 -25.09 -12.55
C LYS A 842 68.17 -25.40 -11.06
N ILE A 843 67.13 -25.93 -10.42
CA ILE A 843 67.22 -26.38 -9.02
C ILE A 843 68.22 -27.54 -8.90
N MET A 844 68.26 -28.46 -9.86
CA MET A 844 69.23 -29.55 -9.88
C MET A 844 70.66 -29.06 -10.13
N GLU A 845 70.87 -28.09 -11.03
CA GLU A 845 72.18 -27.42 -11.19
C GLU A 845 72.61 -26.71 -9.91
N GLN A 846 71.68 -26.11 -9.19
CA GLN A 846 71.95 -25.43 -7.92
C GLN A 846 72.24 -26.41 -6.79
N VAL A 847 71.62 -27.59 -6.79
CA VAL A 847 72.01 -28.71 -5.93
C VAL A 847 73.45 -29.12 -6.22
N GLU A 848 73.84 -29.29 -7.49
CA GLU A 848 75.22 -29.63 -7.85
C GLU A 848 76.23 -28.55 -7.46
N ALA A 849 75.90 -27.27 -7.69
CA ALA A 849 76.74 -26.15 -7.29
C ALA A 849 76.90 -26.05 -5.76
N THR A 850 75.83 -26.28 -5.00
CA THR A 850 75.86 -26.25 -3.53
C THR A 850 76.59 -27.47 -2.96
N ARG A 851 76.51 -28.62 -3.64
CA ARG A 851 77.28 -29.84 -3.35
C ARG A 851 78.77 -29.58 -3.54
N ALA A 852 79.15 -28.94 -4.66
CA ALA A 852 80.53 -28.57 -4.95
C ALA A 852 81.09 -27.53 -3.97
N ALA A 853 80.24 -26.67 -3.40
CA ALA A 853 80.61 -25.66 -2.41
C ALA A 853 80.75 -26.22 -0.97
N GLY A 854 80.48 -27.51 -0.73
CA GLY A 854 80.67 -28.18 0.57
C GLY A 854 79.66 -27.82 1.65
N VAL A 855 78.59 -27.10 1.31
CA VAL A 855 77.58 -26.58 2.26
C VAL A 855 76.26 -27.38 2.21
N LEU A 856 76.18 -28.37 1.31
CA LEU A 856 74.96 -29.15 1.09
C LEU A 856 74.85 -30.28 2.12
N THR A 857 73.89 -30.17 3.02
CA THR A 857 73.55 -31.26 3.96
C THR A 857 72.59 -32.26 3.30
N PRO A 858 72.60 -33.55 3.69
CA PRO A 858 71.70 -34.56 3.12
C PRO A 858 70.21 -34.21 3.26
N LYS A 859 69.86 -33.42 4.27
CA LYS A 859 68.50 -32.93 4.48
C LYS A 859 68.12 -31.85 3.47
N MET A 860 69.03 -30.91 3.19
CA MET A 860 68.83 -29.86 2.19
C MET A 860 68.77 -30.44 0.77
N GLU A 861 69.65 -31.39 0.47
CA GLU A 861 69.69 -32.07 -0.82
C GLU A 861 68.37 -32.80 -1.13
N ASN A 862 67.88 -33.60 -0.18
CA ASN A 862 66.60 -34.28 -0.33
C ASN A 862 65.42 -33.31 -0.45
N GLN A 863 65.46 -32.16 0.22
CA GLN A 863 64.41 -31.14 0.10
C GLN A 863 64.43 -30.45 -1.28
N MET A 864 65.62 -30.14 -1.81
CA MET A 864 65.75 -29.48 -3.11
C MET A 864 65.41 -30.42 -4.28
N ILE A 865 65.80 -31.70 -4.20
CA ILE A 865 65.42 -32.71 -5.20
C ILE A 865 63.91 -32.95 -5.15
N ALA A 866 63.33 -33.10 -3.96
CA ALA A 866 61.88 -33.25 -3.80
C ALA A 866 61.11 -32.04 -4.34
N GLU A 867 61.66 -30.83 -4.20
CA GLU A 867 61.04 -29.62 -4.74
C GLU A 867 61.17 -29.52 -6.28
N ALA A 868 62.31 -29.93 -6.85
CA ALA A 868 62.47 -30.02 -8.31
C ALA A 868 61.47 -31.02 -8.93
N ASP A 869 61.32 -32.21 -8.33
CA ASP A 869 60.34 -33.21 -8.78
C ASP A 869 58.89 -32.74 -8.59
N ARG A 870 58.62 -32.01 -7.51
CA ARG A 870 57.31 -31.39 -7.28
C ARG A 870 56.98 -30.36 -8.36
N ILE A 871 57.94 -29.52 -8.75
CA ILE A 871 57.76 -28.50 -9.80
C ILE A 871 57.51 -29.16 -11.17
N ARG A 872 58.26 -30.22 -11.52
CA ARG A 872 57.98 -30.99 -12.75
C ARG A 872 56.56 -31.56 -12.76
N LYS A 873 56.17 -32.18 -11.65
CA LYS A 873 54.84 -32.80 -11.52
C LYS A 873 53.72 -31.76 -11.56
N GLN A 874 53.94 -30.58 -11.00
CA GLN A 874 53.03 -29.44 -11.08
C GLN A 874 52.92 -28.87 -12.50
N GLY A 875 54.03 -28.79 -13.24
CA GLY A 875 54.03 -28.36 -14.65
C GLY A 875 53.26 -29.32 -15.56
N GLN A 876 53.45 -30.63 -15.39
CA GLN A 876 52.70 -31.64 -16.14
C GLN A 876 51.21 -31.67 -15.75
N GLN A 877 50.89 -31.51 -14.47
CA GLN A 877 49.50 -31.38 -14.02
C GLN A 877 48.84 -30.10 -14.54
N ALA A 878 49.55 -28.97 -14.59
CA ALA A 878 49.05 -27.72 -15.16
C ALA A 878 48.81 -27.85 -16.66
N GLN A 879 49.70 -28.54 -17.41
CA GLN A 879 49.51 -28.84 -18.82
C GLN A 879 48.24 -29.71 -19.04
N GLN A 880 48.07 -30.77 -18.27
CA GLN A 880 46.88 -31.64 -18.35
C GLN A 880 45.60 -30.91 -17.92
N GLN A 881 45.66 -30.04 -16.91
CA GLN A 881 44.53 -29.22 -16.47
C GLN A 881 44.17 -28.13 -17.49
N TYR A 882 45.16 -27.57 -18.18
CA TYR A 882 44.95 -26.63 -19.28
C TYR A 882 44.30 -27.34 -20.47
N GLU A 883 44.79 -28.51 -20.87
CA GLU A 883 44.20 -29.30 -21.95
C GLU A 883 42.77 -29.78 -21.61
N ALA A 884 42.54 -30.26 -20.38
CA ALA A 884 41.21 -30.62 -19.89
C ALA A 884 40.29 -29.40 -19.72
N GLY A 885 40.84 -28.25 -19.33
CA GLY A 885 40.15 -26.97 -19.23
C GLY A 885 39.75 -26.42 -20.59
N MET A 886 40.63 -26.51 -21.58
CA MET A 886 40.35 -26.14 -22.97
C MET A 886 39.34 -27.09 -23.61
N ALA A 887 39.40 -28.39 -23.32
CA ALA A 887 38.36 -29.35 -23.72
C ALA A 887 37.00 -29.06 -23.05
N ARG A 888 36.99 -28.61 -21.78
CA ARG A 888 35.76 -28.15 -21.09
C ARG A 888 35.24 -26.81 -21.61
N ILE A 889 36.12 -25.90 -22.02
CA ILE A 889 35.73 -24.61 -22.62
C ILE A 889 35.20 -24.84 -24.03
N GLU A 890 35.79 -25.73 -24.82
CA GLU A 890 35.24 -26.19 -26.10
C GLU A 890 33.90 -26.90 -25.92
N SER A 891 33.77 -27.82 -24.95
CA SER A 891 32.48 -28.47 -24.68
C SER A 891 31.43 -27.49 -24.15
N ALA A 892 31.81 -26.52 -23.31
CA ALA A 892 30.91 -25.47 -22.81
C ALA A 892 30.56 -24.45 -23.90
N LYS A 893 31.47 -24.12 -24.82
CA LYS A 893 31.16 -23.32 -26.02
C LYS A 893 30.20 -24.07 -26.93
N ALA A 894 30.39 -25.38 -27.12
CA ALA A 894 29.44 -26.22 -27.84
C ALA A 894 28.08 -26.27 -27.13
N THR A 895 28.04 -26.40 -25.79
CA THR A 895 26.78 -26.46 -25.02
C THR A 895 26.06 -25.10 -24.95
N ILE A 896 26.80 -23.98 -24.90
CA ILE A 896 26.24 -22.63 -24.93
C ILE A 896 25.82 -22.24 -26.35
N ALA A 897 26.58 -22.62 -27.37
CA ALA A 897 26.18 -22.47 -28.76
C ALA A 897 24.94 -23.33 -29.06
N GLU A 898 24.88 -24.55 -28.54
CA GLU A 898 23.72 -25.44 -28.65
C GLU A 898 22.52 -24.90 -27.85
N ALA A 899 22.69 -24.41 -26.61
CA ALA A 899 21.63 -23.82 -25.81
C ALA A 899 21.15 -22.46 -26.35
N SER A 900 22.04 -21.67 -26.96
CA SER A 900 21.71 -20.40 -27.61
C SER A 900 21.08 -20.61 -28.99
N ALA A 901 21.49 -21.65 -29.73
CA ALA A 901 20.83 -22.10 -30.96
C ALA A 901 19.44 -22.67 -30.66
N LYS A 902 19.30 -23.52 -29.63
CA LYS A 902 18.01 -24.04 -29.14
C LYS A 902 17.10 -22.92 -28.65
N ALA A 903 17.61 -21.97 -27.86
CA ALA A 903 16.83 -20.81 -27.42
C ALA A 903 16.42 -19.87 -28.57
N LYS A 904 17.26 -19.68 -29.60
CA LYS A 904 16.89 -18.97 -30.84
C LYS A 904 15.91 -19.75 -31.71
N ALA A 905 15.93 -21.08 -31.64
CA ALA A 905 14.97 -21.97 -32.28
C ALA A 905 13.66 -22.16 -31.48
N GLY A 906 13.54 -21.56 -30.29
CA GLY A 906 12.34 -21.67 -29.44
C GLY A 906 12.30 -22.89 -28.53
N GLU A 907 13.39 -23.66 -28.44
CA GLU A 907 13.51 -24.85 -27.59
C GLU A 907 14.10 -24.53 -26.20
N MET A 908 13.56 -25.18 -25.17
CA MET A 908 13.98 -25.01 -23.78
C MET A 908 15.24 -25.86 -23.47
N PRO A 909 16.33 -25.30 -22.91
CA PRO A 909 17.54 -26.06 -22.60
C PRO A 909 17.31 -27.17 -21.57
N ASP A 910 17.99 -28.32 -21.69
CA ASP A 910 17.77 -29.51 -20.85
C ASP A 910 17.95 -29.26 -19.34
N ALA A 911 18.86 -28.35 -18.96
CA ALA A 911 19.03 -27.93 -17.58
C ALA A 911 17.81 -27.17 -17.01
N ALA A 912 17.08 -26.43 -17.85
CA ALA A 912 15.81 -25.81 -17.49
C ALA A 912 14.69 -26.85 -17.45
N LYS A 913 14.66 -27.80 -18.40
CA LYS A 913 13.71 -28.93 -18.39
C LYS A 913 13.76 -29.71 -17.08
N ALA A 914 14.97 -30.02 -16.57
CA ALA A 914 15.13 -30.72 -15.30
C ALA A 914 14.58 -29.94 -14.09
N LYS A 915 14.65 -28.59 -14.09
CA LYS A 915 14.10 -27.75 -13.02
C LYS A 915 12.57 -27.71 -13.04
N PHE A 916 11.95 -27.63 -14.22
CA PHE A 916 10.50 -27.69 -14.36
C PHE A 916 9.95 -29.05 -13.91
N ARG A 917 10.60 -30.15 -14.34
CA ARG A 917 10.24 -31.51 -13.89
C ARG A 917 10.31 -31.66 -12.36
N LYS A 918 11.30 -31.03 -11.72
CA LYS A 918 11.43 -31.02 -10.24
C LYS A 918 10.27 -30.30 -9.53
N HIS A 919 9.57 -29.38 -10.19
CA HIS A 919 8.41 -28.65 -9.65
C HIS A 919 7.07 -29.20 -10.16
N GLY A 920 7.07 -30.42 -10.73
CA GLY A 920 5.86 -31.07 -11.22
C GLY A 920 5.30 -30.48 -12.52
N MET A 921 6.07 -29.65 -13.23
CA MET A 921 5.70 -29.10 -14.53
C MET A 921 6.37 -29.91 -15.64
N ASP A 922 5.63 -30.22 -16.70
CA ASP A 922 6.19 -30.88 -17.88
C ASP A 922 6.74 -29.83 -18.86
N PRO A 923 8.07 -29.64 -18.92
CA PRO A 923 8.67 -28.64 -19.80
C PRO A 923 8.47 -28.93 -21.28
N ASP A 924 8.19 -30.18 -21.66
CA ASP A 924 7.93 -30.55 -23.05
C ASP A 924 6.53 -30.09 -23.50
N ARG A 925 5.65 -29.74 -22.56
CA ARG A 925 4.37 -29.06 -22.83
C ARG A 925 4.48 -27.55 -22.89
N MET A 926 5.50 -26.95 -22.28
CA MET A 926 5.72 -25.50 -22.18
C MET A 926 6.45 -24.89 -23.39
N VAL A 927 6.29 -25.50 -24.56
CA VAL A 927 6.94 -25.08 -25.80
C VAL A 927 6.04 -24.09 -26.54
N LYS A 928 6.67 -23.15 -27.28
CA LYS A 928 5.91 -22.26 -28.16
C LYS A 928 5.32 -23.08 -29.30
N ARG A 929 3.99 -23.07 -29.45
CA ARG A 929 3.31 -23.78 -30.55
C ARG A 929 3.04 -22.84 -31.71
N THR A 930 3.13 -23.38 -32.91
CA THR A 930 2.65 -22.76 -34.15
C THR A 930 1.13 -22.98 -34.29
N ARG A 931 0.50 -22.24 -35.21
CA ARG A 931 -0.93 -22.41 -35.51
C ARG A 931 -1.21 -23.84 -36.00
N GLU A 932 -0.34 -24.38 -36.84
CA GLU A 932 -0.46 -25.71 -37.45
C GLU A 932 -0.33 -26.82 -36.40
N GLU A 933 0.60 -26.68 -35.45
CA GLU A 933 0.73 -27.62 -34.32
C GLU A 933 -0.49 -27.59 -33.41
N VAL A 934 -1.06 -26.41 -33.15
CA VAL A 934 -2.31 -26.30 -32.37
C VAL A 934 -3.45 -27.04 -33.08
N VAL A 935 -3.58 -26.89 -34.39
CA VAL A 935 -4.61 -27.60 -35.19
C VAL A 935 -4.38 -29.11 -35.17
N ALA A 936 -3.15 -29.58 -35.33
CA ALA A 936 -2.82 -31.00 -35.31
C ALA A 936 -3.10 -31.63 -33.94
N MET A 937 -2.57 -31.03 -32.87
CA MET A 937 -2.77 -31.51 -31.50
C MET A 937 -4.25 -31.53 -31.12
N HIS A 938 -5.00 -30.47 -31.47
CA HIS A 938 -6.43 -30.43 -31.22
C HIS A 938 -7.19 -31.50 -32.01
N GLY A 939 -6.83 -31.73 -33.28
CA GLY A 939 -7.42 -32.78 -34.12
C GLY A 939 -7.19 -34.19 -33.60
N GLU A 940 -6.10 -34.42 -32.85
CA GLU A 940 -5.79 -35.70 -32.20
C GLU A 940 -6.38 -35.80 -30.77
N GLY A 941 -7.04 -34.75 -30.29
CA GLY A 941 -7.61 -34.70 -28.94
C GLY A 941 -6.56 -34.47 -27.84
N GLU A 942 -5.37 -33.98 -28.20
CA GLU A 942 -4.31 -33.69 -27.25
C GLU A 942 -4.57 -32.37 -26.49
N SER A 943 -4.10 -32.32 -25.24
CA SER A 943 -4.17 -31.12 -24.39
C SER A 943 -3.07 -30.13 -24.74
N LEU A 944 -3.42 -28.85 -24.78
CA LEU A 944 -2.52 -27.71 -24.93
C LEU A 944 -2.30 -26.97 -23.61
N ALA A 945 -2.58 -27.64 -22.48
CA ALA A 945 -2.28 -27.11 -21.15
C ALA A 945 -0.79 -26.76 -21.04
N PHE A 946 -0.51 -25.65 -20.36
CA PHE A 946 0.84 -25.08 -20.17
C PHE A 946 1.55 -24.60 -21.44
N ALA A 947 0.94 -24.74 -22.63
CA ALA A 947 1.56 -24.34 -23.89
C ALA A 947 1.77 -22.82 -23.98
N ASN A 948 2.82 -22.41 -24.70
CA ASN A 948 3.03 -21.00 -25.00
C ASN A 948 2.43 -20.68 -26.38
N LEU A 949 1.34 -19.93 -26.38
CA LEU A 949 0.61 -19.48 -27.57
C LEU A 949 0.83 -17.99 -27.84
N SER A 950 1.84 -17.37 -27.21
CA SER A 950 2.05 -15.93 -27.27
C SER A 950 2.40 -15.46 -28.69
N GLY A 951 1.63 -14.50 -29.20
CA GLY A 951 1.74 -13.94 -30.55
C GLY A 951 1.27 -14.87 -31.67
N VAL A 952 0.64 -16.01 -31.35
CA VAL A 952 0.11 -16.94 -32.36
C VAL A 952 -1.23 -16.43 -32.88
N ASP A 953 -1.44 -16.56 -34.19
CA ASP A 953 -2.74 -16.34 -34.79
C ASP A 953 -3.55 -17.64 -34.80
N LEU A 954 -4.61 -17.71 -34.00
CA LEU A 954 -5.57 -18.79 -33.90
C LEU A 954 -6.97 -18.38 -34.39
N SER A 955 -7.08 -17.22 -35.04
CA SER A 955 -8.35 -16.65 -35.51
C SER A 955 -9.12 -17.60 -36.44
N GLY A 956 -10.43 -17.67 -36.28
CA GLY A 956 -11.32 -18.47 -37.13
C GLY A 956 -11.18 -19.99 -37.02
N LEU A 957 -10.34 -20.51 -36.12
CA LEU A 957 -10.22 -21.96 -35.90
C LEU A 957 -11.40 -22.52 -35.11
N ASP A 958 -11.67 -23.82 -35.31
CA ASP A 958 -12.52 -24.62 -34.42
C ASP A 958 -11.63 -25.34 -33.41
N LEU A 959 -11.70 -24.92 -32.16
CA LEU A 959 -10.92 -25.39 -31.02
C LEU A 959 -11.87 -25.79 -29.86
N ARG A 960 -13.02 -26.39 -30.18
CA ARG A 960 -14.03 -26.77 -29.19
C ARG A 960 -13.48 -27.77 -28.17
N SER A 961 -13.77 -27.55 -26.90
CA SER A 961 -13.33 -28.42 -25.79
C SER A 961 -11.81 -28.55 -25.67
N ILE A 962 -11.04 -27.63 -26.27
CA ILE A 962 -9.60 -27.57 -26.10
C ILE A 962 -9.25 -27.33 -24.63
N ASP A 963 -8.21 -28.01 -24.16
CA ASP A 963 -7.62 -27.77 -22.85
C ASP A 963 -6.45 -26.79 -23.01
N LEU A 964 -6.64 -25.55 -22.53
CA LEU A 964 -5.63 -24.50 -22.46
C LEU A 964 -5.26 -24.18 -21.01
N HIS A 965 -5.54 -25.06 -20.05
CA HIS A 965 -5.23 -24.81 -18.64
C HIS A 965 -3.79 -24.30 -18.44
N GLN A 966 -3.63 -23.16 -17.76
CA GLN A 966 -2.33 -22.50 -17.54
C GLN A 966 -1.50 -22.17 -18.81
N ALA A 967 -2.10 -22.18 -20.00
CA ALA A 967 -1.41 -21.73 -21.22
C ALA A 967 -1.01 -20.23 -21.12
N GLN A 968 0.04 -19.84 -21.83
CA GLN A 968 0.47 -18.44 -21.94
C GLN A 968 -0.02 -17.83 -23.24
N CYS A 969 -0.84 -16.78 -23.15
CA CYS A 969 -1.52 -16.20 -24.31
C CYS A 969 -1.34 -14.67 -24.37
N VAL A 970 -0.09 -14.22 -24.45
CA VAL A 970 0.22 -12.78 -24.61
C VAL A 970 0.11 -12.40 -26.08
N LYS A 971 -0.74 -11.43 -26.42
CA LYS A 971 -0.97 -10.96 -27.80
C LYS A 971 -1.39 -12.06 -28.79
N THR A 972 -2.06 -13.10 -28.29
CA THR A 972 -2.60 -14.18 -29.12
C THR A 972 -3.90 -13.73 -29.78
N ASN A 973 -4.09 -14.07 -31.06
CA ASN A 973 -5.31 -13.72 -31.80
C ASN A 973 -6.26 -14.92 -31.85
N PHE A 974 -7.37 -14.85 -31.13
CA PHE A 974 -8.51 -15.77 -31.14
C PHE A 974 -9.75 -15.17 -31.84
N ALA A 975 -9.59 -14.15 -32.68
CA ALA A 975 -10.72 -13.49 -33.33
C ALA A 975 -11.54 -14.49 -34.17
N GLY A 976 -12.85 -14.60 -33.91
CA GLY A 976 -13.74 -15.53 -34.60
C GLY A 976 -13.50 -17.02 -34.33
N THR A 977 -12.62 -17.38 -33.39
CA THR A 977 -12.34 -18.78 -33.02
C THR A 977 -13.51 -19.40 -32.24
N THR A 978 -13.74 -20.70 -32.39
CA THR A 978 -14.73 -21.46 -31.60
C THR A 978 -14.02 -22.23 -30.48
N LEU A 979 -14.16 -21.77 -29.25
CA LEU A 979 -13.61 -22.32 -28.00
C LEU A 979 -14.73 -22.86 -27.08
N ASP A 980 -15.85 -23.30 -27.66
CA ASP A 980 -16.98 -23.78 -26.86
C ASP A 980 -16.57 -25.03 -26.06
N GLY A 981 -16.85 -25.04 -24.75
CA GLY A 981 -16.48 -26.09 -23.81
C GLY A 981 -14.99 -26.12 -23.42
N ALA A 982 -14.18 -25.16 -23.87
CA ALA A 982 -12.75 -25.13 -23.58
C ALA A 982 -12.46 -24.96 -22.08
N ASP A 983 -11.34 -25.52 -21.62
CA ASP A 983 -10.79 -25.25 -20.29
C ASP A 983 -9.71 -24.15 -20.40
N LEU A 984 -10.05 -22.95 -19.95
CA LEU A 984 -9.17 -21.78 -19.94
C LEU A 984 -8.75 -21.41 -18.52
N SER A 985 -8.90 -22.33 -17.57
CA SER A 985 -8.68 -22.05 -16.15
C SER A 985 -7.23 -21.68 -15.89
N GLN A 986 -7.01 -20.64 -15.09
CA GLN A 986 -5.68 -20.10 -14.71
C GLN A 986 -4.84 -19.60 -15.90
N VAL A 987 -5.48 -19.24 -17.01
CA VAL A 987 -4.83 -18.59 -18.15
C VAL A 987 -4.73 -17.08 -17.93
N MET A 988 -3.62 -16.50 -18.38
CA MET A 988 -3.41 -15.07 -18.41
C MET A 988 -3.41 -14.57 -19.87
N PHE A 989 -4.49 -13.90 -20.25
CA PHE A 989 -4.61 -13.20 -21.52
C PHE A 989 -4.20 -11.74 -21.32
N ILE A 990 -3.08 -11.36 -21.93
CA ILE A 990 -2.60 -9.96 -21.93
C ILE A 990 -2.63 -9.47 -23.36
N GLU A 991 -3.42 -8.42 -23.61
CA GLU A 991 -3.52 -7.80 -24.94
C GLU A 991 -3.91 -8.80 -26.06
N GLY A 992 -4.64 -9.86 -25.73
CA GLY A 992 -5.19 -10.81 -26.70
C GLY A 992 -6.40 -10.27 -27.46
N ASP A 993 -6.77 -10.92 -28.56
CA ASP A 993 -7.94 -10.56 -29.36
C ASP A 993 -8.92 -11.73 -29.46
N PHE A 994 -10.12 -11.59 -28.92
CA PHE A 994 -11.24 -12.53 -28.93
C PHE A 994 -12.45 -11.96 -29.67
N SER A 995 -12.23 -10.96 -30.56
CA SER A 995 -13.31 -10.33 -31.30
C SER A 995 -14.16 -11.37 -32.00
N LYS A 996 -15.46 -11.44 -31.68
CA LYS A 996 -16.43 -12.41 -32.21
C LYS A 996 -16.10 -13.89 -31.96
N ALA A 997 -15.20 -14.21 -31.03
CA ALA A 997 -14.92 -15.59 -30.65
C ALA A 997 -16.12 -16.22 -29.91
N SER A 998 -16.25 -17.55 -30.01
CA SER A 998 -17.21 -18.33 -29.22
C SER A 998 -16.49 -19.02 -28.06
N LEU A 999 -16.98 -18.85 -26.84
CA LEU A 999 -16.46 -19.40 -25.59
C LEU A 999 -17.60 -19.99 -24.76
N ARG A 1000 -18.62 -20.55 -25.41
CA ARG A 1000 -19.82 -21.07 -24.76
C ARG A 1000 -19.46 -22.23 -23.85
N GLU A 1001 -20.09 -22.35 -22.68
CA GLU A 1001 -19.89 -23.47 -21.76
C GLU A 1001 -18.43 -23.67 -21.29
N SER A 1002 -17.54 -22.71 -21.57
CA SER A 1002 -16.12 -22.76 -21.20
C SER A 1002 -15.91 -22.65 -19.69
N LYS A 1003 -14.80 -23.21 -19.19
CA LYS A 1003 -14.35 -23.04 -17.80
C LYS A 1003 -13.25 -22.00 -17.75
N MET A 1004 -13.40 -20.99 -16.90
CA MET A 1004 -12.48 -19.85 -16.82
C MET A 1004 -12.10 -19.54 -15.37
N ASP A 1005 -11.94 -20.58 -14.56
CA ASP A 1005 -11.64 -20.41 -13.15
C ASP A 1005 -10.25 -19.78 -12.96
N ARG A 1006 -10.20 -18.65 -12.25
CA ARG A 1006 -8.99 -17.84 -12.03
C ARG A 1006 -8.31 -17.34 -13.30
N THR A 1007 -9.07 -17.19 -14.38
CA THR A 1007 -8.58 -16.62 -15.64
C THR A 1007 -8.48 -15.10 -15.54
N MET A 1008 -7.47 -14.50 -16.18
CA MET A 1008 -7.29 -13.06 -16.23
C MET A 1008 -7.30 -12.56 -17.68
N PHE A 1009 -8.19 -11.61 -17.95
CA PHE A 1009 -8.25 -10.85 -19.20
C PHE A 1009 -7.79 -9.42 -18.93
N ILE A 1010 -6.55 -9.12 -19.29
CA ILE A 1010 -5.92 -7.82 -19.04
C ILE A 1010 -5.77 -7.10 -20.37
N LYS A 1011 -6.43 -5.95 -20.53
CA LYS A 1011 -6.41 -5.14 -21.76
C LYS A 1011 -6.73 -5.95 -23.03
N THR A 1012 -7.57 -6.97 -22.87
CA THR A 1012 -7.93 -7.89 -23.95
C THR A 1012 -9.09 -7.30 -24.76
N LYS A 1013 -9.08 -7.50 -26.07
CA LYS A 1013 -10.20 -7.14 -26.96
C LYS A 1013 -11.16 -8.31 -27.06
N LEU A 1014 -12.41 -8.14 -26.66
CA LEU A 1014 -13.46 -9.16 -26.73
C LEU A 1014 -14.77 -8.64 -27.36
N PRO A 1015 -14.76 -7.71 -28.35
CA PRO A 1015 -16.00 -7.18 -28.88
C PRO A 1015 -16.79 -8.27 -29.61
N GLY A 1016 -18.06 -8.44 -29.22
CA GLY A 1016 -18.94 -9.48 -29.77
C GLY A 1016 -18.58 -10.92 -29.39
N ALA A 1017 -17.68 -11.14 -28.43
CA ALA A 1017 -17.35 -12.47 -27.93
C ALA A 1017 -18.57 -13.13 -27.24
N ARG A 1018 -18.66 -14.45 -27.30
CA ARG A 1018 -19.83 -15.23 -26.85
C ARG A 1018 -19.46 -16.14 -25.67
N PHE A 1019 -19.93 -15.80 -24.48
CA PHE A 1019 -19.70 -16.49 -23.21
C PHE A 1019 -20.95 -17.23 -22.68
N GLN A 1020 -21.88 -17.65 -23.54
CA GLN A 1020 -23.12 -18.22 -23.05
C GLN A 1020 -22.85 -19.47 -22.21
N ASP A 1021 -23.47 -19.54 -21.03
CA ASP A 1021 -23.32 -20.64 -20.05
C ASP A 1021 -21.86 -20.91 -19.59
N ALA A 1022 -20.94 -19.96 -19.79
CA ALA A 1022 -19.56 -20.07 -19.32
C ALA A 1022 -19.48 -20.00 -17.79
N LYS A 1023 -18.52 -20.73 -17.21
CA LYS A 1023 -18.27 -20.82 -15.76
C LYS A 1023 -17.04 -20.01 -15.37
N MET A 1024 -17.26 -18.97 -14.57
CA MET A 1024 -16.24 -18.02 -14.13
C MET A 1024 -16.19 -17.95 -12.60
N SER A 1025 -15.24 -18.66 -12.00
CA SER A 1025 -14.91 -18.49 -10.58
C SER A 1025 -13.60 -17.74 -10.43
N GLN A 1026 -13.59 -16.62 -9.69
CA GLN A 1026 -12.40 -15.79 -9.50
C GLN A 1026 -11.78 -15.24 -10.80
N THR A 1027 -12.60 -15.06 -11.83
CA THR A 1027 -12.17 -14.51 -13.12
C THR A 1027 -12.08 -12.99 -13.05
N THR A 1028 -11.06 -12.41 -13.67
CA THR A 1028 -10.89 -10.94 -13.70
C THR A 1028 -10.82 -10.41 -15.13
N PHE A 1029 -11.62 -9.41 -15.42
CA PHE A 1029 -11.55 -8.58 -16.62
C PHE A 1029 -11.05 -7.19 -16.21
N LEU A 1030 -9.78 -6.90 -16.47
CA LEU A 1030 -9.14 -5.63 -16.13
C LEU A 1030 -8.87 -4.83 -17.40
N GLU A 1031 -9.50 -3.66 -17.52
CA GLU A 1031 -9.36 -2.79 -18.70
C GLU A 1031 -9.69 -3.51 -20.03
N ALA A 1032 -10.57 -4.52 -19.98
CA ALA A 1032 -10.95 -5.31 -21.15
C ALA A 1032 -12.09 -4.64 -21.93
N ASP A 1033 -12.08 -4.79 -23.25
CA ASP A 1033 -13.17 -4.34 -24.13
C ASP A 1033 -14.13 -5.51 -24.40
N LEU A 1034 -15.26 -5.52 -23.71
CA LEU A 1034 -16.35 -6.49 -23.81
C LEU A 1034 -17.54 -5.93 -24.61
N THR A 1035 -17.33 -4.95 -25.48
CA THR A 1035 -18.40 -4.28 -26.21
C THR A 1035 -19.24 -5.27 -27.02
N GLY A 1036 -20.54 -5.35 -26.76
CA GLY A 1036 -21.44 -6.27 -27.46
C GLY A 1036 -21.22 -7.77 -27.16
N ALA A 1037 -20.40 -8.12 -26.15
CA ALA A 1037 -20.20 -9.51 -25.75
C ALA A 1037 -21.47 -10.13 -25.14
N ASP A 1038 -21.64 -11.44 -25.26
CA ASP A 1038 -22.85 -12.15 -24.84
C ASP A 1038 -22.56 -13.19 -23.75
N PHE A 1039 -22.93 -12.86 -22.51
CA PHE A 1039 -22.82 -13.65 -21.28
C PHE A 1039 -24.14 -14.33 -20.87
N SER A 1040 -25.06 -14.57 -21.80
CA SER A 1040 -26.35 -15.19 -21.48
C SER A 1040 -26.19 -16.50 -20.70
N GLY A 1041 -26.83 -16.63 -19.53
CA GLY A 1041 -26.76 -17.84 -18.70
C GLY A 1041 -25.45 -18.10 -17.95
N ALA A 1042 -24.41 -17.28 -18.17
CA ALA A 1042 -23.10 -17.47 -17.54
C ALA A 1042 -23.14 -17.33 -16.01
N THR A 1043 -22.16 -17.93 -15.33
CA THR A 1043 -22.03 -17.87 -13.86
C THR A 1043 -20.74 -17.16 -13.45
N LEU A 1044 -20.86 -16.11 -12.63
CA LEU A 1044 -19.74 -15.38 -12.03
C LEU A 1044 -19.75 -15.58 -10.52
N TYR A 1045 -18.69 -16.15 -9.96
CA TYR A 1045 -18.49 -16.29 -8.52
C TYR A 1045 -17.17 -15.64 -8.13
N LEU A 1046 -17.18 -14.73 -7.14
CA LEU A 1046 -15.98 -13.98 -6.71
C LEU A 1046 -15.19 -13.34 -7.87
N SER A 1047 -15.88 -12.93 -8.94
CA SER A 1047 -15.25 -12.42 -10.16
C SER A 1047 -15.34 -10.90 -10.23
N ALA A 1048 -14.46 -10.29 -11.01
CA ALA A 1048 -14.35 -8.83 -11.11
C ALA A 1048 -14.30 -8.36 -12.56
N LEU A 1049 -15.09 -7.33 -12.86
CA LEU A 1049 -14.98 -6.52 -14.06
C LEU A 1049 -14.55 -5.12 -13.60
N GLU A 1050 -13.27 -4.81 -13.73
CA GLU A 1050 -12.68 -3.55 -13.28
C GLU A 1050 -12.20 -2.75 -14.49
N LYS A 1051 -12.71 -1.53 -14.64
CA LYS A 1051 -12.42 -0.66 -15.79
C LYS A 1051 -12.72 -1.29 -17.15
N ALA A 1052 -13.56 -2.33 -17.17
CA ALA A 1052 -13.96 -3.00 -18.39
C ALA A 1052 -15.05 -2.20 -19.10
N THR A 1053 -15.02 -2.18 -20.43
CA THR A 1053 -16.10 -1.61 -21.25
C THR A 1053 -17.07 -2.73 -21.60
N ILE A 1054 -18.26 -2.71 -21.01
CA ILE A 1054 -19.34 -3.68 -21.26
C ILE A 1054 -20.52 -3.03 -22.01
N ALA A 1055 -20.26 -1.95 -22.75
CA ALA A 1055 -21.28 -1.27 -23.54
C ALA A 1055 -21.94 -2.24 -24.54
N ARG A 1056 -23.27 -2.23 -24.63
CA ARG A 1056 -24.08 -3.13 -25.48
C ARG A 1056 -23.91 -4.63 -25.21
N ALA A 1057 -23.19 -5.00 -24.14
CA ALA A 1057 -23.04 -6.40 -23.77
C ALA A 1057 -24.39 -6.98 -23.30
N ARG A 1058 -24.55 -8.29 -23.44
CA ARG A 1058 -25.76 -9.03 -23.11
C ARG A 1058 -25.48 -9.97 -21.95
N PHE A 1059 -26.27 -9.89 -20.89
CA PHE A 1059 -26.18 -10.72 -19.70
C PHE A 1059 -27.53 -11.37 -19.33
N PRO A 1060 -28.43 -11.74 -20.26
CA PRO A 1060 -29.72 -12.23 -19.84
C PRO A 1060 -29.59 -13.58 -19.13
N GLY A 1061 -30.20 -13.69 -17.95
CA GLY A 1061 -30.09 -14.89 -17.11
C GLY A 1061 -28.74 -15.12 -16.44
N LEU A 1062 -27.82 -14.14 -16.49
CA LEU A 1062 -26.54 -14.17 -15.76
C LEU A 1062 -26.75 -14.49 -14.27
N LYS A 1063 -25.89 -15.33 -13.69
CA LYS A 1063 -25.87 -15.60 -12.25
C LYS A 1063 -24.55 -15.10 -11.66
N ALA A 1064 -24.56 -13.93 -11.04
CA ALA A 1064 -23.41 -13.36 -10.34
C ALA A 1064 -23.59 -13.48 -8.82
N GLU A 1065 -22.58 -13.98 -8.13
CA GLU A 1065 -22.50 -14.05 -6.67
C GLU A 1065 -21.16 -13.53 -6.15
N LEU A 1066 -21.19 -12.69 -5.11
CA LEU A 1066 -19.99 -12.08 -4.49
C LEU A 1066 -19.04 -11.42 -5.49
N SER A 1067 -19.57 -10.93 -6.61
CA SER A 1067 -18.81 -10.40 -7.73
C SER A 1067 -18.92 -8.87 -7.81
N ALA A 1068 -17.93 -8.23 -8.43
CA ALA A 1068 -17.80 -6.78 -8.51
C ALA A 1068 -17.78 -6.27 -9.96
N PHE A 1069 -18.48 -5.16 -10.20
CA PHE A 1069 -18.46 -4.41 -11.46
C PHE A 1069 -18.11 -2.97 -11.12
N SER A 1070 -16.94 -2.51 -11.53
CA SER A 1070 -16.38 -1.24 -11.08
C SER A 1070 -15.73 -0.44 -12.21
N ASP A 1071 -15.91 0.88 -12.19
CA ASP A 1071 -15.10 1.84 -12.95
C ASP A 1071 -15.18 1.72 -14.48
N GLY A 1072 -16.30 1.23 -15.02
CA GLY A 1072 -16.47 0.91 -16.44
C GLY A 1072 -17.64 1.60 -17.13
N ASP A 1073 -17.67 1.49 -18.46
CA ASP A 1073 -18.80 1.90 -19.28
C ASP A 1073 -19.72 0.70 -19.55
N ALA A 1074 -21.00 0.87 -19.24
CA ALA A 1074 -22.06 -0.11 -19.37
C ALA A 1074 -23.29 0.48 -20.08
N ALA A 1075 -23.10 1.45 -20.98
CA ALA A 1075 -24.17 2.00 -21.80
C ALA A 1075 -24.82 0.92 -22.69
N ASP A 1076 -26.13 0.98 -22.87
CA ASP A 1076 -26.94 0.06 -23.71
C ASP A 1076 -26.82 -1.42 -23.32
N VAL A 1077 -26.35 -1.74 -22.11
CA VAL A 1077 -26.18 -3.12 -21.63
C VAL A 1077 -27.53 -3.80 -21.37
N ASP A 1078 -27.65 -5.07 -21.73
CA ASP A 1078 -28.83 -5.89 -21.51
C ASP A 1078 -28.62 -6.83 -20.31
N PHE A 1079 -29.09 -6.42 -19.13
CA PHE A 1079 -29.08 -7.22 -17.88
C PHE A 1079 -30.42 -7.93 -17.62
N LYS A 1080 -31.25 -8.19 -18.64
CA LYS A 1080 -32.60 -8.76 -18.45
C LYS A 1080 -32.59 -10.09 -17.71
N GLY A 1081 -33.28 -10.16 -16.57
CA GLY A 1081 -33.35 -11.41 -15.80
C GLY A 1081 -32.02 -11.85 -15.17
N ALA A 1082 -30.99 -11.00 -15.18
CA ALA A 1082 -29.73 -11.26 -14.48
C ALA A 1082 -29.94 -11.29 -12.96
N ARG A 1083 -29.19 -12.12 -12.24
CA ARG A 1083 -29.25 -12.24 -10.79
C ARG A 1083 -27.90 -11.86 -10.17
N PHE A 1084 -27.92 -10.84 -9.33
CA PHE A 1084 -26.77 -10.29 -8.61
C PHE A 1084 -26.93 -10.55 -7.10
N THR A 1085 -26.29 -11.59 -6.58
CA THR A 1085 -26.39 -11.98 -5.17
C THR A 1085 -25.18 -11.49 -4.39
N ARG A 1086 -25.39 -10.56 -3.45
CA ARG A 1086 -24.30 -9.93 -2.66
C ARG A 1086 -23.19 -9.33 -3.54
N CYS A 1087 -23.58 -8.74 -4.67
CA CYS A 1087 -22.66 -8.10 -5.60
C CYS A 1087 -22.45 -6.62 -5.24
N LEU A 1088 -21.34 -6.08 -5.72
CA LEU A 1088 -21.04 -4.66 -5.71
C LEU A 1088 -21.05 -4.13 -7.14
N MET A 1089 -21.83 -3.08 -7.39
CA MET A 1089 -21.76 -2.29 -8.62
C MET A 1089 -21.38 -0.87 -8.24
N ARG A 1090 -20.28 -0.37 -8.82
CA ARG A 1090 -19.75 0.93 -8.44
C ARG A 1090 -19.21 1.73 -9.61
N ARG A 1091 -19.55 3.02 -9.68
CA ARG A 1091 -19.01 3.96 -10.69
C ARG A 1091 -19.12 3.42 -12.11
N LEU A 1092 -20.32 2.95 -12.47
CA LEU A 1092 -20.65 2.55 -13.84
C LEU A 1092 -21.52 3.61 -14.50
N THR A 1093 -21.28 3.81 -15.80
CA THR A 1093 -22.21 4.54 -16.67
C THR A 1093 -23.21 3.56 -17.28
N LEU A 1094 -24.50 3.80 -17.08
CA LEU A 1094 -25.59 2.86 -17.36
C LEU A 1094 -26.63 3.47 -18.32
N ASP A 1095 -26.24 4.40 -19.18
CA ASP A 1095 -27.16 5.05 -20.11
C ASP A 1095 -27.91 4.01 -20.95
N ARG A 1096 -29.25 4.05 -20.91
CA ARG A 1096 -30.15 3.10 -21.60
C ARG A 1096 -29.93 1.63 -21.24
N ALA A 1097 -29.33 1.35 -20.08
CA ALA A 1097 -29.19 -0.02 -19.57
C ALA A 1097 -30.55 -0.64 -19.24
N ASP A 1098 -30.68 -1.96 -19.46
CA ASP A 1098 -31.92 -2.70 -19.24
C ASP A 1098 -31.75 -3.79 -18.18
N PHE A 1099 -32.20 -3.51 -16.97
CA PHE A 1099 -32.29 -4.42 -15.83
C PHE A 1099 -33.68 -5.04 -15.67
N SER A 1100 -34.50 -5.09 -16.73
CA SER A 1100 -35.86 -5.62 -16.60
C SER A 1100 -35.84 -7.07 -16.11
N ARG A 1101 -36.64 -7.39 -15.08
CA ARG A 1101 -36.70 -8.71 -14.41
C ARG A 1101 -35.40 -9.14 -13.71
N ALA A 1102 -34.40 -8.27 -13.59
CA ALA A 1102 -33.17 -8.58 -12.86
C ALA A 1102 -33.44 -8.70 -11.34
N ALA A 1103 -32.54 -9.38 -10.62
CA ALA A 1103 -32.64 -9.58 -9.17
C ALA A 1103 -31.37 -9.11 -8.45
N PHE A 1104 -31.52 -8.40 -7.32
CA PHE A 1104 -30.42 -7.80 -6.54
C PHE A 1104 -30.42 -8.20 -5.05
N PRO A 1105 -30.57 -9.49 -4.69
CA PRO A 1105 -30.65 -9.87 -3.29
C PRO A 1105 -29.39 -9.47 -2.51
N SER A 1106 -29.58 -8.55 -1.55
CA SER A 1106 -28.52 -8.03 -0.67
C SER A 1106 -27.33 -7.41 -1.42
N SER A 1107 -27.55 -6.87 -2.61
CA SER A 1107 -26.50 -6.24 -3.43
C SER A 1107 -26.42 -4.74 -3.19
N MET A 1108 -25.25 -4.18 -3.45
CA MET A 1108 -24.91 -2.78 -3.22
C MET A 1108 -24.61 -2.07 -4.54
N LEU A 1109 -25.28 -0.93 -4.74
CA LEU A 1109 -25.19 -0.08 -5.92
C LEU A 1109 -24.70 1.30 -5.48
N MET A 1110 -23.55 1.73 -5.99
CA MET A 1110 -22.87 2.94 -5.52
C MET A 1110 -22.35 3.82 -6.64
N GLU A 1111 -22.58 5.14 -6.53
CA GLU A 1111 -22.01 6.12 -7.45
C GLU A 1111 -22.33 5.80 -8.93
N LEU A 1112 -23.47 5.17 -9.19
CA LEU A 1112 -23.93 4.79 -10.53
C LEU A 1112 -24.62 5.97 -11.21
N LYS A 1113 -24.42 6.10 -12.52
CA LYS A 1113 -25.06 7.16 -13.33
C LYS A 1113 -25.65 6.57 -14.59
N GLY A 1114 -26.87 6.93 -14.93
CA GLY A 1114 -27.44 6.55 -16.22
C GLY A 1114 -28.76 7.22 -16.50
N GLU A 1115 -28.97 7.63 -17.75
CA GLU A 1115 -30.25 8.15 -18.21
C GLU A 1115 -31.09 7.04 -18.85
N THR A 1116 -32.42 7.09 -18.66
CA THR A 1116 -33.37 6.15 -19.30
C THR A 1116 -33.10 4.68 -18.96
N VAL A 1117 -32.69 4.40 -17.73
CA VAL A 1117 -32.44 3.02 -17.26
C VAL A 1117 -33.75 2.30 -16.98
N SER A 1118 -33.89 1.06 -17.47
CA SER A 1118 -35.07 0.22 -17.19
C SER A 1118 -34.80 -0.75 -16.04
N PHE A 1119 -35.65 -0.74 -15.02
CA PHE A 1119 -35.69 -1.72 -13.93
C PHE A 1119 -37.04 -2.46 -13.90
N GLN A 1120 -37.79 -2.47 -15.00
CA GLN A 1120 -39.15 -3.01 -15.02
C GLN A 1120 -39.22 -4.45 -14.50
N TYR A 1121 -40.11 -4.74 -13.56
CA TYR A 1121 -40.27 -6.07 -12.95
C TYR A 1121 -39.05 -6.59 -12.18
N ALA A 1122 -38.06 -5.75 -11.85
CA ALA A 1122 -36.89 -6.18 -11.10
C ALA A 1122 -37.24 -6.55 -9.64
N ASP A 1123 -36.56 -7.57 -9.12
CA ASP A 1123 -36.56 -7.93 -7.70
C ASP A 1123 -35.35 -7.28 -7.00
N MET A 1124 -35.61 -6.16 -6.35
CA MET A 1124 -34.64 -5.37 -5.60
C MET A 1124 -34.81 -5.54 -4.09
N ASN A 1125 -35.37 -6.65 -3.62
CA ASN A 1125 -35.57 -6.89 -2.19
C ASN A 1125 -34.25 -6.80 -1.42
N LYS A 1126 -34.23 -5.94 -0.38
CA LYS A 1126 -33.05 -5.64 0.44
C LYS A 1126 -31.85 -5.09 -0.34
N ALA A 1127 -32.02 -4.64 -1.59
CA ALA A 1127 -30.99 -3.93 -2.32
C ALA A 1127 -30.67 -2.59 -1.66
N ARG A 1128 -29.41 -2.15 -1.77
CA ARG A 1128 -28.94 -0.88 -1.21
C ARG A 1128 -28.37 0.01 -2.31
N MET A 1129 -28.95 1.20 -2.45
CA MET A 1129 -28.40 2.29 -3.26
C MET A 1129 -27.86 3.38 -2.33
N SER A 1130 -26.60 3.74 -2.48
CA SER A 1130 -25.96 4.81 -1.70
C SER A 1130 -24.86 5.51 -2.48
N GLY A 1131 -24.37 6.65 -2.00
CA GLY A 1131 -23.21 7.31 -2.60
C GLY A 1131 -23.55 8.05 -3.90
N GLN A 1132 -24.60 8.87 -3.88
CA GLN A 1132 -24.92 9.80 -4.98
C GLN A 1132 -25.18 9.13 -6.33
N ASN A 1133 -26.03 8.10 -6.34
CA ASN A 1133 -26.50 7.52 -7.60
C ASN A 1133 -27.40 8.53 -8.36
N SER A 1134 -27.42 8.44 -9.69
CA SER A 1134 -28.24 9.31 -10.55
C SER A 1134 -28.90 8.50 -11.67
N PHE A 1135 -30.23 8.43 -11.63
CA PHE A 1135 -31.10 7.71 -12.56
C PHE A 1135 -32.33 8.55 -12.95
N PRO A 1136 -32.15 9.74 -13.54
CA PRO A 1136 -33.28 10.55 -13.99
C PRO A 1136 -34.07 9.81 -15.09
N GLY A 1137 -35.40 9.85 -14.97
CA GLY A 1137 -36.33 9.25 -15.93
C GLY A 1137 -36.32 7.71 -15.97
N ALA A 1138 -35.77 7.04 -14.96
CA ALA A 1138 -35.69 5.59 -14.95
C ALA A 1138 -37.07 4.90 -14.80
N ASP A 1139 -37.20 3.71 -15.40
CA ASP A 1139 -38.44 2.93 -15.37
C ASP A 1139 -38.39 1.83 -14.30
N PHE A 1140 -38.94 2.14 -13.12
CA PHE A 1140 -39.13 1.22 -12.01
C PHE A 1140 -40.56 0.64 -11.94
N LYS A 1141 -41.26 0.45 -13.06
CA LYS A 1141 -42.61 -0.16 -13.02
C LYS A 1141 -42.56 -1.60 -12.55
N ASN A 1142 -43.53 -1.96 -11.71
CA ASN A 1142 -43.72 -3.32 -11.17
C ASN A 1142 -42.49 -3.90 -10.43
N VAL A 1143 -41.60 -3.07 -9.87
CA VAL A 1143 -40.47 -3.57 -9.07
C VAL A 1143 -40.92 -4.06 -7.71
N ARG A 1144 -40.13 -4.97 -7.12
CA ARG A 1144 -40.24 -5.34 -5.71
C ARG A 1144 -39.02 -4.82 -4.96
N LEU A 1145 -39.22 -3.94 -4.00
CA LEU A 1145 -38.16 -3.26 -3.24
C LEU A 1145 -38.31 -3.47 -1.73
N THR A 1146 -38.99 -4.54 -1.31
CA THR A 1146 -39.34 -4.79 0.09
C THR A 1146 -38.10 -4.80 0.98
N GLY A 1147 -38.07 -3.93 1.99
CA GLY A 1147 -36.93 -3.77 2.92
C GLY A 1147 -35.63 -3.26 2.28
N GLY A 1148 -35.67 -2.74 1.05
CA GLY A 1148 -34.55 -2.05 0.41
C GLY A 1148 -34.25 -0.68 1.03
N SER A 1149 -33.07 -0.12 0.73
CA SER A 1149 -32.68 1.22 1.17
C SER A 1149 -32.03 2.01 0.05
N PHE A 1150 -32.66 3.11 -0.35
CA PHE A 1150 -32.11 4.07 -1.30
C PHE A 1150 -31.77 5.35 -0.54
N ARG A 1151 -30.54 5.83 -0.67
CA ARG A 1151 -30.07 7.06 -0.02
C ARG A 1151 -29.33 7.95 -0.98
N ASP A 1152 -29.53 9.25 -0.84
CA ASP A 1152 -28.82 10.28 -1.59
C ASP A 1152 -28.84 9.99 -3.09
N THR A 1153 -30.01 9.62 -3.63
CA THR A 1153 -30.14 9.17 -5.02
C THR A 1153 -31.08 10.10 -5.79
N ASP A 1154 -30.66 10.48 -6.99
CA ASP A 1154 -31.51 11.21 -7.93
C ASP A 1154 -32.32 10.24 -8.79
N LEU A 1155 -33.63 10.25 -8.61
CA LEU A 1155 -34.59 9.45 -9.38
C LEU A 1155 -35.63 10.36 -10.06
N SER A 1156 -35.34 11.64 -10.24
CA SER A 1156 -36.30 12.60 -10.79
C SER A 1156 -36.93 12.14 -12.10
N GLY A 1157 -38.25 12.32 -12.25
CA GLY A 1157 -39.03 11.87 -13.42
C GLY A 1157 -39.22 10.36 -13.55
N SER A 1158 -38.75 9.55 -12.59
CA SER A 1158 -38.85 8.08 -12.68
C SER A 1158 -40.28 7.56 -12.48
N SER A 1159 -40.56 6.36 -12.99
CA SER A 1159 -41.88 5.72 -12.88
C SER A 1159 -41.84 4.48 -12.00
N PHE A 1160 -42.59 4.46 -10.89
CA PHE A 1160 -42.71 3.34 -9.97
C PHE A 1160 -44.06 2.62 -10.09
N ARG A 1161 -44.84 2.82 -11.16
CA ARG A 1161 -46.24 2.35 -11.21
C ARG A 1161 -46.36 0.83 -11.00
N GLY A 1162 -47.32 0.43 -10.17
CA GLY A 1162 -47.58 -0.98 -9.85
C GLY A 1162 -46.53 -1.67 -8.96
N SER A 1163 -45.55 -0.94 -8.46
CA SER A 1163 -44.46 -1.48 -7.65
C SER A 1163 -44.84 -1.75 -6.20
N ILE A 1164 -44.06 -2.60 -5.54
CA ILE A 1164 -44.16 -2.96 -4.12
C ILE A 1164 -42.91 -2.45 -3.40
N LEU A 1165 -43.07 -1.41 -2.59
CA LEU A 1165 -42.06 -0.72 -1.80
C LEU A 1165 -42.34 -0.88 -0.28
N ASP A 1166 -42.98 -1.99 0.11
CA ASP A 1166 -43.37 -2.20 1.51
C ASP A 1166 -42.13 -2.27 2.42
N GLY A 1167 -42.09 -1.44 3.47
CA GLY A 1167 -40.97 -1.35 4.40
C GLY A 1167 -39.65 -0.83 3.81
N THR A 1168 -39.68 -0.24 2.61
CA THR A 1168 -38.50 0.38 1.99
C THR A 1168 -38.12 1.69 2.71
N MET A 1169 -36.82 2.02 2.71
CA MET A 1169 -36.30 3.30 3.19
C MET A 1169 -35.75 4.11 2.02
N LEU A 1170 -36.37 5.25 1.73
CA LEU A 1170 -35.87 6.28 0.83
C LEU A 1170 -35.48 7.50 1.68
N GLU A 1171 -34.21 7.83 1.69
CA GLU A 1171 -33.67 8.96 2.46
C GLU A 1171 -32.94 9.95 1.54
N SER A 1172 -33.21 11.24 1.68
CA SER A 1172 -32.53 12.31 0.93
C SER A 1172 -32.54 12.09 -0.60
N CYS A 1173 -33.62 11.50 -1.13
CA CYS A 1173 -33.74 11.22 -2.56
C CYS A 1173 -34.43 12.37 -3.29
N ASN A 1174 -33.98 12.67 -4.52
CA ASN A 1174 -34.70 13.53 -5.44
C ASN A 1174 -35.74 12.69 -6.21
N LEU A 1175 -37.02 12.92 -5.92
CA LEU A 1175 -38.17 12.19 -6.46
C LEU A 1175 -39.11 13.14 -7.22
N ARG A 1176 -38.62 14.31 -7.65
CA ARG A 1176 -39.43 15.32 -8.36
C ARG A 1176 -40.05 14.74 -9.62
N GLY A 1177 -41.34 15.00 -9.84
CA GLY A 1177 -42.07 14.52 -11.02
C GLY A 1177 -42.18 12.99 -11.14
N CYS A 1178 -41.87 12.22 -10.10
CA CYS A 1178 -42.00 10.76 -10.14
C CYS A 1178 -43.45 10.31 -10.17
N SER A 1179 -43.72 9.14 -10.75
CA SER A 1179 -45.05 8.51 -10.69
C SER A 1179 -45.06 7.29 -9.77
N PHE A 1180 -45.74 7.41 -8.63
CA PHE A 1180 -46.07 6.36 -7.68
C PHE A 1180 -47.53 5.88 -7.81
N TYR A 1181 -48.14 6.05 -8.99
CA TYR A 1181 -49.53 5.68 -9.22
C TYR A 1181 -49.80 4.21 -8.85
N SER A 1182 -50.76 3.99 -7.95
CA SER A 1182 -51.17 2.66 -7.48
C SER A 1182 -50.04 1.78 -6.90
N VAL A 1183 -49.04 2.41 -6.27
CA VAL A 1183 -47.94 1.71 -5.59
C VAL A 1183 -48.34 1.21 -4.21
N SER A 1184 -47.94 -0.02 -3.85
CA SER A 1184 -47.95 -0.45 -2.44
C SER A 1184 -46.65 0.01 -1.78
N ALA A 1185 -46.75 0.87 -0.75
CA ALA A 1185 -45.61 1.41 -0.01
C ALA A 1185 -45.91 1.36 1.51
N LYS A 1186 -46.50 0.26 1.98
CA LYS A 1186 -46.92 0.12 3.38
C LYS A 1186 -45.69 0.16 4.27
N ARG A 1187 -45.69 0.97 5.33
CA ARG A 1187 -44.56 1.18 6.24
C ARG A 1187 -43.28 1.67 5.54
N CYS A 1188 -43.39 2.19 4.31
CA CYS A 1188 -42.28 2.81 3.60
C CYS A 1188 -41.92 4.15 4.26
N ARG A 1189 -40.63 4.49 4.28
CA ARG A 1189 -40.13 5.76 4.81
C ARG A 1189 -39.55 6.61 3.69
N PHE A 1190 -40.19 7.73 3.40
CA PHE A 1190 -39.70 8.82 2.56
C PHE A 1190 -39.21 9.93 3.48
N SER A 1191 -37.95 9.86 3.90
CA SER A 1191 -37.35 10.85 4.81
C SER A 1191 -36.53 11.86 4.01
N LYS A 1192 -36.76 13.16 4.21
CA LYS A 1192 -36.00 14.24 3.55
C LYS A 1192 -35.99 14.15 2.02
N CYS A 1193 -37.03 13.57 1.42
CA CYS A 1193 -37.12 13.42 -0.03
C CYS A 1193 -37.79 14.64 -0.66
N ASP A 1194 -37.40 14.98 -1.90
CA ASP A 1194 -38.13 15.97 -2.70
C ASP A 1194 -39.12 15.27 -3.63
N LEU A 1195 -40.41 15.35 -3.31
CA LEU A 1195 -41.54 14.77 -4.05
C LEU A 1195 -42.33 15.84 -4.82
N GLU A 1196 -41.74 16.99 -5.13
CA GLU A 1196 -42.44 18.07 -5.84
C GLU A 1196 -42.96 17.60 -7.21
N GLY A 1197 -44.25 17.83 -7.48
CA GLY A 1197 -44.90 17.41 -8.73
C GLY A 1197 -45.10 15.90 -8.89
N ALA A 1198 -44.88 15.10 -7.84
CA ALA A 1198 -45.05 13.65 -7.94
C ALA A 1198 -46.53 13.22 -8.07
N ASP A 1199 -46.79 12.25 -8.95
CA ASP A 1199 -48.09 11.59 -9.11
C ASP A 1199 -48.17 10.40 -8.15
N MET A 1200 -48.80 10.59 -6.99
CA MET A 1200 -48.94 9.60 -5.92
C MET A 1200 -50.38 9.12 -5.74
N ARG A 1201 -51.22 9.20 -6.79
CA ARG A 1201 -52.62 8.76 -6.72
C ARG A 1201 -52.72 7.28 -6.39
N PHE A 1202 -53.65 6.93 -5.52
CA PHE A 1202 -53.88 5.56 -5.04
C PHE A 1202 -52.66 4.86 -4.44
N VAL A 1203 -51.62 5.60 -4.04
CA VAL A 1203 -50.51 5.02 -3.30
C VAL A 1203 -51.00 4.50 -1.95
N ASN A 1204 -50.54 3.33 -1.54
CA ASN A 1204 -50.83 2.78 -0.21
C ASN A 1204 -49.63 2.96 0.71
N LEU A 1205 -49.62 4.07 1.45
CA LEU A 1205 -48.59 4.40 2.43
C LEU A 1205 -48.98 4.00 3.87
N LEU A 1206 -49.90 3.07 4.06
CA LEU A 1206 -50.38 2.64 5.39
C LEU A 1206 -49.22 2.51 6.41
N MET A 1207 -49.28 3.29 7.49
CA MET A 1207 -48.26 3.35 8.55
C MET A 1207 -46.84 3.73 8.06
N GLY A 1208 -46.74 4.44 6.94
CA GLY A 1208 -45.51 4.95 6.36
C GLY A 1208 -45.07 6.27 6.98
N SER A 1209 -44.03 6.87 6.40
CA SER A 1209 -43.47 8.14 6.85
C SER A 1209 -43.09 9.02 5.66
N LEU A 1210 -43.42 10.31 5.74
CA LEU A 1210 -43.01 11.39 4.83
C LEU A 1210 -42.22 12.48 5.57
N ARG A 1211 -41.52 12.10 6.65
CA ARG A 1211 -40.80 13.03 7.53
C ARG A 1211 -39.86 13.97 6.78
N LYS A 1212 -39.96 15.26 7.06
CA LYS A 1212 -39.10 16.32 6.50
C LYS A 1212 -39.02 16.31 4.96
N SER A 1213 -39.97 15.65 4.30
CA SER A 1213 -40.03 15.60 2.85
C SER A 1213 -40.77 16.81 2.31
N ARG A 1214 -40.50 17.14 1.05
CA ARG A 1214 -41.17 18.22 0.33
C ARG A 1214 -42.21 17.63 -0.60
N LEU A 1215 -43.46 18.04 -0.43
CA LEU A 1215 -44.59 17.57 -1.22
C LEU A 1215 -45.42 18.79 -1.66
N VAL A 1216 -44.90 19.47 -2.67
CA VAL A 1216 -45.51 20.66 -3.29
C VAL A 1216 -46.02 20.27 -4.69
N ASN A 1217 -47.22 20.71 -5.05
CA ASN A 1217 -47.86 20.39 -6.35
C ASN A 1217 -47.99 18.86 -6.61
N GLY A 1218 -48.00 18.06 -5.55
CA GLY A 1218 -48.17 16.61 -5.65
C GLY A 1218 -49.63 16.20 -5.82
N ASP A 1219 -49.87 14.99 -6.30
CA ASP A 1219 -51.22 14.43 -6.45
C ASP A 1219 -51.38 13.15 -5.61
N LEU A 1220 -52.11 13.24 -4.51
CA LEU A 1220 -52.38 12.13 -3.58
C LEU A 1220 -53.85 11.68 -3.62
N ARG A 1221 -54.59 11.99 -4.69
CA ARG A 1221 -56.00 11.62 -4.77
C ARG A 1221 -56.19 10.11 -4.64
N GLY A 1222 -57.12 9.68 -3.79
CA GLY A 1222 -57.39 8.27 -3.50
C GLY A 1222 -56.25 7.53 -2.77
N ALA A 1223 -55.20 8.21 -2.31
CA ALA A 1223 -54.11 7.58 -1.57
C ALA A 1223 -54.57 7.07 -0.19
N ASN A 1224 -54.01 5.95 0.27
CA ASN A 1224 -54.18 5.50 1.64
C ASN A 1224 -53.03 6.02 2.51
N LEU A 1225 -53.30 7.07 3.27
CA LEU A 1225 -52.33 7.71 4.18
C LEU A 1225 -52.61 7.37 5.66
N PHE A 1226 -53.39 6.32 5.94
CA PHE A 1226 -53.74 5.95 7.31
C PHE A 1226 -52.50 5.78 8.19
N ALA A 1227 -52.47 6.51 9.32
CA ALA A 1227 -51.36 6.54 10.28
C ALA A 1227 -49.98 6.87 9.66
N VAL A 1228 -49.94 7.64 8.57
CA VAL A 1228 -48.69 8.15 8.00
C VAL A 1228 -48.13 9.26 8.87
N ASP A 1229 -46.82 9.17 9.15
CA ASP A 1229 -46.08 10.22 9.83
C ASP A 1229 -45.71 11.36 8.86
N LEU A 1230 -46.23 12.56 9.16
CA LEU A 1230 -46.07 13.76 8.35
C LEU A 1230 -45.21 14.83 9.06
N TYR A 1231 -44.40 14.45 10.06
CA TYR A 1231 -43.63 15.42 10.84
C TYR A 1231 -42.70 16.28 9.96
N LYS A 1232 -42.83 17.60 10.11
CA LYS A 1232 -42.09 18.64 9.35
C LYS A 1232 -42.16 18.49 7.83
N ILE A 1233 -43.22 17.88 7.30
CA ILE A 1233 -43.47 17.87 5.86
C ILE A 1233 -43.68 19.31 5.35
N VAL A 1234 -43.15 19.62 4.17
CA VAL A 1234 -43.47 20.86 3.45
C VAL A 1234 -44.58 20.56 2.46
N LEU A 1235 -45.79 21.08 2.71
CA LEU A 1235 -46.95 20.95 1.84
C LEU A 1235 -47.22 22.24 1.06
N GLY A 1236 -47.54 22.12 -0.24
CA GLY A 1236 -47.96 23.22 -1.11
C GLY A 1236 -49.35 22.97 -1.69
N GLU A 1237 -49.59 23.35 -2.96
CA GLU A 1237 -50.85 23.06 -3.69
C GLU A 1237 -50.99 21.56 -4.03
N THR A 1238 -51.03 20.72 -3.01
CA THR A 1238 -51.09 19.26 -3.13
C THR A 1238 -52.54 18.78 -3.07
N ARG A 1239 -52.93 17.93 -4.03
CA ARG A 1239 -54.31 17.42 -4.13
C ARG A 1239 -54.51 16.20 -3.25
N LEU A 1240 -55.54 16.20 -2.41
CA LEU A 1240 -55.82 15.15 -1.42
C LEU A 1240 -57.22 14.54 -1.56
N ASP A 1241 -57.93 14.80 -2.66
CA ASP A 1241 -59.32 14.37 -2.84
C ASP A 1241 -59.47 12.83 -2.70
N GLY A 1242 -60.33 12.40 -1.78
CA GLY A 1242 -60.56 10.97 -1.51
C GLY A 1242 -59.38 10.24 -0.86
N ALA A 1243 -58.34 10.93 -0.40
CA ALA A 1243 -57.25 10.31 0.36
C ALA A 1243 -57.71 9.92 1.77
N ASN A 1244 -57.29 8.75 2.26
CA ASN A 1244 -57.57 8.33 3.64
C ASN A 1244 -56.56 8.98 4.59
N LEU A 1245 -56.96 10.06 5.24
CA LEU A 1245 -56.10 10.86 6.14
C LEU A 1245 -56.21 10.45 7.62
N LYS A 1246 -56.97 9.40 7.95
CA LYS A 1246 -57.22 9.00 9.34
C LYS A 1246 -55.92 8.73 10.10
N LEU A 1247 -55.86 9.17 11.35
CA LEU A 1247 -54.69 9.06 12.23
C LEU A 1247 -53.42 9.77 11.71
N THR A 1248 -53.58 10.78 10.83
CA THR A 1248 -52.48 11.65 10.41
C THR A 1248 -52.64 13.05 10.99
N LEU A 1249 -51.58 13.87 10.94
CA LEU A 1249 -51.65 15.30 11.27
C LEU A 1249 -52.63 16.10 10.38
N LEU A 1250 -53.04 15.56 9.23
CA LEU A 1250 -53.96 16.22 8.29
C LEU A 1250 -55.44 15.85 8.50
N ASP A 1251 -55.74 14.79 9.25
CA ASP A 1251 -57.10 14.27 9.47
C ASP A 1251 -58.09 15.36 9.95
N ARG A 1252 -57.57 16.39 10.64
CA ARG A 1252 -58.37 17.46 11.26
C ARG A 1252 -58.05 18.86 10.74
N ARG A 1253 -57.19 18.99 9.73
CA ARG A 1253 -56.75 20.28 9.15
C ARG A 1253 -57.53 20.61 7.88
N LYS A 1254 -58.82 20.90 8.05
CA LYS A 1254 -59.73 21.27 6.94
C LYS A 1254 -59.28 22.53 6.18
N ASP A 1255 -58.52 23.40 6.84
CA ASP A 1255 -57.90 24.60 6.27
C ASP A 1255 -56.88 24.32 5.17
N LEU A 1256 -56.29 23.13 5.17
CA LEU A 1256 -55.29 22.70 4.19
C LEU A 1256 -55.89 21.84 3.07
N LEU A 1257 -57.20 21.56 3.11
CA LEU A 1257 -57.92 20.82 2.09
C LEU A 1257 -58.52 21.79 1.05
N PRO A 1258 -58.47 21.49 -0.26
CA PRO A 1258 -59.10 22.33 -1.27
C PRO A 1258 -60.62 22.45 -1.04
N LYS A 1259 -61.17 23.65 -1.25
CA LYS A 1259 -62.60 23.96 -1.05
C LYS A 1259 -63.48 23.00 -1.85
N GLY A 1260 -64.19 22.10 -1.16
CA GLY A 1260 -65.06 21.07 -1.77
C GLY A 1260 -64.85 19.65 -1.26
N ALA A 1261 -63.75 19.37 -0.54
CA ALA A 1261 -63.44 18.04 0.02
C ALA A 1261 -64.26 17.64 1.25
N GLU A 1262 -65.24 18.44 1.70
CA GLU A 1262 -65.99 18.23 2.94
C GLU A 1262 -67.06 17.11 2.88
N LYS A 1263 -67.21 16.42 1.74
CA LYS A 1263 -68.33 15.48 1.48
C LYS A 1263 -67.95 14.01 1.21
N SER A 1264 -66.72 13.57 1.43
CA SER A 1264 -66.32 12.15 1.24
C SER A 1264 -65.89 11.47 2.52
#